data_AF-A0AAF5DLX0-F1
#
_entry.id   AF-A0AAF5DLX0-F1
#
_cell.length_a   1.000
_cell.length_b   1.000
_cell.length_c   1.000
_cell.angle_alpha   90.00
_cell.angle_beta   90.00
_cell.angle_gamma   90.00
#
_symmetry.space_group_name_H-M   'P 1'
#
loop_
_entity.id
_entity.type
_entity.pdbx_description
1 polymer ?
#
loop_
_entity_poly.entity_id
_entity_poly.type
_entity_poly.pdbx_seq_one_letter_code
_entity_poly.pdbx_strand_id
1 'polypeptide(L)'
;KKYLKIMNCIIWNSQQNKCIGNCCDKNDNCEFWARKNECQRTSEYMLINCPKSCNFCEKQNSSTKEIDKLNFSGCNHVQTRETTRRQAMNAGIFSQVVISRNCGPENVPNNCSQSICYHRQFRSMDGSCNNLKHSLYGAAFTSYVRLQEPLYEDNFNQPVGRRIYRPDVRDVTRFLLVHDKNINSKYNQLAMQWGQFIAHDILANGRHESCRCEMRNADHCQNIYFKFGDPKFGRIPCIRLARTVNKCGTGIFGVPREQMNQATAYIDGSPIYGNNIGNMESLRSRQFLRAQRSNGKEFPPIGITAVGGHALITGDNRADIFSGLSALHTIFVRYHNNIARQLIEINKSWSVDRVFHETRKIVGSVLQVITFKEFLPAILGKKNSDKLIPPYSGYNENVDATISNEFAAAGFRLHGTIAQHYPLIDENYRTIANNDFIQNVETFIREYSTKISFLFRGMIASPLKKAQRINPQITERFFGGTVDISSMNLQRGRDHGLRTYNDYRRLCKLDPVRSFETWADVTDPSVRRKAKELYLDVENIDLFTGATLEEPLEGSVVGPTFACIIAEQFVRIRDGDRFWYENNQLFTPKQINNLNKMSIASVICKTEPEIGRIPKKAFITDRGQKAKRCEEIPQLDLSLWKDAERQSDNMFFINHTPKQCDDKNVFCSIWSSLGECLKSPKYMFLNCPKSCSICDVNSNKQNDIFNKSGCSFIKTSQHSTEAELSDNIFLSFLSQRQCGVETVVKDCSNSMCYHKFFRTLDGSCNNLKHPTWGAGKTRYLRLLPPLYEDNISIPVGTRNIFRPSPRSITRYLLNHDKNVFSNFNQLAMQWGQFISHDILFNGRSDFCSCQTFSNQNCMNVNVAKDDVSKLKKKVLCIPITRSIPVCRNTSFLTPREQMNLNSGYLDGSTIYGSTTVNMNQLRSNHLLKFEANLFGKEFAPESLTKLGESMKLGDGRGTIFVGIASLHTIFLRYHNIIARELKIINSHWTNDRIFQETRKIIGSVIQSISYNEFLPALIGEENLKQLMPRYSKYNDNISPAISNEFSAAAYRLHGMIVSNYPFINNNYQVIGNIKFVQGTNTFTHVLQKGISQLFRGMIATPLRKPQRLNSQVTEELFNGHADLSTINIQRGRDHGLRSYNDYRKFCGLDIVDDFINWKDVSDINIKIRAKELYLKPENIELYVGGLLEEPIPGGIVGPTFACLITEQFQRLRDGDRFFYQNKDIYTEHQINEISKISIASVICSTEPEINKIPLNAFNADKGERAVACSMIPTLNLNHWKNKKIE
;
A
#
# COMPACT_ATOMS: atom_id res chain seq x y z
N LYS A 1 -13.54 5.28 46.79
CA LYS A 1 -14.58 6.20 46.23
C LYS A 1 -14.30 7.69 46.52
N LYS A 2 -14.06 8.13 47.77
CA LYS A 2 -13.69 9.52 48.10
C LYS A 2 -12.36 9.96 47.43
N TYR A 3 -11.37 9.07 47.41
CA TYR A 3 -10.08 9.27 46.71
C TYR A 3 -10.20 9.43 45.18
N LEU A 4 -11.10 8.69 44.53
CA LEU A 4 -11.37 8.80 43.08
C LEU A 4 -12.11 10.10 42.72
N LYS A 5 -13.00 10.58 43.60
CA LYS A 5 -13.60 11.92 43.47
C LYS A 5 -12.54 13.02 43.65
N ILE A 6 -11.61 12.88 44.59
CA ILE A 6 -10.51 13.83 44.80
C ILE A 6 -9.56 13.83 43.61
N MET A 7 -9.15 12.66 43.08
CA MET A 7 -8.31 12.60 41.88
C MET A 7 -9.00 13.16 40.64
N ASN A 8 -10.29 12.86 40.42
CA ASN A 8 -11.03 13.48 39.31
C ASN A 8 -11.18 14.99 39.50
N CYS A 9 -11.30 15.50 40.73
CA CYS A 9 -11.35 16.93 41.02
C CYS A 9 -9.97 17.61 40.85
N ILE A 10 -8.86 16.92 41.20
CA ILE A 10 -7.49 17.39 40.96
C ILE A 10 -7.16 17.40 39.45
N ILE A 11 -7.57 16.37 38.71
CA ILE A 11 -7.41 16.29 37.24
C ILE A 11 -8.28 17.35 36.54
N TRP A 12 -9.47 17.64 37.06
CA TRP A 12 -10.35 18.69 36.54
C TRP A 12 -9.83 20.10 36.85
N ASN A 13 -9.30 20.34 38.06
CA ASN A 13 -8.66 21.61 38.42
C ASN A 13 -7.31 21.84 37.71
N SER A 14 -6.54 20.79 37.39
CA SER A 14 -5.30 20.94 36.61
C SER A 14 -5.56 21.25 35.13
N GLN A 15 -6.76 20.95 34.63
CA GLN A 15 -7.19 21.33 33.28
C GLN A 15 -7.74 22.77 33.24
N GLN A 16 -8.38 23.26 34.31
CA GLN A 16 -8.87 24.65 34.34
C GLN A 16 -7.73 25.69 34.38
N ASN A 17 -6.58 25.39 34.99
CA ASN A 17 -5.44 26.32 35.03
C ASN A 17 -4.62 26.42 33.73
N LYS A 18 -4.88 25.62 32.69
CA LYS A 18 -4.15 25.68 31.40
C LYS A 18 -4.84 26.51 30.32
N CYS A 19 -6.05 26.99 30.58
CA CYS A 19 -6.89 27.62 29.55
C CYS A 19 -7.38 29.01 29.98
N ILE A 20 -7.70 29.85 29.00
CA ILE A 20 -8.56 31.04 29.09
C ILE A 20 -9.61 30.86 27.97
N GLY A 21 -10.85 30.53 28.31
CA GLY A 21 -11.86 30.11 27.33
C GLY A 21 -11.41 28.88 26.54
N ASN A 22 -11.46 28.95 25.20
CA ASN A 22 -10.99 27.89 24.29
C ASN A 22 -9.48 27.96 24.01
N CYS A 23 -8.77 28.93 24.60
CA CYS A 23 -7.36 29.21 24.36
C CYS A 23 -6.52 28.54 25.46
N CYS A 24 -5.89 27.41 25.14
CA CYS A 24 -5.17 26.57 26.10
C CYS A 24 -3.70 26.39 25.75
N ASP A 25 -2.85 26.41 26.77
CA ASP A 25 -1.50 25.87 26.69
C ASP A 25 -1.56 24.34 26.55
N LYS A 26 -0.97 23.84 25.46
CA LYS A 26 -0.93 22.42 25.09
C LYS A 26 0.29 21.70 25.65
N ASN A 27 1.20 22.42 26.31
CA ASN A 27 2.41 21.87 26.90
C ASN A 27 2.58 22.34 28.36
N ASP A 28 3.08 21.45 29.23
CA ASP A 28 3.33 21.74 30.64
C ASP A 28 4.43 22.80 30.84
N ASN A 29 5.35 22.95 29.87
CA ASN A 29 6.46 23.90 29.93
C ASN A 29 6.15 25.27 29.34
N CYS A 30 4.91 25.53 28.91
CA CYS A 30 4.57 26.78 28.24
C CYS A 30 4.90 28.03 29.08
N GLU A 31 4.65 27.98 30.38
CA GLU A 31 4.94 29.09 31.28
C GLU A 31 6.46 29.31 31.43
N PHE A 32 7.23 28.22 31.49
CA PHE A 32 8.69 28.27 31.53
C PHE A 32 9.29 28.82 30.24
N TRP A 33 8.80 28.39 29.08
CA TRP A 33 9.25 28.86 27.77
C TRP A 33 8.89 30.33 27.53
N ALA A 34 7.69 30.74 27.93
CA ALA A 34 7.30 32.15 27.89
C ALA A 34 8.22 33.02 28.75
N ARG A 35 8.57 32.58 29.97
CA ARG A 35 9.58 33.24 30.83
C ARG A 35 11.00 33.26 30.23
N LYS A 36 11.29 32.42 29.23
CA LYS A 36 12.58 32.37 28.50
C LYS A 36 12.56 33.14 27.16
N ASN A 37 11.56 33.99 26.92
CA ASN A 37 11.36 34.75 25.69
C ASN A 37 11.14 33.87 24.43
N GLU A 38 10.71 32.62 24.58
CA GLU A 38 10.41 31.75 23.44
C GLU A 38 9.22 32.28 22.60
N CYS A 39 8.30 33.01 23.22
CA CYS A 39 7.19 33.66 22.50
C CYS A 39 7.66 34.58 21.36
N GLN A 40 8.88 35.12 21.47
CA GLN A 40 9.52 35.94 20.43
C GLN A 40 10.47 35.13 19.55
N ARG A 41 11.27 34.22 20.14
CA ARG A 41 12.30 33.45 19.43
C ARG A 41 11.74 32.33 18.56
N THR A 42 10.66 31.69 19.01
CA THR A 42 10.02 30.54 18.39
C THR A 42 8.50 30.77 18.27
N SER A 43 8.13 32.00 17.89
CA SER A 43 6.75 32.49 17.85
C SER A 43 5.79 31.55 17.10
N GLU A 44 6.23 30.95 15.98
CA GLU A 44 5.41 30.02 15.20
C GLU A 44 5.02 28.75 16.00
N TYR A 45 5.92 28.24 16.85
CA TYR A 45 5.63 27.12 17.74
C TYR A 45 4.83 27.57 18.97
N MET A 46 5.26 28.67 19.59
CA MET A 46 4.71 29.16 20.85
C MET A 46 3.28 29.67 20.72
N LEU A 47 2.92 30.29 19.59
CA LEU A 47 1.54 30.73 19.34
C LEU A 47 0.56 29.57 19.12
N ILE A 48 1.05 28.41 18.64
CA ILE A 48 0.21 27.22 18.40
C ILE A 48 0.07 26.37 19.65
N ASN A 49 1.14 26.26 20.45
CA ASN A 49 1.23 25.33 21.57
C ASN A 49 1.15 25.99 22.94
N CYS A 50 1.52 27.27 23.05
CA CYS A 50 1.53 28.02 24.30
C CYS A 50 0.78 29.37 24.19
N PRO A 51 -0.43 29.41 23.61
CA PRO A 51 -1.13 30.66 23.34
C PRO A 51 -1.54 31.40 24.62
N LYS A 52 -1.73 30.70 25.75
CA LYS A 52 -2.04 31.34 27.03
C LYS A 52 -0.76 31.93 27.63
N SER A 53 0.30 31.14 27.73
CA SER A 53 1.58 31.61 28.29
C SER A 53 2.23 32.73 27.47
N CYS A 54 1.95 32.84 26.17
CA CYS A 54 2.41 33.93 25.32
C CYS A 54 1.48 35.15 25.24
N ASN A 55 0.51 35.28 26.16
CA ASN A 55 -0.50 36.34 26.18
C ASN A 55 -1.24 36.52 24.83
N PHE A 56 -1.35 35.43 24.06
CA PHE A 56 -2.10 35.44 22.81
C PHE A 56 -3.62 35.36 23.09
N CYS A 57 -4.01 34.83 24.25
CA CYS A 57 -5.42 34.74 24.66
C CYS A 57 -6.05 36.09 25.06
N GLU A 58 -5.27 37.06 25.60
CA GLU A 58 -5.81 38.36 26.06
C GLU A 58 -6.13 39.34 24.92
N LYS A 59 -5.59 39.12 23.72
CA LYS A 59 -5.96 39.89 22.51
C LYS A 59 -7.33 39.50 21.92
N GLN A 60 -8.09 38.60 22.57
CA GLN A 60 -9.43 38.19 22.13
C GLN A 60 -10.58 38.67 23.04
N ASN A 61 -10.34 39.56 24.00
CA ASN A 61 -11.42 40.18 24.79
C ASN A 61 -11.95 41.46 24.15
N SER A 62 -12.81 41.34 23.15
CA SER A 62 -13.94 42.27 22.95
C SER A 62 -15.01 41.68 22.04
N SER A 63 -16.27 41.83 22.48
CA SER A 63 -17.54 41.52 21.79
C SER A 63 -18.01 40.05 21.76
N THR A 64 -18.75 39.70 22.81
CA THR A 64 -20.01 38.96 22.69
C THR A 64 -20.89 39.58 21.58
N LYS A 65 -20.95 38.97 20.40
CA LYS A 65 -22.01 39.15 19.41
C LYS A 65 -21.99 38.01 18.38
N GLU A 66 -23.01 37.16 18.49
CA GLU A 66 -23.67 36.41 17.42
C GLU A 66 -22.87 35.42 16.57
N ILE A 67 -23.32 34.16 16.67
CA ILE A 67 -23.08 33.03 15.78
C ILE A 67 -23.66 33.25 14.36
N ASP A 68 -24.17 34.44 14.03
CA ASP A 68 -24.73 34.80 12.74
C ASP A 68 -23.77 35.71 11.95
N LYS A 69 -22.94 35.10 11.10
CA LYS A 69 -22.29 35.63 9.87
C LYS A 69 -20.93 34.96 9.64
N LEU A 70 -20.91 33.71 9.18
CA LEU A 70 -19.81 33.24 8.34
C LEU A 70 -19.83 34.12 7.07
N ASN A 71 -19.06 35.21 7.03
CA ASN A 71 -19.03 36.10 5.88
C ASN A 71 -18.38 35.35 4.69
N PHE A 72 -19.22 34.81 3.80
CA PHE A 72 -18.86 33.92 2.69
C PHE A 72 -18.16 34.61 1.50
N SER A 73 -17.82 35.89 1.62
CA SER A 73 -17.37 36.79 0.54
C SER A 73 -15.89 36.66 0.15
N GLY A 74 -15.11 35.82 0.82
CA GLY A 74 -13.65 35.72 0.62
C GLY A 74 -13.12 34.57 -0.25
N CYS A 75 -13.95 33.62 -0.69
CA CYS A 75 -13.49 32.47 -1.47
C CYS A 75 -13.35 32.79 -2.97
N ASN A 76 -12.44 33.70 -3.31
CA ASN A 76 -12.24 34.19 -4.69
C ASN A 76 -11.62 33.15 -5.64
N HIS A 77 -11.11 32.04 -5.09
CA HIS A 77 -10.50 30.94 -5.83
C HIS A 77 -11.02 29.59 -5.32
N VAL A 78 -11.20 28.64 -6.25
CA VAL A 78 -11.58 27.26 -5.96
C VAL A 78 -10.44 26.56 -5.24
N GLN A 79 -10.66 26.16 -3.99
CA GLN A 79 -9.72 25.36 -3.21
C GLN A 79 -10.03 23.88 -3.42
N THR A 80 -9.06 23.13 -3.95
CA THR A 80 -9.21 21.70 -4.26
C THR A 80 -8.51 20.79 -3.26
N ARG A 81 -7.96 21.35 -2.18
CA ARG A 81 -7.31 20.61 -1.10
C ARG A 81 -7.82 21.08 0.24
N GLU A 82 -8.06 20.13 1.13
CA GLU A 82 -8.33 20.40 2.53
C GLU A 82 -7.02 20.80 3.22
N THR A 83 -7.02 21.96 3.89
CA THR A 83 -5.87 22.56 4.60
C THR A 83 -5.87 22.27 6.11
N THR A 84 -6.84 21.51 6.61
CA THR A 84 -6.95 21.11 8.02
C THR A 84 -5.74 20.28 8.43
N ARG A 85 -5.14 20.59 9.58
CA ARG A 85 -3.95 19.89 10.10
C ARG A 85 -4.29 18.77 11.08
N ARG A 86 -5.36 18.02 10.85
CA ARG A 86 -5.73 16.87 11.71
C ARG A 86 -5.23 15.54 11.14
N GLN A 87 -4.89 14.60 12.02
CA GLN A 87 -4.65 13.22 11.62
C GLN A 87 -6.00 12.53 11.41
N ALA A 88 -6.47 12.47 10.16
CA ALA A 88 -7.73 11.79 9.84
C ALA A 88 -7.62 10.28 10.13
N MET A 89 -8.67 9.72 10.73
CA MET A 89 -8.76 8.28 10.97
C MET A 89 -8.74 7.51 9.63
N ASN A 90 -8.06 6.37 9.60
CA ASN A 90 -8.07 5.46 8.46
C ASN A 90 -8.09 4.00 8.95
N ALA A 91 -8.35 3.07 8.03
CA ALA A 91 -8.49 1.65 8.38
C ALA A 91 -7.24 1.05 9.04
N GLY A 92 -6.04 1.54 8.70
CA GLY A 92 -4.78 1.09 9.30
C GLY A 92 -4.65 1.52 10.76
N ILE A 93 -4.86 2.81 11.04
CA ILE A 93 -4.87 3.35 12.43
C ILE A 93 -5.96 2.68 13.26
N PHE A 94 -7.17 2.56 12.69
CA PHE A 94 -8.29 1.89 13.36
C PHE A 94 -7.94 0.45 13.73
N SER A 95 -7.38 -0.32 12.79
CA SER A 95 -7.01 -1.73 13.02
C SER A 95 -5.91 -1.87 14.07
N GLN A 96 -4.89 -1.00 14.07
CA GLN A 96 -3.83 -1.00 15.08
C GLN A 96 -4.38 -0.77 16.50
N VAL A 97 -5.35 0.14 16.65
CA VAL A 97 -5.98 0.39 17.95
C VAL A 97 -6.90 -0.78 18.35
N VAL A 98 -7.63 -1.37 17.40
CA VAL A 98 -8.44 -2.58 17.66
C VAL A 98 -7.58 -3.74 18.14
N ILE A 99 -6.45 -4.01 17.49
CA ILE A 99 -5.52 -5.08 17.90
C ILE A 99 -4.95 -4.80 19.30
N SER A 100 -4.60 -3.55 19.62
CA SER A 100 -3.98 -3.20 20.90
C SER A 100 -4.95 -3.03 22.08
N ARG A 101 -6.20 -2.62 21.83
CA ARG A 101 -7.18 -2.26 22.89
C ARG A 101 -8.47 -3.06 22.85
N ASN A 102 -8.66 -3.94 21.86
CA ASN A 102 -9.91 -4.69 21.64
C ASN A 102 -11.15 -3.79 21.51
N CYS A 103 -10.97 -2.54 21.08
CA CYS A 103 -12.00 -1.53 20.83
C CYS A 103 -11.54 -0.55 19.74
N GLY A 104 -12.48 0.11 19.07
CA GLY A 104 -12.20 1.08 18.01
C GLY A 104 -12.17 2.52 18.56
N PRO A 105 -11.19 3.34 18.14
CA PRO A 105 -11.15 4.76 18.46
C PRO A 105 -12.12 5.54 17.57
N GLU A 106 -12.79 6.54 18.12
CA GLU A 106 -13.62 7.45 17.34
C GLU A 106 -12.76 8.44 16.54
N ASN A 107 -13.24 8.83 15.36
CA ASN A 107 -12.63 9.89 14.57
C ASN A 107 -12.61 11.21 15.34
N VAL A 108 -11.63 12.07 15.06
CA VAL A 108 -11.44 13.33 15.79
C VAL A 108 -12.21 14.44 15.06
N PRO A 109 -12.99 15.29 15.78
CA PRO A 109 -13.69 16.41 15.18
C PRO A 109 -12.76 17.30 14.36
N ASN A 110 -13.23 17.74 13.21
CA ASN A 110 -12.49 18.59 12.30
C ASN A 110 -12.89 20.05 12.47
N ASN A 111 -11.91 20.97 12.45
CA ASN A 111 -12.21 22.40 12.47
C ASN A 111 -12.50 22.89 11.05
N CYS A 112 -13.78 22.80 10.66
CA CYS A 112 -14.26 23.11 9.33
C CYS A 112 -13.93 24.54 8.86
N SER A 113 -13.73 25.48 9.78
CA SER A 113 -13.35 26.86 9.45
C SER A 113 -11.97 26.97 8.79
N GLN A 114 -11.04 26.06 9.08
CA GLN A 114 -9.67 26.10 8.53
C GLN A 114 -9.61 25.88 7.02
N SER A 115 -10.60 25.17 6.46
CA SER A 115 -10.70 24.84 5.03
C SER A 115 -12.08 25.17 4.49
N ILE A 116 -12.70 26.24 4.99
CA ILE A 116 -14.10 26.54 4.69
C ILE A 116 -14.35 26.71 3.18
N CYS A 117 -13.40 27.27 2.42
CA CYS A 117 -13.55 27.40 0.97
C CYS A 117 -13.54 26.04 0.25
N TYR A 118 -12.76 25.06 0.72
CA TYR A 118 -12.84 23.67 0.26
C TYR A 118 -14.17 23.03 0.65
N HIS A 119 -14.52 23.06 1.94
CA HIS A 119 -15.75 22.43 2.46
C HIS A 119 -17.03 23.08 1.91
N ARG A 120 -16.98 24.28 1.35
CA ARG A 120 -18.11 24.88 0.64
C ARG A 120 -18.39 24.18 -0.70
N GLN A 121 -17.35 23.67 -1.36
CA GLN A 121 -17.44 23.17 -2.74
C GLN A 121 -17.37 21.65 -2.83
N PHE A 122 -16.57 21.02 -1.96
CA PHE A 122 -16.26 19.59 -2.03
C PHE A 122 -16.36 18.89 -0.67
N ARG A 123 -16.83 17.64 -0.71
CA ARG A 123 -16.85 16.74 0.45
C ARG A 123 -15.44 16.41 0.90
N SER A 124 -15.21 16.33 2.20
CA SER A 124 -14.03 15.62 2.74
C SER A 124 -14.09 14.14 2.33
N MET A 125 -12.96 13.44 2.44
CA MET A 125 -12.92 12.01 2.09
C MET A 125 -13.53 11.11 3.16
N ASP A 126 -13.52 11.53 4.42
CA ASP A 126 -14.08 10.77 5.55
C ASP A 126 -15.47 11.27 5.96
N GLY A 127 -16.10 12.14 5.16
CA GLY A 127 -17.44 12.69 5.44
C GLY A 127 -17.48 13.80 6.50
N SER A 128 -16.37 14.08 7.19
CA SER A 128 -16.32 15.16 8.18
C SER A 128 -16.61 16.54 7.58
N CYS A 129 -17.10 17.47 8.40
CA CYS A 129 -17.47 18.83 7.96
C CYS A 129 -18.56 18.89 6.88
N ASN A 130 -19.32 17.82 6.68
CA ASN A 130 -20.59 17.92 6.00
C ASN A 130 -21.55 18.80 6.82
N ASN A 131 -21.77 18.41 8.08
CA ASN A 131 -22.33 19.31 9.08
C ASN A 131 -21.24 20.23 9.65
N LEU A 132 -21.40 21.54 9.47
CA LEU A 132 -20.38 22.52 9.88
C LEU A 132 -20.39 22.80 11.39
N LYS A 133 -21.51 22.56 12.07
CA LYS A 133 -21.64 22.68 13.54
C LYS A 133 -21.15 21.42 14.25
N HIS A 134 -21.51 20.25 13.71
CA HIS A 134 -21.16 18.94 14.26
C HIS A 134 -20.33 18.14 13.24
N SER A 135 -19.04 18.44 13.17
CA SER A 135 -18.15 17.94 12.11
C SER A 135 -18.07 16.41 11.95
N LEU A 136 -18.50 15.63 12.94
CA LEU A 136 -18.50 14.16 12.92
C LEU A 136 -19.82 13.52 12.53
N TYR A 137 -20.93 14.26 12.42
CA TYR A 137 -22.19 13.69 11.97
C TYR A 137 -22.00 13.08 10.58
N GLY A 138 -22.28 11.79 10.45
CA GLY A 138 -22.09 11.01 9.23
C GLY A 138 -20.64 10.74 8.81
N ALA A 139 -19.63 11.12 9.61
CA ALA A 139 -18.24 10.87 9.29
C ALA A 139 -17.86 9.38 9.47
N ALA A 140 -16.93 8.88 8.66
CA ALA A 140 -16.36 7.55 8.81
C ALA A 140 -15.62 7.40 10.15
N PHE A 141 -15.55 6.16 10.64
CA PHE A 141 -14.94 5.78 11.92
C PHE A 141 -15.62 6.42 13.14
N THR A 142 -16.94 6.49 13.11
CA THR A 142 -17.79 6.96 14.22
C THR A 142 -18.74 5.85 14.68
N SER A 143 -19.28 5.95 15.90
CA SER A 143 -20.32 5.02 16.34
C SER A 143 -21.62 5.19 15.55
N TYR A 144 -22.36 4.11 15.35
CA TYR A 144 -23.75 4.21 14.90
C TYR A 144 -24.57 5.02 15.90
N VAL A 145 -25.62 5.69 15.43
CA VAL A 145 -26.68 6.19 16.31
C VAL A 145 -27.69 5.08 16.57
N ARG A 146 -28.62 5.28 17.50
CA ARG A 146 -29.65 4.30 17.84
C ARG A 146 -31.04 4.92 17.72
N LEU A 147 -31.96 4.17 17.14
CA LEU A 147 -33.39 4.51 17.17
C LEU A 147 -34.05 4.07 18.48
N GLN A 148 -33.46 3.08 19.16
CA GLN A 148 -33.91 2.58 20.46
C GLN A 148 -32.69 2.27 21.34
N GLU A 149 -32.85 2.45 22.66
CA GLU A 149 -31.83 2.06 23.63
C GLU A 149 -31.47 0.57 23.50
N PRO A 150 -30.18 0.21 23.63
CA PRO A 150 -29.72 -1.15 23.40
C PRO A 150 -30.26 -2.13 24.43
N LEU A 151 -30.53 -3.37 23.98
CA LEU A 151 -30.90 -4.49 24.84
C LEU A 151 -29.78 -5.53 24.84
N TYR A 152 -29.00 -5.56 25.93
CA TYR A 152 -28.04 -6.61 26.23
C TYR A 152 -28.50 -7.40 27.45
N GLU A 153 -28.14 -8.67 27.54
CA GLU A 153 -28.53 -9.58 28.62
C GLU A 153 -28.02 -9.15 30.00
N ASP A 154 -26.88 -8.46 30.03
CA ASP A 154 -26.25 -7.86 31.21
C ASP A 154 -26.43 -6.33 31.26
N ASN A 155 -27.30 -5.77 30.41
CA ASN A 155 -27.54 -4.35 30.16
C ASN A 155 -26.40 -3.56 29.49
N PHE A 156 -25.23 -4.14 29.22
CA PHE A 156 -24.15 -3.35 28.61
C PHE A 156 -23.31 -4.03 27.53
N ASN A 157 -23.17 -5.35 27.46
CA ASN A 157 -22.27 -5.98 26.49
C ASN A 157 -22.69 -7.38 26.01
N GLN A 158 -23.29 -8.21 26.86
CA GLN A 158 -23.61 -9.61 26.55
C GLN A 158 -24.83 -9.69 25.61
N PRO A 159 -24.72 -10.30 24.41
CA PRO A 159 -25.87 -10.50 23.52
C PRO A 159 -26.99 -11.33 24.17
N VAL A 160 -28.25 -10.99 23.89
CA VAL A 160 -29.42 -11.73 24.39
C VAL A 160 -29.46 -13.19 23.92
N GLY A 161 -29.96 -14.09 24.76
CA GLY A 161 -30.06 -15.52 24.44
C GLY A 161 -30.74 -16.38 25.49
N ARG A 162 -30.24 -16.40 26.74
CA ARG A 162 -30.69 -17.37 27.76
C ARG A 162 -31.58 -16.77 28.83
N ARG A 163 -31.09 -15.74 29.55
CA ARG A 163 -31.83 -15.00 30.57
C ARG A 163 -32.93 -14.16 29.94
N ILE A 164 -32.59 -13.47 28.86
CA ILE A 164 -33.57 -12.88 27.94
C ILE A 164 -33.71 -13.87 26.79
N TYR A 165 -34.71 -14.75 26.89
CA TYR A 165 -34.84 -15.90 26.00
C TYR A 165 -34.90 -15.48 24.54
N ARG A 166 -34.01 -16.04 23.73
CA ARG A 166 -34.08 -16.02 22.27
C ARG A 166 -33.72 -17.41 21.75
N PRO A 167 -34.45 -17.96 20.75
CA PRO A 167 -34.13 -19.26 20.18
C PRO A 167 -32.74 -19.29 19.55
N ASP A 168 -32.21 -20.48 19.32
CA ASP A 168 -30.98 -20.65 18.56
C ASP A 168 -31.13 -20.07 17.14
N VAL A 169 -30.16 -19.26 16.70
CA VAL A 169 -30.26 -18.52 15.43
C VAL A 169 -30.34 -19.45 14.22
N ARG A 170 -29.70 -20.63 14.30
CA ARG A 170 -29.72 -21.62 13.22
C ARG A 170 -31.07 -22.33 13.15
N ASP A 171 -31.69 -22.60 14.30
CA ASP A 171 -33.04 -23.15 14.34
C ASP A 171 -34.05 -22.16 13.72
N VAL A 172 -33.93 -20.86 14.02
CA VAL A 172 -34.79 -19.85 13.38
C VAL A 172 -34.59 -19.86 11.87
N THR A 173 -33.35 -19.87 11.38
CA THR A 173 -33.13 -19.91 9.94
C THR A 173 -33.72 -21.18 9.31
N ARG A 174 -33.36 -22.35 9.83
CA ARG A 174 -33.72 -23.66 9.29
C ARG A 174 -35.22 -23.92 9.30
N PHE A 175 -35.90 -23.60 10.40
CA PHE A 175 -37.31 -23.95 10.56
C PHE A 175 -38.27 -22.84 10.09
N LEU A 176 -37.84 -21.58 10.12
CA LEU A 176 -38.72 -20.44 9.87
C LEU A 176 -38.37 -19.63 8.61
N LEU A 177 -37.10 -19.27 8.40
CA LEU A 177 -36.74 -18.33 7.31
C LEU A 177 -36.47 -18.99 5.96
N VAL A 178 -35.90 -20.21 5.96
CA VAL A 178 -35.52 -20.92 4.73
C VAL A 178 -36.75 -21.44 4.01
N HIS A 179 -36.84 -21.15 2.71
CA HIS A 179 -37.93 -21.63 1.87
C HIS A 179 -37.57 -21.55 0.38
N ASP A 180 -37.95 -22.56 -0.43
CA ASP A 180 -37.55 -22.66 -1.85
C ASP A 180 -38.42 -21.81 -2.81
N LYS A 181 -39.67 -21.53 -2.44
CA LYS A 181 -40.58 -20.72 -3.26
C LYS A 181 -40.10 -19.27 -3.41
N ASN A 182 -39.79 -18.88 -4.64
CA ASN A 182 -39.54 -17.49 -5.01
C ASN A 182 -40.86 -16.74 -5.20
N ILE A 183 -41.02 -15.63 -4.48
CA ILE A 183 -42.09 -14.66 -4.73
C ILE A 183 -41.46 -13.47 -5.42
N ASN A 184 -41.82 -13.25 -6.68
CA ASN A 184 -41.20 -12.23 -7.50
C ASN A 184 -41.89 -10.88 -7.35
N SER A 185 -41.11 -9.82 -7.43
CA SER A 185 -41.56 -8.45 -7.63
C SER A 185 -41.53 -8.09 -9.12
N LYS A 186 -42.18 -6.99 -9.48
CA LYS A 186 -42.05 -6.40 -10.82
C LYS A 186 -40.66 -5.81 -11.08
N TYR A 187 -39.93 -5.47 -10.02
CA TYR A 187 -38.54 -5.00 -10.10
C TYR A 187 -37.57 -6.15 -10.34
N ASN A 188 -36.28 -5.89 -10.55
CA ASN A 188 -35.33 -6.89 -11.01
C ASN A 188 -34.05 -7.01 -10.13
N GLN A 189 -33.19 -8.00 -10.42
CA GLN A 189 -31.98 -8.29 -9.63
C GLN A 189 -30.93 -7.17 -9.68
N LEU A 190 -30.97 -6.28 -10.68
CA LEU A 190 -30.12 -5.09 -10.69
C LEU A 190 -30.43 -4.17 -9.49
N ALA A 191 -31.69 -4.12 -9.05
CA ALA A 191 -32.07 -3.37 -7.86
C ALA A 191 -31.46 -3.96 -6.58
N MET A 192 -31.44 -5.29 -6.43
CA MET A 192 -30.74 -5.93 -5.30
C MET A 192 -29.25 -5.60 -5.33
N GLN A 193 -28.62 -5.70 -6.52
CA GLN A 193 -27.20 -5.43 -6.66
C GLN A 193 -26.85 -3.96 -6.38
N TRP A 194 -27.74 -3.03 -6.77
CA TRP A 194 -27.65 -1.62 -6.42
C TRP A 194 -27.78 -1.38 -4.91
N GLY A 195 -28.73 -2.07 -4.26
CA GLY A 195 -28.89 -2.00 -2.80
C GLY A 195 -27.63 -2.40 -2.07
N GLN A 196 -26.94 -3.46 -2.52
CA GLN A 196 -25.63 -3.84 -1.97
C GLN A 196 -24.55 -2.77 -2.21
N PHE A 197 -24.48 -2.19 -3.41
CA PHE A 197 -23.50 -1.14 -3.73
C PHE A 197 -23.70 0.10 -2.85
N ILE A 198 -24.94 0.56 -2.68
CA ILE A 198 -25.27 1.67 -1.77
C ILE A 198 -25.02 1.29 -0.32
N ALA A 199 -25.32 0.06 0.11
CA ALA A 199 -24.98 -0.39 1.46
C ALA A 199 -23.48 -0.27 1.72
N HIS A 200 -22.63 -0.59 0.73
CA HIS A 200 -21.18 -0.46 0.88
C HIS A 200 -20.71 1.00 0.90
N ASP A 201 -21.49 1.92 0.32
CA ASP A 201 -21.22 3.36 0.37
C ASP A 201 -21.43 3.91 1.78
N ILE A 202 -22.51 3.48 2.44
CA ILE A 202 -22.93 4.06 3.73
C ILE A 202 -22.58 3.22 4.98
N LEU A 203 -22.20 1.95 4.80
CA LEU A 203 -22.00 1.00 5.91
C LEU A 203 -20.74 0.15 5.75
N ALA A 204 -19.93 0.10 6.81
CA ALA A 204 -18.86 -0.87 7.00
C ALA A 204 -18.63 -1.13 8.51
N ASN A 205 -19.16 -2.23 9.06
CA ASN A 205 -18.93 -2.60 10.45
C ASN A 205 -17.44 -2.77 10.76
N GLY A 206 -16.95 -2.18 11.85
CA GLY A 206 -15.60 -2.45 12.36
C GLY A 206 -15.41 -3.94 12.70
N ARG A 207 -14.28 -4.53 12.30
CA ARG A 207 -14.00 -5.97 12.46
C ARG A 207 -12.87 -6.22 13.46
N HIS A 208 -13.09 -7.18 14.35
CA HIS A 208 -12.06 -7.81 15.19
C HIS A 208 -11.26 -8.84 14.37
N GLU A 209 -10.22 -9.39 15.00
CA GLU A 209 -9.48 -10.53 14.45
C GLU A 209 -10.38 -11.75 14.16
N SER A 210 -9.87 -12.65 13.33
CA SER A 210 -10.64 -13.81 12.85
C SER A 210 -10.88 -14.83 13.97
N CYS A 211 -12.14 -15.22 14.18
CA CYS A 211 -12.50 -16.28 15.12
C CYS A 211 -12.29 -17.69 14.55
N ARG A 212 -11.99 -18.65 15.43
CA ARG A 212 -11.99 -20.09 15.13
C ARG A 212 -13.06 -20.80 15.98
N CYS A 213 -13.54 -21.97 15.54
CA CYS A 213 -14.63 -22.68 16.22
C CYS A 213 -14.24 -23.19 17.61
N GLU A 214 -12.94 -23.31 17.90
CA GLU A 214 -12.40 -23.72 19.19
C GLU A 214 -12.48 -22.57 20.22
N MET A 215 -12.62 -21.32 19.76
CA MET A 215 -12.65 -20.11 20.59
C MET A 215 -14.04 -19.87 21.20
N ARG A 216 -14.60 -20.88 21.89
CA ARG A 216 -15.95 -20.83 22.49
C ARG A 216 -16.14 -19.72 23.52
N ASN A 217 -15.09 -19.41 24.27
CA ASN A 217 -15.12 -18.48 25.39
C ASN A 217 -14.34 -17.17 25.12
N ALA A 218 -13.96 -16.90 23.86
CA ALA A 218 -13.25 -15.66 23.55
C ALA A 218 -14.24 -14.49 23.47
N ASP A 219 -14.01 -13.43 24.25
CA ASP A 219 -14.92 -12.28 24.40
C ASP A 219 -15.26 -11.56 23.08
N HIS A 220 -14.36 -11.62 22.09
CA HIS A 220 -14.54 -11.03 20.76
C HIS A 220 -15.18 -11.98 19.74
N CYS A 221 -15.48 -13.24 20.11
CA CYS A 221 -16.06 -14.26 19.25
C CYS A 221 -17.50 -14.60 19.65
N GLN A 222 -18.35 -14.79 18.64
CA GLN A 222 -19.76 -15.12 18.79
C GLN A 222 -20.16 -16.19 17.75
N ASN A 223 -19.38 -17.27 17.68
CA ASN A 223 -19.60 -18.35 16.73
C ASN A 223 -20.99 -19.00 16.92
N ILE A 224 -21.56 -19.49 15.81
CA ILE A 224 -22.86 -20.17 15.79
C ILE A 224 -22.58 -21.68 15.67
N TYR A 225 -22.85 -22.43 16.72
CA TYR A 225 -22.57 -23.87 16.76
C TYR A 225 -23.77 -24.67 16.26
N PHE A 226 -23.51 -25.66 15.41
CA PHE A 226 -24.57 -26.53 14.91
C PHE A 226 -24.93 -27.58 15.97
N LYS A 227 -26.23 -27.86 16.11
CA LYS A 227 -26.73 -28.98 16.91
C LYS A 227 -26.41 -30.31 16.23
N PHE A 228 -26.26 -31.35 17.03
CA PHE A 228 -26.12 -32.71 16.50
C PHE A 228 -27.33 -33.05 15.61
N GLY A 229 -27.07 -33.49 14.38
CA GLY A 229 -28.12 -33.78 13.38
C GLY A 229 -28.54 -32.60 12.47
N ASP A 230 -27.78 -31.50 12.39
CA ASP A 230 -27.98 -30.52 11.30
C ASP A 230 -27.72 -31.20 9.93
N PRO A 231 -28.72 -31.24 9.03
CA PRO A 231 -28.65 -32.05 7.81
C PRO A 231 -27.72 -31.49 6.73
N LYS A 232 -27.27 -30.23 6.86
CA LYS A 232 -26.46 -29.56 5.82
C LYS A 232 -25.05 -29.24 6.30
N PHE A 233 -24.88 -28.85 7.55
CA PHE A 233 -23.58 -28.45 8.10
C PHE A 233 -22.86 -29.54 8.91
N GLY A 234 -23.27 -30.81 8.80
CA GLY A 234 -22.69 -31.93 9.56
C GLY A 234 -21.17 -32.16 9.42
N ARG A 235 -20.46 -31.44 8.55
CA ARG A 235 -18.99 -31.49 8.40
C ARG A 235 -18.25 -30.29 8.99
N ILE A 236 -18.94 -29.22 9.40
CA ILE A 236 -18.33 -27.99 9.92
C ILE A 236 -18.84 -27.79 11.35
N PRO A 237 -17.98 -27.56 12.35
CA PRO A 237 -18.42 -27.51 13.75
C PRO A 237 -19.19 -26.22 14.12
N CYS A 238 -18.97 -25.13 13.38
CA CYS A 238 -19.62 -23.84 13.65
C CYS A 238 -19.54 -22.89 12.44
N ILE A 239 -20.41 -21.88 12.40
CA ILE A 239 -20.21 -20.67 11.60
C ILE A 239 -19.35 -19.71 12.42
N ARG A 240 -18.20 -19.32 11.88
CA ARG A 240 -17.25 -18.43 12.55
C ARG A 240 -17.75 -16.99 12.46
N LEU A 241 -17.86 -16.32 13.60
CA LEU A 241 -18.35 -14.95 13.67
C LEU A 241 -17.60 -14.16 14.74
N ALA A 242 -16.86 -13.14 14.31
CA ALA A 242 -16.33 -12.14 15.21
C ALA A 242 -17.40 -11.09 15.54
N ARG A 243 -17.44 -10.65 16.81
CA ARG A 243 -18.27 -9.52 17.25
C ARG A 243 -17.86 -8.24 16.50
N THR A 244 -18.80 -7.32 16.32
CA THR A 244 -18.47 -6.01 15.72
C THR A 244 -17.66 -5.21 16.73
N VAL A 245 -16.64 -4.50 16.26
CA VAL A 245 -15.82 -3.61 17.09
C VAL A 245 -16.69 -2.54 17.72
N ASN A 246 -16.55 -2.38 19.03
CA ASN A 246 -17.20 -1.33 19.80
C ASN A 246 -16.31 -0.11 19.97
N LYS A 247 -16.93 1.06 20.15
CA LYS A 247 -16.27 2.31 20.54
C LYS A 247 -15.56 2.12 21.87
N CYS A 248 -14.31 2.54 21.95
CA CYS A 248 -13.56 2.52 23.20
C CYS A 248 -14.29 3.29 24.32
N GLY A 249 -14.37 2.70 25.51
CA GLY A 249 -15.14 3.23 26.64
C GLY A 249 -16.58 2.72 26.74
N THR A 250 -17.06 1.96 25.75
CA THR A 250 -18.40 1.33 25.75
C THR A 250 -18.30 -0.18 25.92
N GLY A 251 -19.37 -0.85 26.36
CA GLY A 251 -19.38 -2.29 26.64
C GLY A 251 -18.65 -2.68 27.92
N ILE A 252 -18.38 -1.71 28.80
CA ILE A 252 -17.67 -1.86 30.07
C ILE A 252 -18.29 -0.95 31.13
N PHE A 253 -18.14 -1.31 32.41
CA PHE A 253 -18.56 -0.48 33.56
C PHE A 253 -20.02 0.03 33.51
N GLY A 254 -20.94 -0.76 32.93
CA GLY A 254 -22.35 -0.39 32.79
C GLY A 254 -22.67 0.59 31.67
N VAL A 255 -21.68 0.98 30.85
CA VAL A 255 -21.90 1.77 29.63
C VAL A 255 -22.21 0.80 28.48
N PRO A 256 -23.40 0.86 27.86
CA PRO A 256 -23.77 -0.05 26.79
C PRO A 256 -22.83 0.01 25.58
N ARG A 257 -22.58 -1.15 24.97
CA ARG A 257 -21.67 -1.34 23.83
C ARG A 257 -22.23 -0.65 22.58
N GLU A 258 -21.44 0.24 22.01
CA GLU A 258 -21.76 0.96 20.75
C GLU A 258 -20.85 0.53 19.62
N GLN A 259 -21.42 -0.01 18.54
CA GLN A 259 -20.68 -0.48 17.36
C GLN A 259 -20.28 0.67 16.44
N MET A 260 -19.21 0.47 15.66
CA MET A 260 -18.63 1.52 14.82
C MET A 260 -18.82 1.29 13.32
N ASN A 261 -19.05 2.38 12.60
CA ASN A 261 -19.08 2.45 11.14
C ASN A 261 -17.74 2.96 10.60
N GLN A 262 -17.09 2.22 9.71
CA GLN A 262 -15.85 2.63 9.02
C GLN A 262 -16.11 3.36 7.68
N ALA A 263 -17.37 3.43 7.23
CA ALA A 263 -17.78 4.16 6.03
C ALA A 263 -18.39 5.52 6.39
N THR A 264 -18.40 6.47 5.46
CA THR A 264 -19.22 7.68 5.60
C THR A 264 -20.70 7.28 5.62
N ALA A 265 -21.58 8.11 6.17
CA ALA A 265 -23.03 7.85 6.14
C ALA A 265 -23.71 8.38 4.86
N TYR A 266 -22.95 9.03 3.98
CA TYR A 266 -23.45 9.76 2.83
C TYR A 266 -23.41 8.91 1.57
N ILE A 267 -24.38 9.08 0.67
CA ILE A 267 -24.27 8.55 -0.69
C ILE A 267 -23.33 9.47 -1.46
N ASP A 268 -22.02 9.20 -1.38
CA ASP A 268 -20.96 10.05 -1.91
C ASP A 268 -19.98 9.31 -2.83
N GLY A 269 -20.25 8.03 -3.09
CA GLY A 269 -19.41 7.18 -3.93
C GLY A 269 -18.15 6.71 -3.21
N SER A 270 -18.14 6.59 -1.89
CA SER A 270 -17.03 6.02 -1.13
C SER A 270 -16.56 4.64 -1.62
N PRO A 271 -17.40 3.75 -2.24
CA PRO A 271 -16.91 2.50 -2.82
C PRO A 271 -16.08 2.70 -4.09
N ILE A 272 -16.12 3.89 -4.67
CA ILE A 272 -15.35 4.31 -5.84
C ILE A 272 -14.11 5.08 -5.39
N TYR A 273 -14.26 5.98 -4.41
CA TYR A 273 -13.24 6.97 -4.04
C TYR A 273 -12.49 6.69 -2.73
N GLY A 274 -13.00 5.78 -1.89
CA GLY A 274 -12.49 5.49 -0.56
C GLY A 274 -12.98 6.45 0.53
N ASN A 275 -12.80 6.03 1.80
CA ASN A 275 -13.27 6.76 3.00
C ASN A 275 -12.19 7.63 3.69
N ASN A 276 -11.03 7.82 3.05
CA ASN A 276 -9.96 8.67 3.58
C ASN A 276 -9.04 9.16 2.44
N ILE A 277 -8.27 10.21 2.72
CA ILE A 277 -7.41 10.86 1.71
C ILE A 277 -6.32 9.93 1.18
N GLY A 278 -5.75 9.06 2.01
CA GLY A 278 -4.71 8.12 1.63
C GLY A 278 -5.22 7.06 0.65
N ASN A 279 -6.40 6.49 0.92
CA ASN A 279 -7.06 5.56 0.00
C ASN A 279 -7.38 6.25 -1.32
N MET A 280 -7.96 7.45 -1.29
CA MET A 280 -8.32 8.20 -2.51
C MET A 280 -7.10 8.46 -3.38
N GLU A 281 -6.01 9.00 -2.82
CA GLU A 281 -4.77 9.27 -3.56
C GLU A 281 -4.19 7.98 -4.16
N SER A 282 -4.28 6.85 -3.44
CA SER A 282 -3.81 5.55 -3.94
C SER A 282 -4.62 5.00 -5.13
N LEU A 283 -5.89 5.39 -5.24
CA LEU A 283 -6.83 5.01 -6.30
C LEU A 283 -6.81 5.98 -7.49
N ARG A 284 -6.10 7.09 -7.36
CA ARG A 284 -6.13 8.20 -8.31
C ARG A 284 -4.89 8.20 -9.22
N SER A 285 -5.09 8.64 -10.46
CA SER A 285 -4.05 8.89 -11.47
C SER A 285 -4.30 10.26 -12.09
N ARG A 286 -3.86 11.33 -11.40
CA ARG A 286 -4.23 12.73 -11.68
C ARG A 286 -5.75 12.89 -11.65
N GLN A 287 -6.39 13.48 -12.64
CA GLN A 287 -7.84 13.69 -12.66
C GLN A 287 -8.69 12.44 -12.87
N PHE A 288 -8.06 11.29 -13.13
CA PHE A 288 -8.73 10.01 -13.37
C PHE A 288 -8.59 9.08 -12.15
N LEU A 289 -9.48 8.11 -12.04
CA LEU A 289 -9.25 6.91 -11.25
C LEU A 289 -8.29 5.99 -12.01
N ARG A 290 -7.42 5.31 -11.27
CA ARG A 290 -6.52 4.29 -11.81
C ARG A 290 -7.37 3.22 -12.48
N ALA A 291 -6.99 2.86 -13.69
CA ALA A 291 -7.59 1.78 -14.43
C ALA A 291 -6.53 1.12 -15.31
N GLN A 292 -6.65 -0.18 -15.50
CA GLN A 292 -5.93 -0.95 -16.51
C GLN A 292 -6.82 -1.13 -17.74
N ARG A 293 -6.25 -1.26 -18.93
CA ARG A 293 -7.05 -1.58 -20.13
C ARG A 293 -7.11 -3.10 -20.33
N SER A 294 -8.31 -3.63 -20.49
CA SER A 294 -8.58 -5.03 -20.88
C SER A 294 -9.59 -5.04 -22.03
N ASN A 295 -9.24 -5.67 -23.17
CA ASN A 295 -10.00 -5.64 -24.43
C ASN A 295 -10.54 -4.25 -24.81
N GLY A 296 -9.68 -3.21 -24.73
CA GLY A 296 -10.01 -1.84 -25.11
C GLY A 296 -10.87 -1.07 -24.10
N LYS A 297 -11.38 -1.71 -23.05
CA LYS A 297 -12.18 -1.08 -22.00
C LYS A 297 -11.33 -0.84 -20.75
N GLU A 298 -11.66 0.20 -19.98
CA GLU A 298 -11.02 0.46 -18.69
C GLU A 298 -11.54 -0.50 -17.63
N PHE A 299 -10.67 -0.99 -16.77
CA PHE A 299 -10.98 -1.93 -15.72
C PHE A 299 -10.28 -1.50 -14.43
N PRO A 300 -10.90 -1.64 -13.24
CA PRO A 300 -10.20 -1.37 -11.99
C PRO A 300 -8.88 -2.17 -11.91
N PRO A 301 -7.82 -1.64 -11.29
CA PRO A 301 -6.59 -2.39 -11.13
C PRO A 301 -6.86 -3.70 -10.39
N ILE A 302 -6.24 -4.80 -10.84
CA ILE A 302 -6.33 -6.09 -10.16
C ILE A 302 -5.17 -6.18 -9.16
N GLY A 303 -5.50 -6.43 -7.91
CA GLY A 303 -4.53 -6.75 -6.85
C GLY A 303 -4.61 -8.22 -6.45
N ILE A 304 -3.73 -8.61 -5.53
CA ILE A 304 -3.68 -9.95 -4.95
C ILE A 304 -4.09 -9.82 -3.48
N THR A 305 -5.09 -10.57 -3.06
CA THR A 305 -5.48 -10.70 -1.65
C THR A 305 -4.35 -11.33 -0.84
N ALA A 306 -4.32 -11.12 0.47
CA ALA A 306 -3.33 -11.75 1.36
C ALA A 306 -3.33 -13.30 1.29
N VAL A 307 -4.41 -13.92 0.78
CA VAL A 307 -4.56 -15.37 0.60
C VAL A 307 -4.30 -15.86 -0.83
N GLY A 308 -3.85 -14.99 -1.74
CA GLY A 308 -3.40 -15.35 -3.09
C GLY A 308 -4.48 -15.38 -4.19
N GLY A 309 -5.72 -15.00 -3.91
CA GLY A 309 -6.77 -14.78 -4.93
C GLY A 309 -6.75 -13.36 -5.48
N HIS A 310 -7.32 -13.13 -6.67
CA HIS A 310 -7.43 -11.79 -7.25
C HIS A 310 -8.48 -10.94 -6.51
N ALA A 311 -8.24 -9.63 -6.44
CA ALA A 311 -9.19 -8.65 -5.92
C ALA A 311 -9.23 -7.41 -6.82
N LEU A 312 -10.39 -6.75 -6.87
CA LEU A 312 -10.51 -5.44 -7.52
C LEU A 312 -10.07 -4.35 -6.57
N ILE A 313 -9.10 -3.53 -6.98
CA ILE A 313 -8.64 -2.38 -6.21
C ILE A 313 -9.59 -1.20 -6.47
N THR A 314 -10.48 -0.95 -5.51
CA THR A 314 -11.47 0.13 -5.56
C THR A 314 -11.55 0.86 -4.20
N GLY A 315 -12.48 1.81 -4.06
CA GLY A 315 -12.72 2.53 -2.80
C GLY A 315 -13.20 1.64 -1.65
N ASP A 316 -13.78 0.48 -1.98
CA ASP A 316 -14.26 -0.51 -1.02
C ASP A 316 -13.64 -1.89 -1.27
N ASN A 317 -13.20 -2.55 -0.20
CA ASN A 317 -12.53 -3.85 -0.25
C ASN A 317 -13.49 -5.04 -0.40
N ARG A 318 -14.81 -4.80 -0.51
CA ARG A 318 -15.84 -5.83 -0.73
C ARG A 318 -16.36 -5.82 -2.16
N ALA A 319 -15.71 -5.07 -3.06
CA ALA A 319 -16.08 -4.92 -4.47
C ALA A 319 -16.06 -6.24 -5.28
N ASP A 320 -15.41 -7.26 -4.74
CA ASP A 320 -15.09 -8.55 -5.36
C ASP A 320 -15.93 -9.73 -4.79
N ILE A 321 -16.99 -9.44 -4.03
CA ILE A 321 -17.83 -10.51 -3.46
C ILE A 321 -18.63 -11.27 -4.54
N PHE A 322 -19.24 -10.55 -5.51
CA PHE A 322 -20.06 -11.14 -6.58
C PHE A 322 -19.79 -10.47 -7.92
N SER A 323 -19.94 -11.22 -9.02
CA SER A 323 -19.80 -10.70 -10.39
C SER A 323 -20.64 -9.45 -10.67
N GLY A 324 -21.89 -9.41 -10.19
CA GLY A 324 -22.78 -8.25 -10.35
C GLY A 324 -22.28 -7.00 -9.62
N LEU A 325 -21.68 -7.16 -8.43
CA LEU A 325 -21.11 -6.06 -7.66
C LEU A 325 -19.85 -5.54 -8.34
N SER A 326 -18.97 -6.46 -8.76
CA SER A 326 -17.75 -6.14 -9.50
C SER A 326 -18.04 -5.41 -10.82
N ALA A 327 -19.13 -5.77 -11.50
CA ALA A 327 -19.64 -5.06 -12.67
C ALA A 327 -20.01 -3.60 -12.34
N LEU A 328 -20.75 -3.35 -11.25
CA LEU A 328 -21.09 -1.99 -10.81
C LEU A 328 -19.84 -1.15 -10.51
N HIS A 329 -18.89 -1.68 -9.74
CA HIS A 329 -17.63 -0.99 -9.44
C HIS A 329 -16.86 -0.65 -10.74
N THR A 330 -16.80 -1.59 -11.68
CA THR A 330 -16.11 -1.40 -12.97
C THR A 330 -16.74 -0.28 -13.79
N ILE A 331 -18.08 -0.25 -13.93
CA ILE A 331 -18.72 0.81 -14.70
C ILE A 331 -18.58 2.18 -14.03
N PHE A 332 -18.55 2.28 -12.71
CA PHE A 332 -18.38 3.57 -12.06
C PHE A 332 -16.96 4.14 -12.15
N VAL A 333 -15.94 3.27 -12.19
CA VAL A 333 -14.57 3.69 -12.56
C VAL A 333 -14.55 4.25 -13.99
N ARG A 334 -15.19 3.56 -14.94
CA ARG A 334 -15.33 4.04 -16.33
C ARG A 334 -16.10 5.34 -16.40
N TYR A 335 -17.19 5.46 -15.65
CA TYR A 335 -18.08 6.62 -15.68
C TYR A 335 -17.35 7.87 -15.17
N HIS A 336 -16.61 7.74 -14.06
CA HIS A 336 -15.74 8.80 -13.58
C HIS A 336 -14.73 9.22 -14.65
N ASN A 337 -13.95 8.27 -15.19
CA ASN A 337 -12.91 8.60 -16.16
C ASN A 337 -13.49 9.22 -17.44
N ASN A 338 -14.67 8.77 -17.87
CA ASN A 338 -15.37 9.30 -19.02
C ASN A 338 -15.88 10.75 -18.79
N ILE A 339 -16.44 11.05 -17.61
CA ILE A 339 -16.85 12.42 -17.24
C ILE A 339 -15.63 13.33 -17.12
N ALA A 340 -14.56 12.87 -16.44
CA ALA A 340 -13.34 13.63 -16.27
C ALA A 340 -12.72 14.03 -17.62
N ARG A 341 -12.71 13.14 -18.62
CA ARG A 341 -12.24 13.46 -19.99
C ARG A 341 -13.01 14.62 -20.61
N GLN A 342 -14.34 14.55 -20.58
CA GLN A 342 -15.20 15.59 -21.16
C GLN A 342 -15.06 16.92 -20.40
N LEU A 343 -14.96 16.89 -19.06
CA LEU A 343 -14.79 18.11 -18.27
C LEU A 343 -13.47 18.83 -18.56
N ILE A 344 -12.38 18.11 -18.85
CA ILE A 344 -11.11 18.71 -19.27
C ILE A 344 -11.27 19.44 -20.61
N GLU A 345 -12.01 18.86 -21.55
CA GLU A 345 -12.23 19.44 -22.86
C GLU A 345 -13.08 20.72 -22.78
N ILE A 346 -14.11 20.70 -21.93
CA ILE A 346 -15.03 21.83 -21.71
C ILE A 346 -14.35 22.94 -20.92
N ASN A 347 -13.57 22.59 -19.89
CA ASN A 347 -12.94 23.53 -18.98
C ASN A 347 -11.41 23.37 -18.98
N LYS A 348 -10.77 23.75 -20.08
CA LYS A 348 -9.31 23.62 -20.27
C LYS A 348 -8.47 24.34 -19.22
N SER A 349 -9.04 25.32 -18.50
CA SER A 349 -8.39 26.08 -17.44
C SER A 349 -8.44 25.42 -16.06
N TRP A 350 -9.21 24.34 -15.89
CA TRP A 350 -9.33 23.66 -14.60
C TRP A 350 -8.05 22.89 -14.26
N SER A 351 -7.68 22.93 -12.98
CA SER A 351 -6.61 22.07 -12.46
C SER A 351 -7.04 20.59 -12.47
N VAL A 352 -6.08 19.67 -12.51
CA VAL A 352 -6.35 18.24 -12.43
C VAL A 352 -7.06 17.83 -11.13
N ASP A 353 -6.81 18.54 -10.03
CA ASP A 353 -7.51 18.37 -8.75
C ASP A 353 -8.95 18.85 -8.84
N ARG A 354 -9.21 20.00 -9.49
CA ARG A 354 -10.58 20.50 -9.68
C ARG A 354 -11.40 19.55 -10.54
N VAL A 355 -10.84 19.07 -11.66
CA VAL A 355 -11.51 18.08 -12.52
C VAL A 355 -11.88 16.84 -11.72
N PHE A 356 -10.96 16.30 -10.92
CA PHE A 356 -11.24 15.12 -10.08
C PHE A 356 -12.39 15.37 -9.10
N HIS A 357 -12.34 16.46 -8.34
CA HIS A 357 -13.34 16.75 -7.32
C HIS A 357 -14.71 17.11 -7.91
N GLU A 358 -14.76 17.85 -9.02
CA GLU A 358 -16.00 18.11 -9.76
C GLU A 358 -16.58 16.81 -10.35
N THR A 359 -15.73 15.94 -10.90
CA THR A 359 -16.17 14.62 -11.39
C THR A 359 -16.72 13.77 -10.25
N ARG A 360 -16.01 13.69 -9.11
CA ARG A 360 -16.47 12.97 -7.90
C ARG A 360 -17.82 13.49 -7.43
N LYS A 361 -17.98 14.82 -7.37
CA LYS A 361 -19.21 15.50 -6.98
C LYS A 361 -20.38 15.16 -7.92
N ILE A 362 -20.15 15.18 -9.23
CA ILE A 362 -21.17 14.78 -10.23
C ILE A 362 -21.54 13.31 -10.07
N VAL A 363 -20.55 12.41 -10.00
CA VAL A 363 -20.80 10.97 -9.87
C VAL A 363 -21.56 10.66 -8.58
N GLY A 364 -21.18 11.24 -7.44
CA GLY A 364 -21.92 11.09 -6.18
C GLY A 364 -23.37 11.59 -6.30
N SER A 365 -23.59 12.70 -7.01
CA SER A 365 -24.94 13.21 -7.28
C SER A 365 -25.78 12.28 -8.15
N VAL A 366 -25.15 11.64 -9.15
CA VAL A 366 -25.81 10.61 -9.98
C VAL A 366 -26.20 9.40 -9.13
N LEU A 367 -25.36 8.96 -8.18
CA LEU A 367 -25.70 7.89 -7.23
C LEU A 367 -26.92 8.27 -6.37
N GLN A 368 -26.97 9.52 -5.89
CA GLN A 368 -28.10 10.05 -5.11
C GLN A 368 -29.40 10.04 -5.93
N VAL A 369 -29.36 10.55 -7.16
CA VAL A 369 -30.52 10.57 -8.08
C VAL A 369 -31.05 9.16 -8.32
N ILE A 370 -30.18 8.22 -8.72
CA ILE A 370 -30.58 6.84 -9.02
C ILE A 370 -31.18 6.19 -7.76
N THR A 371 -30.58 6.45 -6.60
CA THR A 371 -31.03 5.85 -5.33
C THR A 371 -32.43 6.33 -4.96
N PHE A 372 -32.68 7.64 -4.94
CA PHE A 372 -33.97 8.18 -4.49
C PHE A 372 -35.07 8.10 -5.55
N LYS A 373 -34.74 8.22 -6.84
CA LYS A 373 -35.76 8.24 -7.91
C LYS A 373 -36.08 6.87 -8.50
N GLU A 374 -35.14 5.94 -8.49
CA GLU A 374 -35.33 4.62 -9.08
C GLU A 374 -35.31 3.50 -8.03
N PHE A 375 -34.31 3.45 -7.15
CA PHE A 375 -34.11 2.33 -6.21
C PHE A 375 -35.08 2.34 -5.02
N LEU A 376 -35.24 3.44 -4.28
CA LEU A 376 -36.15 3.48 -3.13
C LEU A 376 -37.61 3.19 -3.52
N PRO A 377 -38.15 3.71 -4.63
CA PRO A 377 -39.45 3.27 -5.16
C PRO A 377 -39.50 1.81 -5.58
N ALA A 378 -38.36 1.20 -5.92
CA ALA A 378 -38.25 -0.24 -6.20
C ALA A 378 -38.31 -1.09 -4.93
N ILE A 379 -37.75 -0.61 -3.83
CA ILE A 379 -37.73 -1.33 -2.55
C ILE A 379 -39.02 -1.11 -1.76
N LEU A 380 -39.45 0.14 -1.57
CA LEU A 380 -40.60 0.50 -0.75
C LEU A 380 -41.93 0.45 -1.53
N GLY A 381 -41.86 0.42 -2.86
CA GLY A 381 -43.01 0.65 -3.72
C GLY A 381 -43.32 2.15 -3.83
N LYS A 382 -43.65 2.63 -5.04
CA LYS A 382 -43.80 4.06 -5.33
C LYS A 382 -44.73 4.79 -4.34
N LYS A 383 -45.94 4.28 -4.12
CA LYS A 383 -46.93 4.88 -3.22
C LYS A 383 -46.42 5.00 -1.77
N ASN A 384 -45.74 3.96 -1.26
CA ASN A 384 -45.19 4.01 0.09
C ASN A 384 -43.94 4.87 0.15
N SER A 385 -43.10 4.88 -0.89
CA SER A 385 -41.95 5.78 -1.00
C SER A 385 -42.39 7.23 -0.95
N ASP A 386 -43.40 7.62 -1.74
CA ASP A 386 -43.95 8.98 -1.77
C ASP A 386 -44.59 9.38 -0.42
N LYS A 387 -45.11 8.39 0.34
CA LYS A 387 -45.70 8.60 1.67
C LYS A 387 -44.64 8.70 2.78
N LEU A 388 -43.63 7.83 2.76
CA LEU A 388 -42.66 7.67 3.84
C LEU A 388 -41.44 8.59 3.68
N ILE A 389 -41.14 9.01 2.45
CA ILE A 389 -40.03 9.90 2.11
C ILE A 389 -40.65 11.20 1.58
N PRO A 390 -40.90 12.20 2.44
CA PRO A 390 -41.50 13.46 2.01
C PRO A 390 -40.59 14.16 1.00
N PRO A 391 -41.11 15.07 0.14
CA PRO A 391 -40.28 15.87 -0.75
C PRO A 391 -39.15 16.60 -0.01
N TYR A 392 -38.00 16.76 -0.66
CA TYR A 392 -36.85 17.45 -0.06
C TYR A 392 -37.19 18.92 0.22
N SER A 393 -37.06 19.34 1.48
CA SER A 393 -37.35 20.70 1.93
C SER A 393 -36.11 21.59 2.06
N GLY A 394 -34.94 21.09 1.69
CA GLY A 394 -33.65 21.74 1.91
C GLY A 394 -32.82 21.06 3.00
N TYR A 395 -31.54 21.41 3.04
CA TYR A 395 -30.59 20.88 4.02
C TYR A 395 -30.94 21.40 5.42
N ASN A 396 -30.99 20.49 6.40
CA ASN A 396 -31.24 20.79 7.80
C ASN A 396 -30.03 20.36 8.64
N GLU A 397 -29.27 21.35 9.12
CA GLU A 397 -28.08 21.12 9.96
C GLU A 397 -28.38 20.51 11.34
N ASN A 398 -29.64 20.46 11.78
CA ASN A 398 -30.03 19.80 13.03
C ASN A 398 -30.31 18.30 12.84
N VAL A 399 -30.29 17.80 11.60
CA VAL A 399 -30.48 16.37 11.30
C VAL A 399 -29.15 15.64 11.32
N ASP A 400 -29.04 14.63 12.19
CA ASP A 400 -27.88 13.73 12.20
C ASP A 400 -28.05 12.61 11.15
N ALA A 401 -27.29 12.72 10.07
CA ALA A 401 -27.26 11.76 8.97
C ALA A 401 -26.57 10.42 9.33
N THR A 402 -25.95 10.31 10.51
CA THR A 402 -25.26 9.09 10.94
C THR A 402 -26.17 7.86 10.87
N ILE A 403 -25.62 6.74 10.40
CA ILE A 403 -26.38 5.52 10.22
C ILE A 403 -26.82 4.95 11.57
N SER A 404 -28.07 4.51 11.66
CA SER A 404 -28.59 3.82 12.84
C SER A 404 -28.14 2.38 12.90
N ASN A 405 -27.99 1.90 14.12
CA ASN A 405 -27.61 0.53 14.40
C ASN A 405 -28.66 -0.46 13.83
N GLU A 406 -29.94 -0.11 13.98
CA GLU A 406 -31.09 -0.82 13.43
C GLU A 406 -31.01 -1.01 11.91
N PHE A 407 -30.69 0.06 11.18
CA PHE A 407 -30.54 0.01 9.73
C PHE A 407 -29.35 -0.86 9.33
N ALA A 408 -28.20 -0.70 10.00
CA ALA A 408 -26.96 -1.42 9.71
C ALA A 408 -27.03 -2.93 10.00
N ALA A 409 -27.64 -3.30 11.14
CA ALA A 409 -27.65 -4.67 11.64
C ALA A 409 -28.90 -5.47 11.23
N ALA A 410 -29.98 -4.81 10.79
CA ALA A 410 -31.20 -5.48 10.33
C ALA A 410 -31.84 -4.83 9.08
N GLY A 411 -32.23 -3.56 9.15
CA GLY A 411 -33.14 -2.92 8.20
C GLY A 411 -32.70 -2.96 6.74
N PHE A 412 -31.40 -2.78 6.46
CA PHE A 412 -30.87 -2.79 5.10
C PHE A 412 -30.22 -4.12 4.71
N ARG A 413 -30.38 -5.18 5.52
CA ARG A 413 -29.87 -6.53 5.25
C ARG A 413 -30.87 -7.37 4.47
N LEU A 414 -31.35 -6.85 3.35
CA LEU A 414 -32.41 -7.44 2.52
C LEU A 414 -31.91 -8.66 1.72
N HIS A 415 -31.11 -9.54 2.32
CA HIS A 415 -30.52 -10.73 1.68
C HIS A 415 -31.57 -11.69 1.13
N GLY A 416 -32.79 -11.67 1.66
CA GLY A 416 -33.91 -12.42 1.08
C GLY A 416 -34.27 -12.00 -0.35
N THR A 417 -33.79 -10.86 -0.85
CA THR A 417 -34.06 -10.40 -2.22
C THR A 417 -33.15 -10.99 -3.30
N ILE A 418 -32.06 -11.64 -2.88
CA ILE A 418 -31.09 -12.29 -3.76
C ILE A 418 -31.73 -13.52 -4.42
N ALA A 419 -31.63 -13.63 -5.75
CA ALA A 419 -31.99 -14.84 -6.49
C ALA A 419 -30.87 -15.89 -6.45
N GLN A 420 -31.20 -17.16 -6.72
CA GLN A 420 -30.20 -18.23 -6.80
C GLN A 420 -29.25 -18.06 -8.00
N HIS A 421 -29.79 -17.68 -9.15
CA HIS A 421 -29.07 -17.40 -10.38
C HIS A 421 -29.80 -16.31 -11.18
N TYR A 422 -29.08 -15.68 -12.12
CA TYR A 422 -29.66 -14.86 -13.19
C TYR A 422 -29.01 -15.25 -14.53
N PRO A 423 -29.75 -15.21 -15.65
CA PRO A 423 -29.21 -15.61 -16.95
C PRO A 423 -28.16 -14.61 -17.42
N LEU A 424 -27.23 -15.06 -18.26
CA LEU A 424 -26.44 -14.18 -19.12
C LEU A 424 -27.21 -13.98 -20.42
N ILE A 425 -27.36 -12.72 -20.85
CA ILE A 425 -28.21 -12.38 -22.00
C ILE A 425 -27.41 -11.61 -23.05
N ASP A 426 -27.44 -12.09 -24.30
CA ASP A 426 -26.78 -11.46 -25.44
C ASP A 426 -27.51 -10.21 -25.95
N GLU A 427 -26.97 -9.57 -26.99
CA GLU A 427 -27.53 -8.39 -27.65
C GLU A 427 -28.90 -8.62 -28.32
N ASN A 428 -29.25 -9.88 -28.61
CA ASN A 428 -30.53 -10.28 -29.18
C ASN A 428 -31.56 -10.69 -28.10
N TYR A 429 -31.25 -10.42 -26.82
CA TYR A 429 -32.06 -10.82 -25.66
C TYR A 429 -32.25 -12.34 -25.50
N ARG A 430 -31.32 -13.14 -26.05
CA ARG A 430 -31.30 -14.59 -25.88
C ARG A 430 -30.48 -14.95 -24.65
N THR A 431 -30.95 -15.93 -23.89
CA THR A 431 -30.18 -16.48 -22.77
C THR A 431 -29.08 -17.38 -23.32
N ILE A 432 -27.82 -17.06 -23.01
CA ILE A 432 -26.65 -17.82 -23.47
C ILE A 432 -26.11 -18.78 -22.40
N ALA A 433 -26.33 -18.47 -21.12
CA ALA A 433 -25.93 -19.27 -19.97
C ALA A 433 -26.67 -18.80 -18.71
N ASN A 434 -26.46 -19.46 -17.58
CA ASN A 434 -26.86 -18.98 -16.26
C ASN A 434 -25.64 -18.63 -15.42
N ASN A 435 -25.68 -17.49 -14.75
CA ASN A 435 -24.69 -17.07 -13.76
C ASN A 435 -25.28 -17.34 -12.36
N ASP A 436 -24.68 -18.27 -11.61
CA ASP A 436 -25.04 -18.44 -10.20
C ASP A 436 -24.67 -17.17 -9.44
N PHE A 437 -25.56 -16.69 -8.58
CA PHE A 437 -25.35 -15.43 -7.87
C PHE A 437 -24.07 -15.45 -7.02
N ILE A 438 -23.73 -16.62 -6.47
CA ILE A 438 -22.55 -16.83 -5.62
C ILE A 438 -21.23 -16.97 -6.40
N GLN A 439 -21.22 -16.81 -7.73
CA GLN A 439 -19.97 -16.80 -8.50
C GLN A 439 -19.10 -15.62 -8.08
N ASN A 440 -17.83 -15.92 -7.77
CA ASN A 440 -16.88 -14.99 -7.19
C ASN A 440 -16.16 -14.14 -8.27
N VAL A 441 -15.31 -13.22 -7.80
CA VAL A 441 -14.52 -12.33 -8.64
C VAL A 441 -13.63 -13.04 -9.66
N GLU A 442 -13.19 -14.27 -9.42
CA GLU A 442 -12.34 -15.01 -10.36
C GLU A 442 -13.09 -15.27 -11.67
N THR A 443 -14.35 -15.70 -11.58
CA THR A 443 -15.20 -15.86 -12.76
C THR A 443 -15.45 -14.51 -13.42
N PHE A 444 -15.70 -13.45 -12.63
CA PHE A 444 -15.87 -12.10 -13.18
C PHE A 444 -14.63 -11.64 -13.96
N ILE A 445 -13.44 -11.70 -13.38
CA ILE A 445 -12.18 -11.27 -13.99
C ILE A 445 -11.91 -12.10 -15.26
N ARG A 446 -12.05 -13.43 -15.18
CA ARG A 446 -11.71 -14.36 -16.26
C ARG A 446 -12.72 -14.35 -17.42
N GLU A 447 -14.01 -14.29 -17.13
CA GLU A 447 -15.06 -14.56 -18.13
C GLU A 447 -15.91 -13.33 -18.47
N TYR A 448 -16.14 -12.43 -17.51
CA TYR A 448 -17.14 -11.36 -17.64
C TYR A 448 -16.57 -9.94 -17.67
N SER A 449 -15.29 -9.74 -17.35
CA SER A 449 -14.65 -8.41 -17.27
C SER A 449 -14.80 -7.58 -18.54
N THR A 450 -14.94 -8.25 -19.69
CA THR A 450 -15.13 -7.61 -21.00
C THR A 450 -16.55 -7.78 -21.55
N LYS A 451 -17.37 -8.63 -20.91
CA LYS A 451 -18.76 -9.00 -21.29
C LYS A 451 -19.79 -8.57 -20.24
N ILE A 452 -19.52 -7.46 -19.54
CA ILE A 452 -20.35 -6.94 -18.45
C ILE A 452 -21.79 -6.65 -18.91
N SER A 453 -21.99 -6.29 -20.18
CA SER A 453 -23.31 -6.11 -20.80
C SER A 453 -24.21 -7.34 -20.63
N PHE A 454 -23.66 -8.55 -20.65
CA PHE A 454 -24.43 -9.79 -20.49
C PHE A 454 -24.98 -9.94 -19.07
N LEU A 455 -24.17 -9.56 -18.07
CA LEU A 455 -24.58 -9.55 -16.66
C LEU A 455 -25.69 -8.53 -16.43
N PHE A 456 -25.57 -7.31 -16.98
CA PHE A 456 -26.60 -6.29 -16.82
C PHE A 456 -27.92 -6.67 -17.46
N ARG A 457 -27.93 -7.15 -18.72
CA ARG A 457 -29.16 -7.65 -19.34
C ARG A 457 -29.77 -8.79 -18.54
N GLY A 458 -28.93 -9.69 -18.04
CA GLY A 458 -29.30 -10.78 -17.15
C GLY A 458 -30.01 -10.34 -15.87
N MET A 459 -29.40 -9.40 -15.15
CA MET A 459 -29.96 -8.82 -13.93
C MET A 459 -31.25 -8.03 -14.21
N ILE A 460 -31.34 -7.32 -15.34
CA ILE A 460 -32.53 -6.56 -15.75
C ILE A 460 -33.70 -7.50 -16.11
N ALA A 461 -33.40 -8.63 -16.74
CA ALA A 461 -34.38 -9.65 -17.14
C ALA A 461 -34.86 -10.56 -16.00
N SER A 462 -34.18 -10.51 -14.85
CA SER A 462 -34.44 -11.40 -13.71
C SER A 462 -35.26 -10.68 -12.65
N PRO A 463 -36.47 -11.14 -12.34
CA PRO A 463 -37.28 -10.54 -11.29
C PRO A 463 -36.55 -10.51 -9.93
N LEU A 464 -36.76 -9.42 -9.20
CA LEU A 464 -36.32 -9.25 -7.82
C LEU A 464 -37.15 -10.16 -6.94
N LYS A 465 -36.50 -10.93 -6.08
CA LYS A 465 -37.21 -11.73 -5.10
C LYS A 465 -37.70 -10.80 -3.99
N LYS A 466 -38.93 -10.98 -3.49
CA LYS A 466 -39.38 -10.29 -2.27
C LYS A 466 -38.56 -10.77 -1.07
N ALA A 467 -38.36 -9.90 -0.08
CA ALA A 467 -37.45 -10.18 1.04
C ALA A 467 -37.89 -11.36 1.91
N GLN A 468 -39.19 -11.62 2.01
CA GLN A 468 -39.72 -12.80 2.70
C GLN A 468 -39.24 -14.11 2.05
N ARG A 469 -39.06 -15.16 2.86
CA ARG A 469 -38.68 -16.54 2.45
C ARG A 469 -37.29 -16.67 1.84
N ILE A 470 -36.23 -16.77 2.65
CA ILE A 470 -34.84 -16.74 2.18
C ILE A 470 -34.50 -18.06 1.48
N ASN A 471 -33.89 -17.99 0.29
CA ASN A 471 -33.59 -19.18 -0.48
C ASN A 471 -32.40 -19.97 0.12
N PRO A 472 -32.32 -21.30 -0.07
CA PRO A 472 -31.23 -22.11 0.49
C PRO A 472 -29.83 -21.81 -0.06
N GLN A 473 -29.70 -21.14 -1.20
CA GLN A 473 -28.37 -20.81 -1.75
C GLN A 473 -27.59 -19.88 -0.82
N ILE A 474 -28.28 -19.06 -0.04
CA ILE A 474 -27.69 -18.04 0.84
C ILE A 474 -27.60 -18.51 2.30
N THR A 475 -28.45 -19.48 2.69
CA THR A 475 -28.44 -20.03 4.05
C THR A 475 -27.69 -21.36 4.16
N GLU A 476 -27.56 -22.11 3.08
CA GLU A 476 -26.96 -23.46 3.09
C GLU A 476 -25.71 -23.59 2.20
N ARG A 477 -25.59 -22.78 1.13
CA ARG A 477 -24.55 -22.95 0.10
C ARG A 477 -23.65 -21.72 -0.09
N PHE A 478 -23.82 -20.70 0.73
CA PHE A 478 -23.08 -19.45 0.59
C PHE A 478 -21.59 -19.66 0.90
N PHE A 479 -20.71 -19.06 0.08
CA PHE A 479 -19.26 -19.23 0.14
C PHE A 479 -18.81 -20.69 0.32
N GLY A 480 -19.24 -21.58 -0.59
CA GLY A 480 -18.85 -23.00 -0.57
C GLY A 480 -19.56 -23.83 0.49
N GLY A 481 -20.69 -23.37 1.02
CA GLY A 481 -21.47 -24.09 2.04
C GLY A 481 -20.88 -23.97 3.45
N THR A 482 -20.18 -22.87 3.74
CA THR A 482 -19.59 -22.62 5.06
C THR A 482 -20.31 -21.52 5.84
N VAL A 483 -21.26 -20.82 5.20
CA VAL A 483 -21.92 -19.65 5.75
C VAL A 483 -23.44 -19.75 5.60
N ASP A 484 -24.15 -19.44 6.68
CA ASP A 484 -25.57 -19.12 6.71
C ASP A 484 -25.72 -17.62 7.01
N ILE A 485 -26.02 -16.81 5.98
CA ILE A 485 -26.09 -15.36 6.15
C ILE A 485 -27.23 -14.93 7.08
N SER A 486 -28.31 -15.71 7.13
CA SER A 486 -29.48 -15.38 7.93
C SER A 486 -29.15 -15.58 9.39
N SER A 487 -28.57 -16.74 9.74
CA SER A 487 -28.09 -17.00 11.09
C SER A 487 -27.06 -15.96 11.54
N MET A 488 -26.15 -15.54 10.65
CA MET A 488 -25.22 -14.43 10.93
C MET A 488 -25.93 -13.09 11.14
N ASN A 489 -26.98 -12.77 10.39
CA ASN A 489 -27.75 -11.53 10.56
C ASN A 489 -28.49 -11.49 11.89
N LEU A 490 -29.16 -12.59 12.27
CA LEU A 490 -29.80 -12.69 13.58
C LEU A 490 -28.76 -12.50 14.69
N GLN A 491 -27.66 -13.25 14.62
CA GLN A 491 -26.61 -13.18 15.64
C GLN A 491 -25.96 -11.78 15.69
N ARG A 492 -25.86 -11.10 14.53
CA ARG A 492 -25.37 -9.72 14.44
C ARG A 492 -26.33 -8.73 15.08
N GLY A 493 -27.65 -8.90 14.89
CA GLY A 493 -28.66 -8.08 15.58
C GLY A 493 -28.54 -8.21 17.10
N ARG A 494 -28.34 -9.43 17.61
CA ARG A 494 -28.10 -9.68 19.05
C ARG A 494 -26.77 -9.10 19.53
N ASP A 495 -25.70 -9.25 18.74
CA ASP A 495 -24.37 -8.64 19.01
C ASP A 495 -24.42 -7.11 19.11
N HIS A 496 -25.31 -6.49 18.34
CA HIS A 496 -25.54 -5.05 18.30
C HIS A 496 -26.52 -4.54 19.36
N GLY A 497 -27.09 -5.43 20.18
CA GLY A 497 -28.05 -5.10 21.21
C GLY A 497 -29.36 -4.55 20.66
N LEU A 498 -29.81 -5.04 19.49
CA LEU A 498 -31.10 -4.62 18.94
C LEU A 498 -32.25 -5.12 19.81
N ARG A 499 -33.29 -4.29 19.92
CA ARG A 499 -34.51 -4.58 20.68
C ARG A 499 -35.46 -5.55 19.96
N THR A 500 -36.60 -5.81 20.59
CA THR A 500 -37.60 -6.75 20.08
C THR A 500 -38.27 -6.19 18.83
N TYR A 501 -38.80 -7.06 17.99
CA TYR A 501 -39.60 -6.65 16.83
C TYR A 501 -40.77 -5.72 17.23
N ASN A 502 -41.47 -6.03 18.32
CA ASN A 502 -42.57 -5.20 18.81
C ASN A 502 -42.13 -3.80 19.28
N ASP A 503 -40.93 -3.65 19.83
CA ASP A 503 -40.37 -2.34 20.18
C ASP A 503 -40.24 -1.44 18.95
N TYR A 504 -39.77 -2.01 17.83
CA TYR A 504 -39.65 -1.27 16.58
C TYR A 504 -40.99 -1.02 15.89
N ARG A 505 -41.98 -1.92 16.06
CA ARG A 505 -43.35 -1.63 15.63
C ARG A 505 -43.94 -0.44 16.38
N ARG A 506 -43.76 -0.38 17.71
CA ARG A 506 -44.16 0.77 18.54
C ARG A 506 -43.48 2.05 18.08
N LEU A 507 -42.16 2.03 17.84
CA LEU A 507 -41.40 3.16 17.30
C LEU A 507 -42.00 3.64 15.96
N CYS A 508 -42.31 2.70 15.06
CA CYS A 508 -42.89 2.97 13.75
C CYS A 508 -44.39 3.30 13.77
N LYS A 509 -45.01 3.44 14.96
CA LYS A 509 -46.45 3.68 15.15
C LYS A 509 -47.32 2.62 14.44
N LEU A 510 -46.83 1.38 14.43
CA LEU A 510 -47.54 0.21 13.96
C LEU A 510 -48.10 -0.55 15.15
N ASP A 511 -49.22 -1.24 14.96
CA ASP A 511 -49.80 -2.06 16.02
C ASP A 511 -48.83 -3.17 16.43
N PRO A 512 -48.44 -3.28 17.72
CA PRO A 512 -47.60 -4.37 18.19
C PRO A 512 -48.36 -5.69 18.12
N VAL A 513 -47.65 -6.78 17.85
CA VAL A 513 -48.23 -8.12 17.79
C VAL A 513 -48.57 -8.57 19.21
N ARG A 514 -49.85 -8.87 19.48
CA ARG A 514 -50.32 -9.31 20.81
C ARG A 514 -50.32 -10.82 21.00
N SER A 515 -50.49 -11.57 19.91
CA SER A 515 -50.42 -13.04 19.89
C SER A 515 -49.94 -13.51 18.52
N PHE A 516 -49.34 -14.69 18.44
CA PHE A 516 -48.91 -15.26 17.16
C PHE A 516 -50.11 -15.54 16.24
N GLU A 517 -51.25 -15.90 16.80
CA GLU A 517 -52.50 -16.20 16.10
C GLU A 517 -53.06 -14.95 15.40
N THR A 518 -52.94 -13.78 16.04
CA THR A 518 -53.47 -12.50 15.54
C THR A 518 -52.44 -11.65 14.79
N TRP A 519 -51.28 -12.21 14.41
CA TRP A 519 -50.24 -11.49 13.68
C TRP A 519 -50.65 -11.19 12.23
N ALA A 520 -51.34 -10.05 12.04
CA ALA A 520 -51.97 -9.67 10.77
C ALA A 520 -51.00 -9.62 9.58
N ASP A 521 -49.77 -9.14 9.81
CA ASP A 521 -48.77 -8.97 8.75
C ASP A 521 -48.12 -10.29 8.28
N VAL A 522 -48.38 -11.43 8.92
CA VAL A 522 -47.88 -12.73 8.46
C VAL A 522 -49.08 -13.56 8.03
N THR A 523 -49.37 -13.69 6.74
CA THR A 523 -50.63 -14.33 6.32
C THR A 523 -50.64 -15.85 6.47
N ASP A 524 -49.48 -16.50 6.50
CA ASP A 524 -49.33 -17.94 6.53
C ASP A 524 -49.43 -18.51 7.97
N PRO A 525 -50.49 -19.27 8.31
CA PRO A 525 -50.67 -19.81 9.65
C PRO A 525 -49.56 -20.78 10.06
N SER A 526 -48.93 -21.47 9.09
CA SER A 526 -47.82 -22.39 9.38
C SER A 526 -46.58 -21.63 9.86
N VAL A 527 -46.33 -20.44 9.31
CA VAL A 527 -45.24 -19.55 9.73
C VAL A 527 -45.52 -19.02 11.14
N ARG A 528 -46.75 -18.57 11.42
CA ARG A 528 -47.17 -18.13 12.77
C ARG A 528 -46.95 -19.23 13.82
N ARG A 529 -47.35 -20.47 13.50
CA ARG A 529 -47.16 -21.63 14.39
C ARG A 529 -45.68 -21.92 14.66
N LYS A 530 -44.84 -21.95 13.62
CA LYS A 530 -43.39 -22.17 13.80
C LYS A 530 -42.71 -21.03 14.57
N ALA A 531 -43.13 -19.78 14.34
CA ALA A 531 -42.65 -18.64 15.11
C ALA A 531 -43.01 -18.78 16.59
N LYS A 532 -44.24 -19.20 16.90
CA LYS A 532 -44.69 -19.52 18.26
C LYS A 532 -43.85 -20.63 18.91
N GLU A 533 -43.61 -21.73 18.19
CA GLU A 533 -42.80 -22.86 18.68
C GLU A 533 -41.35 -22.46 18.99
N LEU A 534 -40.77 -21.54 18.22
CA LEU A 534 -39.38 -21.10 18.41
C LEU A 534 -39.23 -19.99 19.47
N TYR A 535 -40.02 -18.92 19.37
CA TYR A 535 -39.87 -17.72 20.20
C TYR A 535 -40.66 -17.76 21.51
N LEU A 536 -41.67 -18.63 21.62
CA LEU A 536 -42.56 -18.84 22.76
C LEU A 536 -43.47 -17.63 23.09
N ASP A 537 -42.92 -16.42 23.04
CA ASP A 537 -43.59 -15.14 23.30
C ASP A 537 -43.30 -14.16 22.15
N VAL A 538 -44.28 -13.31 21.81
CA VAL A 538 -44.17 -12.31 20.73
C VAL A 538 -43.15 -11.21 21.05
N GLU A 539 -42.91 -10.91 22.33
CA GLU A 539 -41.86 -9.97 22.78
C GLU A 539 -40.46 -10.60 22.67
N ASN A 540 -40.36 -11.88 22.31
CA ASN A 540 -39.08 -12.50 22.06
C ASN A 540 -38.60 -12.43 20.60
N ILE A 541 -39.42 -11.95 19.67
CA ILE A 541 -39.08 -11.96 18.26
C ILE A 541 -37.91 -10.99 17.97
N ASP A 542 -36.82 -11.50 17.37
CA ASP A 542 -35.70 -10.66 16.90
C ASP A 542 -36.19 -9.72 15.77
N LEU A 543 -35.76 -8.44 15.76
CA LEU A 543 -36.17 -7.47 14.73
C LEU A 543 -36.00 -8.02 13.30
N PHE A 544 -34.84 -8.60 12.99
CA PHE A 544 -34.55 -9.11 11.66
C PHE A 544 -35.55 -10.21 11.25
N THR A 545 -35.89 -11.11 12.17
CA THR A 545 -36.86 -12.18 11.90
C THR A 545 -38.26 -11.62 11.73
N GLY A 546 -38.75 -10.83 12.69
CA GLY A 546 -40.11 -10.32 12.66
C GLY A 546 -40.39 -9.52 11.40
N ALA A 547 -39.51 -8.57 11.05
CA ALA A 547 -39.69 -7.72 9.89
C ALA A 547 -39.42 -8.42 8.54
N THR A 548 -38.66 -9.53 8.52
CA THR A 548 -38.51 -10.36 7.30
C THR A 548 -39.74 -11.22 7.03
N LEU A 549 -40.50 -11.60 8.07
CA LEU A 549 -41.70 -12.43 7.95
C LEU A 549 -42.95 -11.64 7.53
N GLU A 550 -42.94 -10.32 7.70
CA GLU A 550 -44.02 -9.45 7.25
C GLU A 550 -44.26 -9.58 5.74
N GLU A 551 -45.54 -9.66 5.37
CA GLU A 551 -45.97 -9.50 4.00
C GLU A 551 -45.55 -8.10 3.50
N PRO A 552 -44.92 -8.02 2.32
CA PRO A 552 -44.53 -6.74 1.75
C PRO A 552 -45.74 -5.85 1.50
N LEU A 553 -45.57 -4.56 1.79
CA LEU A 553 -46.55 -3.54 1.44
C LEU A 553 -46.87 -3.58 -0.06
N GLU A 554 -48.03 -3.06 -0.45
CA GLU A 554 -48.44 -3.01 -1.85
C GLU A 554 -47.36 -2.35 -2.74
N GLY A 555 -46.86 -3.11 -3.72
CA GLY A 555 -45.79 -2.66 -4.63
C GLY A 555 -44.37 -2.62 -4.04
N SER A 556 -44.21 -2.93 -2.75
CA SER A 556 -42.95 -3.03 -2.00
C SER A 556 -42.32 -4.43 -2.12
N VAL A 557 -41.05 -4.55 -1.72
CA VAL A 557 -40.38 -5.84 -1.45
C VAL A 557 -40.16 -6.12 0.03
N VAL A 558 -40.48 -5.15 0.89
CA VAL A 558 -40.37 -5.21 2.35
C VAL A 558 -41.70 -4.90 3.04
N GLY A 559 -41.90 -5.45 4.24
CA GLY A 559 -43.05 -5.16 5.10
C GLY A 559 -42.99 -3.77 5.76
N PRO A 560 -44.05 -3.38 6.50
CA PRO A 560 -44.18 -2.06 7.11
C PRO A 560 -43.04 -1.67 8.07
N THR A 561 -42.49 -2.61 8.85
CA THR A 561 -41.45 -2.28 9.85
C THR A 561 -40.13 -1.94 9.17
N PHE A 562 -39.69 -2.76 8.21
CA PHE A 562 -38.49 -2.44 7.43
C PHE A 562 -38.70 -1.22 6.52
N ALA A 563 -39.90 -1.03 5.96
CA ALA A 563 -40.20 0.17 5.18
C ALA A 563 -40.02 1.46 6.01
N CYS A 564 -40.49 1.47 7.26
CA CYS A 564 -40.28 2.54 8.21
C CYS A 564 -38.79 2.80 8.49
N ILE A 565 -38.03 1.78 8.92
CA ILE A 565 -36.60 1.92 9.27
C ILE A 565 -35.76 2.37 8.07
N ILE A 566 -36.04 1.83 6.88
CA ILE A 566 -35.33 2.21 5.65
C ILE A 566 -35.65 3.67 5.30
N ALA A 567 -36.92 4.06 5.27
CA ALA A 567 -37.32 5.42 4.92
C ALA A 567 -36.76 6.45 5.91
N GLU A 568 -36.84 6.16 7.20
CA GLU A 568 -36.29 6.97 8.29
C GLU A 568 -34.81 7.29 8.04
N GLN A 569 -34.00 6.26 7.76
CA GLN A 569 -32.58 6.44 7.52
C GLN A 569 -32.29 7.25 6.25
N PHE A 570 -32.96 6.95 5.14
CA PHE A 570 -32.73 7.66 3.88
C PHE A 570 -33.20 9.13 3.95
N VAL A 571 -34.28 9.43 4.68
CA VAL A 571 -34.69 10.81 4.95
C VAL A 571 -33.59 11.55 5.72
N ARG A 572 -33.02 10.96 6.79
CA ARG A 572 -31.92 11.61 7.54
C ARG A 572 -30.65 11.78 6.71
N ILE A 573 -30.28 10.79 5.89
CA ILE A 573 -29.11 10.90 4.99
C ILE A 573 -29.32 12.03 3.98
N ARG A 574 -30.54 12.21 3.45
CA ARG A 574 -30.85 13.28 2.51
C ARG A 574 -30.85 14.66 3.17
N ASP A 575 -31.63 14.79 4.24
CA ASP A 575 -31.91 16.09 4.86
C ASP A 575 -30.72 16.59 5.69
N GLY A 576 -29.91 15.67 6.23
CA GLY A 576 -28.67 15.97 6.96
C GLY A 576 -27.41 16.04 6.08
N ASP A 577 -27.53 15.95 4.75
CA ASP A 577 -26.41 16.05 3.81
C ASP A 577 -26.38 17.42 3.12
N ARG A 578 -25.45 18.27 3.54
CA ARG A 578 -25.23 19.60 2.94
C ARG A 578 -24.86 19.52 1.47
N PHE A 579 -24.31 18.40 1.02
CA PHE A 579 -23.92 18.16 -0.36
C PHE A 579 -24.95 17.31 -1.13
N TRP A 580 -26.18 17.20 -0.62
CA TRP A 580 -27.31 16.65 -1.37
C TRP A 580 -27.47 17.39 -2.70
N TYR A 581 -27.66 16.66 -3.80
CA TYR A 581 -27.57 17.25 -5.14
C TYR A 581 -28.65 18.31 -5.43
N GLU A 582 -29.80 18.28 -4.74
CA GLU A 582 -30.85 19.32 -4.88
C GLU A 582 -30.58 20.56 -4.02
N ASN A 583 -29.52 20.57 -3.21
CA ASN A 583 -29.11 21.78 -2.51
C ASN A 583 -28.61 22.82 -3.54
N ASN A 584 -29.36 23.92 -3.69
CA ASN A 584 -29.11 24.98 -4.66
C ASN A 584 -27.78 25.74 -4.43
N GLN A 585 -27.12 25.54 -3.29
CA GLN A 585 -25.77 26.04 -3.03
C GLN A 585 -24.70 25.25 -3.79
N LEU A 586 -25.02 24.03 -4.25
CA LEU A 586 -24.05 23.09 -4.81
C LEU A 586 -24.04 23.10 -6.35
N PHE A 587 -25.21 23.19 -6.97
CA PHE A 587 -25.41 23.17 -8.42
C PHE A 587 -26.41 24.24 -8.84
N THR A 588 -26.28 24.73 -10.08
CA THR A 588 -27.27 25.63 -10.67
C THR A 588 -28.58 24.89 -10.94
N PRO A 589 -29.74 25.58 -11.01
CA PRO A 589 -31.00 24.95 -11.37
C PRO A 589 -30.96 24.18 -12.70
N LYS A 590 -30.17 24.65 -13.69
CA LYS A 590 -29.97 23.96 -14.96
C LYS A 590 -29.22 22.64 -14.78
N GLN A 591 -28.15 22.63 -13.98
CA GLN A 591 -27.40 21.42 -13.63
C GLN A 591 -28.28 20.43 -12.85
N ILE A 592 -29.05 20.90 -11.86
CA ILE A 592 -29.99 20.06 -11.09
C ILE A 592 -31.03 19.42 -12.02
N ASN A 593 -31.63 20.21 -12.92
CA ASN A 593 -32.59 19.70 -13.91
C ASN A 593 -31.98 18.66 -14.87
N ASN A 594 -30.69 18.77 -15.17
CA ASN A 594 -29.98 17.80 -16.00
C ASN A 594 -29.62 16.52 -15.22
N LEU A 595 -29.12 16.65 -13.98
CA LEU A 595 -28.90 15.54 -13.05
C LEU A 595 -30.19 14.75 -12.80
N ASN A 596 -31.33 15.44 -12.66
CA ASN A 596 -32.65 14.85 -12.46
C ASN A 596 -33.12 13.92 -13.59
N LYS A 597 -32.48 13.98 -14.77
CA LYS A 597 -32.75 13.11 -15.92
C LYS A 597 -31.91 11.82 -15.91
N MET A 598 -30.89 11.74 -15.05
CA MET A 598 -29.97 10.60 -15.00
C MET A 598 -30.67 9.38 -14.39
N SER A 599 -30.28 8.22 -14.88
CA SER A 599 -30.77 6.91 -14.47
C SER A 599 -29.62 5.90 -14.46
N ILE A 600 -29.82 4.72 -13.87
CA ILE A 600 -28.81 3.66 -13.99
C ILE A 600 -28.62 3.23 -15.44
N ALA A 601 -29.67 3.33 -16.27
CA ALA A 601 -29.58 3.10 -17.71
C ALA A 601 -28.65 4.11 -18.41
N SER A 602 -28.68 5.38 -17.98
CA SER A 602 -27.78 6.43 -18.49
C SER A 602 -26.31 6.07 -18.25
N VAL A 603 -25.98 5.64 -17.03
CA VAL A 603 -24.62 5.23 -16.65
C VAL A 603 -24.19 4.01 -17.47
N ILE A 604 -25.00 2.95 -17.50
CA ILE A 604 -24.68 1.71 -18.24
C ILE A 604 -24.44 2.01 -19.72
N CYS A 605 -25.31 2.78 -20.38
CA CYS A 605 -25.13 3.16 -21.78
C CYS A 605 -23.83 3.94 -22.03
N LYS A 606 -23.41 4.82 -21.11
CA LYS A 606 -22.17 5.60 -21.26
C LYS A 606 -20.92 4.74 -21.07
N THR A 607 -20.99 3.67 -20.28
CA THR A 607 -19.83 2.87 -19.86
C THR A 607 -19.70 1.52 -20.55
N GLU A 608 -20.80 1.02 -21.13
CA GLU A 608 -20.90 -0.27 -21.83
C GLU A 608 -21.57 -0.07 -23.20
N PRO A 609 -20.83 0.37 -24.23
CA PRO A 609 -21.39 0.57 -25.57
C PRO A 609 -22.06 -0.67 -26.15
N GLU A 610 -21.53 -1.86 -25.81
CA GLU A 610 -22.06 -3.16 -26.20
C GLU A 610 -23.44 -3.48 -25.59
N ILE A 611 -23.92 -2.71 -24.61
CA ILE A 611 -25.29 -2.89 -24.12
C ILE A 611 -26.30 -2.66 -25.25
N GLY A 612 -26.03 -1.70 -26.16
CA GLY A 612 -26.78 -1.37 -27.37
C GLY A 612 -28.20 -0.85 -27.11
N ARG A 613 -29.02 -1.67 -26.45
CA ARG A 613 -30.40 -1.38 -26.05
C ARG A 613 -30.61 -1.69 -24.56
N ILE A 614 -31.36 -0.84 -23.88
CA ILE A 614 -31.69 -0.98 -22.46
C ILE A 614 -33.05 -0.32 -22.16
N PRO A 615 -33.89 -0.86 -21.25
CA PRO A 615 -35.09 -0.16 -20.81
C PRO A 615 -34.74 1.15 -20.08
N LYS A 616 -35.51 2.20 -20.34
CA LYS A 616 -35.35 3.52 -19.67
C LYS A 616 -35.47 3.44 -18.14
N LYS A 617 -36.28 2.51 -17.62
CA LYS A 617 -36.44 2.22 -16.19
C LYS A 617 -35.80 0.88 -15.86
N ALA A 618 -34.48 0.84 -15.77
CA ALA A 618 -33.71 -0.40 -15.73
C ALA A 618 -33.82 -1.20 -14.42
N PHE A 619 -34.52 -0.73 -13.39
CA PHE A 619 -34.91 -1.56 -12.24
C PHE A 619 -36.24 -2.30 -12.40
N ILE A 620 -37.02 -2.03 -13.46
CA ILE A 620 -38.23 -2.80 -13.79
C ILE A 620 -37.81 -3.98 -14.66
N THR A 621 -38.35 -5.16 -14.37
CA THR A 621 -38.05 -6.36 -15.15
C THR A 621 -38.46 -6.18 -16.60
N ASP A 622 -37.52 -6.37 -17.52
CA ASP A 622 -37.72 -6.28 -18.96
C ASP A 622 -36.78 -7.25 -19.67
N ARG A 623 -37.30 -8.00 -20.65
CA ARG A 623 -36.52 -8.94 -21.48
C ARG A 623 -36.32 -8.38 -22.89
N GLY A 624 -36.19 -7.07 -23.01
CA GLY A 624 -35.94 -6.38 -24.28
C GLY A 624 -37.17 -5.78 -24.95
N GLN A 625 -38.38 -6.04 -24.43
CA GLN A 625 -39.62 -5.53 -25.01
C GLN A 625 -39.71 -4.00 -24.97
N LYS A 626 -39.25 -3.39 -23.86
CA LYS A 626 -39.23 -1.94 -23.68
C LYS A 626 -37.84 -1.34 -23.83
N ALA A 627 -36.88 -2.13 -24.31
CA ALA A 627 -35.51 -1.68 -24.48
C ALA A 627 -35.36 -0.73 -25.66
N LYS A 628 -34.88 0.47 -25.34
CA LYS A 628 -34.59 1.56 -26.27
C LYS A 628 -33.12 1.58 -26.62
N ARG A 629 -32.75 2.17 -27.75
CA ARG A 629 -31.33 2.34 -28.10
C ARG A 629 -30.67 3.32 -27.13
N CYS A 630 -29.38 3.18 -26.88
CA CYS A 630 -28.68 4.04 -25.92
C CYS A 630 -28.71 5.53 -26.28
N GLU A 631 -28.88 5.88 -27.55
CA GLU A 631 -29.05 7.25 -28.01
C GLU A 631 -30.38 7.88 -27.57
N GLU A 632 -31.41 7.06 -27.30
CA GLU A 632 -32.70 7.49 -26.76
C GLU A 632 -32.68 7.64 -25.21
N ILE A 633 -31.62 7.18 -24.56
CA ILE A 633 -31.46 7.27 -23.10
C ILE A 633 -30.81 8.62 -22.74
N PRO A 634 -31.44 9.46 -21.90
CA PRO A 634 -30.88 10.75 -21.52
C PRO A 634 -29.46 10.62 -20.96
N GLN A 635 -28.54 11.45 -21.45
CA GLN A 635 -27.15 11.55 -20.99
C GLN A 635 -26.91 12.89 -20.31
N LEU A 636 -25.87 12.93 -19.46
CA LEU A 636 -25.50 14.14 -18.75
C LEU A 636 -24.91 15.16 -19.72
N ASP A 637 -25.50 16.36 -19.76
CA ASP A 637 -25.00 17.48 -20.55
C ASP A 637 -23.94 18.23 -19.74
N LEU A 638 -22.69 17.84 -19.94
CA LEU A 638 -21.54 18.43 -19.25
C LEU A 638 -21.25 19.87 -19.68
N SER A 639 -21.84 20.38 -20.78
CA SER A 639 -21.68 21.78 -21.18
C SER A 639 -22.24 22.75 -20.13
N LEU A 640 -23.20 22.28 -19.32
CA LEU A 640 -23.74 23.01 -18.17
C LEU A 640 -22.74 23.19 -17.02
N TRP A 641 -21.59 22.52 -17.06
CA TRP A 641 -20.45 22.70 -16.15
C TRP A 641 -19.36 23.59 -16.73
N LYS A 642 -19.55 24.17 -17.92
CA LYS A 642 -18.63 25.17 -18.46
C LYS A 642 -18.63 26.39 -17.56
N ASP A 643 -17.49 26.75 -17.00
CA ASP A 643 -17.33 28.04 -16.33
C ASP A 643 -17.51 29.16 -17.37
N ALA A 644 -18.17 30.26 -17.00
CA ALA A 644 -18.23 31.44 -17.87
C ALA A 644 -16.79 31.82 -18.25
N GLU A 645 -16.51 31.89 -19.56
CA GLU A 645 -15.25 32.43 -20.05
C GLU A 645 -15.11 33.81 -19.42
N ARG A 646 -14.16 33.96 -18.50
CA ARG A 646 -13.70 35.31 -18.15
C ARG A 646 -13.25 35.90 -19.47
N GLN A 647 -13.94 36.96 -19.91
CA GLN A 647 -13.48 37.85 -20.97
C GLN A 647 -11.98 38.03 -20.77
N SER A 648 -11.24 37.66 -21.81
CA SER A 648 -9.86 38.00 -22.08
C SER A 648 -9.18 38.89 -21.03
N ASP A 649 -8.44 38.28 -20.12
CA ASP A 649 -7.06 38.74 -19.91
C ASP A 649 -6.16 37.88 -20.82
N ASN A 650 -6.46 37.91 -22.12
CA ASN A 650 -5.48 37.68 -23.16
C ASN A 650 -4.59 38.95 -23.21
N MET A 651 -3.82 39.21 -22.16
CA MET A 651 -2.80 40.26 -22.18
C MET A 651 -1.67 40.01 -21.18
N PHE A 652 -1.13 38.80 -21.07
CA PHE A 652 0.22 38.60 -20.51
C PHE A 652 0.95 37.45 -21.22
N PHE A 653 0.81 37.38 -22.54
CA PHE A 653 1.82 36.81 -23.44
C PHE A 653 2.63 37.95 -24.05
N ILE A 654 3.18 38.85 -23.21
CA ILE A 654 4.11 39.89 -23.66
C ILE A 654 5.12 40.09 -22.52
N ASN A 655 6.36 39.65 -22.77
CA ASN A 655 7.61 40.27 -22.30
C ASN A 655 7.59 41.04 -20.96
N HIS A 656 7.34 40.37 -19.84
CA HIS A 656 7.66 40.94 -18.52
C HIS A 656 8.68 40.07 -17.80
N THR A 657 9.94 40.32 -18.14
CA THR A 657 11.10 40.06 -17.28
C THR A 657 10.88 40.79 -15.94
N PRO A 658 10.75 40.07 -14.81
CA PRO A 658 10.65 40.72 -13.51
C PRO A 658 11.93 41.51 -13.24
N LYS A 659 11.82 42.81 -12.89
CA LYS A 659 12.98 43.64 -12.45
C LYS A 659 13.72 43.08 -11.23
N GLN A 660 13.13 42.10 -10.54
CA GLN A 660 13.71 41.38 -9.41
C GLN A 660 13.43 39.88 -9.59
N CYS A 661 14.46 39.09 -9.93
CA CYS A 661 14.35 37.66 -10.21
C CYS A 661 14.76 36.82 -8.99
N ASP A 662 13.81 36.56 -8.08
CA ASP A 662 14.00 35.60 -7.00
C ASP A 662 12.79 34.68 -6.82
N ASP A 663 13.07 33.46 -6.38
CA ASP A 663 12.04 32.52 -5.95
C ASP A 663 11.43 32.99 -4.64
N LYS A 664 10.12 33.23 -4.65
CA LYS A 664 9.33 33.66 -3.49
C LYS A 664 8.94 32.51 -2.56
N ASN A 665 9.27 31.27 -2.91
CA ASN A 665 8.97 30.09 -2.11
C ASN A 665 10.19 29.17 -1.95
N VAL A 666 10.45 28.72 -0.72
CA VAL A 666 11.55 27.79 -0.41
C VAL A 666 11.45 26.46 -1.18
N PHE A 667 10.24 26.06 -1.59
CA PHE A 667 9.97 24.85 -2.37
C PHE A 667 10.08 25.04 -3.88
N CYS A 668 10.40 26.24 -4.39
CA CYS A 668 10.46 26.50 -5.82
C CYS A 668 11.39 25.55 -6.58
N SER A 669 12.55 25.20 -6.01
CA SER A 669 13.47 24.23 -6.64
C SER A 669 12.88 22.82 -6.67
N ILE A 670 12.17 22.43 -5.61
CA ILE A 670 11.50 21.11 -5.52
C ILE A 670 10.37 21.06 -6.53
N TRP A 671 9.49 22.06 -6.56
CA TRP A 671 8.38 22.14 -7.50
C TRP A 671 8.88 22.15 -8.95
N SER A 672 9.91 22.93 -9.26
CA SER A 672 10.56 22.91 -10.58
C SER A 672 11.07 21.51 -10.94
N SER A 673 11.78 20.84 -10.03
CA SER A 673 12.27 19.46 -10.23
C SER A 673 11.16 18.42 -10.40
N LEU A 674 9.97 18.66 -9.85
CA LEU A 674 8.78 17.83 -10.01
C LEU A 674 8.01 18.14 -11.31
N GLY A 675 8.53 19.04 -12.16
CA GLY A 675 7.90 19.45 -13.41
C GLY A 675 6.77 20.47 -13.24
N GLU A 676 6.67 21.14 -12.08
CA GLU A 676 5.60 22.11 -11.82
C GLU A 676 5.70 23.35 -12.73
N CYS A 677 6.89 23.68 -13.25
CA CYS A 677 7.03 24.74 -14.25
C CYS A 677 6.17 24.49 -15.50
N LEU A 678 5.96 23.21 -15.85
CA LEU A 678 5.10 22.79 -16.96
C LEU A 678 3.67 22.48 -16.49
N LYS A 679 3.49 21.93 -15.29
CA LYS A 679 2.17 21.54 -14.75
C LYS A 679 1.35 22.71 -14.21
N SER A 680 2.02 23.73 -13.67
CA SER A 680 1.44 24.85 -12.92
C SER A 680 2.09 26.19 -13.31
N PRO A 681 2.24 26.51 -14.62
CA PRO A 681 3.06 27.63 -15.09
C PRO A 681 2.64 28.97 -14.47
N LYS A 682 1.34 29.22 -14.31
CA LYS A 682 0.83 30.48 -13.72
C LYS A 682 1.37 30.76 -12.31
N TYR A 683 1.39 29.75 -11.45
CA TYR A 683 1.88 29.90 -10.07
C TYR A 683 3.41 29.91 -10.04
N MET A 684 4.01 29.00 -10.80
CA MET A 684 5.44 28.80 -10.83
C MET A 684 6.16 29.98 -11.46
N PHE A 685 5.58 30.64 -12.45
CA PHE A 685 6.22 31.79 -13.09
C PHE A 685 6.16 33.03 -12.20
N LEU A 686 5.10 33.15 -11.39
CA LEU A 686 4.91 34.27 -10.47
C LEU A 686 5.72 34.14 -9.17
N ASN A 687 5.86 32.91 -8.67
CA ASN A 687 6.46 32.61 -7.37
C ASN A 687 7.82 31.95 -7.48
N CYS A 688 8.14 31.32 -8.60
CA CYS A 688 9.36 30.55 -8.82
C CYS A 688 10.07 30.93 -10.14
N PRO A 689 10.20 32.22 -10.49
CA PRO A 689 10.72 32.65 -11.79
C PRO A 689 12.16 32.21 -12.03
N LYS A 690 12.96 32.09 -10.95
CA LYS A 690 14.35 31.63 -11.00
C LYS A 690 14.41 30.12 -11.17
N SER A 691 13.64 29.37 -10.37
CA SER A 691 13.55 27.91 -10.47
C SER A 691 12.94 27.43 -11.78
N CYS A 692 12.10 28.22 -12.45
CA CYS A 692 11.51 27.89 -13.75
C CYS A 692 12.23 28.48 -14.95
N SER A 693 13.43 29.03 -14.76
CA SER A 693 14.30 29.51 -15.87
C SER A 693 13.63 30.59 -16.74
N ILE A 694 12.92 31.54 -16.12
CA ILE A 694 12.16 32.60 -16.82
C ILE A 694 12.84 33.97 -16.70
N CYS A 695 14.03 34.01 -16.12
CA CYS A 695 14.79 35.24 -15.94
C CYS A 695 15.91 35.34 -16.97
N ASP A 696 15.98 36.47 -17.67
CA ASP A 696 17.16 36.84 -18.45
C ASP A 696 18.30 37.20 -17.50
N VAL A 697 19.40 36.46 -17.59
CA VAL A 697 20.65 36.85 -16.94
C VAL A 697 21.66 37.19 -18.03
N ASN A 698 21.76 38.49 -18.31
CA ASN A 698 22.87 39.07 -19.04
C ASN A 698 24.18 38.69 -18.36
N SER A 699 25.10 38.24 -19.20
CA SER A 699 26.53 38.08 -19.02
C SER A 699 27.14 38.87 -17.86
N ASN A 700 27.81 38.18 -16.94
CA ASN A 700 29.16 38.60 -16.57
C ASN A 700 30.04 37.40 -16.27
N LYS A 701 31.15 37.39 -17.00
CA LYS A 701 32.23 36.41 -17.04
C LYS A 701 33.06 36.54 -15.76
N GLN A 702 33.47 35.43 -15.14
CA GLN A 702 34.87 34.98 -15.07
C GLN A 702 35.14 33.96 -13.93
N ASN A 703 35.82 32.90 -14.35
CA ASN A 703 36.86 32.13 -13.66
C ASN A 703 36.46 31.28 -12.43
N ASP A 704 35.82 30.14 -12.70
CA ASP A 704 35.84 28.96 -11.81
C ASP A 704 36.76 27.87 -12.37
N ILE A 705 37.51 27.23 -11.48
CA ILE A 705 38.57 26.25 -11.70
C ILE A 705 37.96 24.87 -12.10
N PHE A 706 36.65 24.83 -12.37
CA PHE A 706 35.87 23.65 -12.78
C PHE A 706 35.27 23.74 -14.18
N ASN A 707 35.88 24.54 -15.08
CA ASN A 707 35.40 24.73 -16.45
C ASN A 707 35.58 23.47 -17.32
N LYS A 708 34.81 22.41 -17.04
CA LYS A 708 34.59 21.29 -17.95
C LYS A 708 33.79 21.79 -19.14
N SER A 709 34.47 22.33 -20.15
CA SER A 709 33.99 22.60 -21.51
C SER A 709 32.54 23.11 -21.62
N GLY A 710 32.29 24.39 -21.34
CA GLY A 710 31.06 25.06 -21.79
C GLY A 710 29.86 25.05 -20.83
N CYS A 711 30.07 24.78 -19.54
CA CYS A 711 29.03 24.99 -18.52
C CYS A 711 29.34 26.25 -17.72
N SER A 712 28.48 27.27 -17.80
CA SER A 712 28.65 28.53 -17.07
C SER A 712 28.45 28.41 -15.55
N PHE A 713 27.72 27.39 -15.10
CA PHE A 713 27.50 27.09 -13.68
C PHE A 713 27.20 25.60 -13.49
N ILE A 714 27.41 25.10 -12.27
CA ILE A 714 27.08 23.72 -11.91
C ILE A 714 25.56 23.60 -11.74
N LYS A 715 24.93 22.81 -12.61
CA LYS A 715 23.51 22.46 -12.48
C LYS A 715 23.34 21.26 -11.56
N THR A 716 22.53 21.42 -10.52
CA THR A 716 22.23 20.37 -9.52
C THR A 716 20.86 19.71 -9.74
N SER A 717 20.01 20.34 -10.56
CA SER A 717 18.81 19.74 -11.13
C SER A 717 19.09 19.16 -12.51
N GLN A 718 18.60 17.95 -12.74
CA GLN A 718 18.51 17.38 -14.08
C GLN A 718 17.35 18.07 -14.79
N HIS A 719 17.59 18.69 -15.96
CA HIS A 719 16.49 19.22 -16.77
C HIS A 719 15.61 18.05 -17.22
N SER A 720 14.29 18.19 -17.08
CA SER A 720 13.29 17.15 -17.35
C SER A 720 13.43 16.66 -18.79
N THR A 721 14.24 15.64 -18.94
CA THR A 721 14.55 14.94 -20.17
C THR A 721 14.16 13.51 -19.88
N GLU A 722 13.54 12.87 -20.87
CA GLU A 722 12.70 11.68 -20.79
C GLU A 722 13.40 10.38 -20.32
N ALA A 723 14.38 10.44 -19.42
CA ALA A 723 15.34 9.37 -19.18
C ALA A 723 14.92 8.37 -18.08
N GLU A 724 14.37 8.82 -16.94
CA GLU A 724 13.97 7.86 -15.89
C GLU A 724 12.60 7.26 -16.23
N LEU A 725 12.58 5.98 -16.56
CA LEU A 725 11.33 5.23 -16.72
C LEU A 725 10.57 5.24 -15.39
N SER A 726 9.50 6.04 -15.28
CA SER A 726 8.76 6.16 -14.01
C SER A 726 8.21 4.80 -13.54
N ASP A 727 8.14 4.58 -12.22
CA ASP A 727 7.58 3.35 -11.63
C ASP A 727 6.14 3.10 -12.10
N ASN A 728 5.34 4.15 -12.27
CA ASN A 728 3.96 4.04 -12.75
C ASN A 728 3.87 3.53 -14.20
N ILE A 729 4.74 4.02 -15.10
CA ILE A 729 4.79 3.55 -16.49
C ILE A 729 5.29 2.10 -16.52
N PHE A 730 6.36 1.79 -15.78
CA PHE A 730 6.90 0.44 -15.68
C PHE A 730 5.84 -0.56 -15.18
N LEU A 731 5.14 -0.24 -14.08
CA LEU A 731 4.07 -1.07 -13.51
C LEU A 731 2.87 -1.21 -14.46
N SER A 732 2.53 -0.15 -15.22
CA SER A 732 1.50 -0.21 -16.25
C SER A 732 1.83 -1.21 -17.35
N PHE A 733 3.06 -1.18 -17.88
CA PHE A 733 3.52 -2.16 -18.87
C PHE A 733 3.59 -3.57 -18.30
N LEU A 734 4.08 -3.73 -17.07
CA LEU A 734 4.14 -5.02 -16.39
C LEU A 734 2.75 -5.64 -16.21
N SER A 735 1.77 -4.85 -15.76
CA SER A 735 0.38 -5.28 -15.61
C SER A 735 -0.24 -5.66 -16.96
N GLN A 736 0.01 -4.89 -18.02
CA GLN A 736 -0.60 -5.09 -19.34
C GLN A 736 0.04 -6.21 -20.16
N ARG A 737 1.38 -6.35 -20.11
CA ARG A 737 2.14 -7.27 -21.00
C ARG A 737 2.82 -8.42 -20.26
N GLN A 738 2.74 -8.47 -18.92
CA GLN A 738 3.44 -9.47 -18.09
C GLN A 738 4.97 -9.48 -18.31
N CYS A 739 5.52 -8.37 -18.81
CA CYS A 739 6.93 -8.13 -19.06
C CYS A 739 7.29 -6.68 -18.71
N GLY A 740 8.53 -6.43 -18.33
CA GLY A 740 9.04 -5.09 -18.06
C GLY A 740 9.58 -4.44 -19.34
N VAL A 741 9.17 -3.19 -19.60
CA VAL A 741 9.80 -2.35 -20.62
C VAL A 741 11.13 -1.81 -20.11
N GLU A 742 12.10 -1.68 -21.01
CA GLU A 742 13.43 -1.18 -20.67
C GLU A 742 13.46 0.35 -20.61
N THR A 743 14.34 0.89 -19.78
CA THR A 743 14.68 2.31 -19.77
C THR A 743 15.27 2.73 -21.12
N VAL A 744 14.76 3.82 -21.69
CA VAL A 744 15.22 4.38 -22.96
C VAL A 744 15.68 5.81 -22.73
N VAL A 745 16.87 6.14 -23.21
CA VAL A 745 17.44 7.48 -23.10
C VAL A 745 17.80 7.94 -24.51
N LYS A 746 17.11 8.97 -25.00
CA LYS A 746 17.33 9.48 -26.36
C LYS A 746 18.60 10.31 -26.47
N ASP A 747 18.85 11.20 -25.50
CA ASP A 747 19.94 12.16 -25.57
C ASP A 747 20.35 12.69 -24.19
N CYS A 748 21.62 12.48 -23.82
CA CYS A 748 22.24 12.99 -22.60
C CYS A 748 22.63 14.48 -22.71
N SER A 749 22.72 15.05 -23.92
CA SER A 749 23.21 16.41 -24.15
C SER A 749 22.33 17.47 -23.49
N ASN A 750 21.03 17.22 -23.39
CA ASN A 750 20.05 18.13 -22.80
C ASN A 750 20.32 18.50 -21.33
N SER A 751 20.97 17.61 -20.58
CA SER A 751 21.38 17.82 -19.19
C SER A 751 22.89 17.69 -19.02
N MET A 752 23.67 17.97 -20.08
CA MET A 752 25.12 17.75 -20.08
C MET A 752 25.83 18.43 -18.90
N CYS A 753 25.42 19.64 -18.52
CA CYS A 753 26.00 20.31 -17.37
C CYS A 753 25.70 19.60 -16.04
N TYR A 754 24.56 18.93 -15.87
CA TYR A 754 24.33 18.07 -14.71
C TYR A 754 25.21 16.80 -14.79
N HIS A 755 25.16 16.10 -15.94
CA HIS A 755 25.89 14.84 -16.14
C HIS A 755 27.41 14.98 -16.06
N LYS A 756 27.98 16.18 -16.23
CA LYS A 756 29.41 16.44 -16.01
C LYS A 756 29.84 16.39 -14.53
N PHE A 757 28.91 16.63 -13.60
CA PHE A 757 29.21 16.73 -12.17
C PHE A 757 28.53 15.64 -11.32
N PHE A 758 27.35 15.17 -11.71
CA PHE A 758 26.52 14.26 -10.88
C PHE A 758 25.92 13.09 -11.67
N ARG A 759 25.73 11.96 -10.96
CA ARG A 759 25.03 10.77 -11.45
C ARG A 759 23.52 11.02 -11.48
N THR A 760 22.80 10.46 -12.46
CA THR A 760 21.34 10.32 -12.34
C THR A 760 20.99 9.32 -11.23
N LEU A 761 19.72 9.21 -10.81
CA LEU A 761 19.35 8.24 -9.75
C LEU A 761 19.22 6.83 -10.30
N ASP A 762 18.75 6.69 -11.53
CA ASP A 762 18.67 5.40 -12.21
C ASP A 762 20.02 4.90 -12.78
N GLY A 763 21.05 5.75 -12.85
CA GLY A 763 22.36 5.41 -13.45
C GLY A 763 22.49 5.70 -14.95
N SER A 764 21.44 6.18 -15.61
CA SER A 764 21.50 6.64 -17.00
C SER A 764 22.53 7.75 -17.24
N CYS A 765 23.01 7.87 -18.49
CA CYS A 765 24.01 8.86 -18.91
C CYS A 765 25.33 8.85 -18.12
N ASN A 766 25.62 7.77 -17.38
CA ASN A 766 26.96 7.54 -16.86
C ASN A 766 27.92 7.29 -18.03
N ASN A 767 27.61 6.30 -18.88
CA ASN A 767 28.25 6.16 -20.18
C ASN A 767 27.55 7.08 -21.20
N LEU A 768 28.25 8.08 -21.71
CA LEU A 768 27.67 9.06 -22.63
C LEU A 768 27.47 8.52 -24.06
N LYS A 769 28.21 7.47 -24.46
CA LYS A 769 28.05 6.79 -25.77
C LYS A 769 26.92 5.76 -25.73
N HIS A 770 26.76 5.09 -24.59
CA HIS A 770 25.72 4.09 -24.36
C HIS A 770 24.91 4.44 -23.10
N PRO A 771 23.99 5.43 -23.18
CA PRO A 771 23.33 6.04 -22.03
C PRO A 771 22.58 5.11 -21.09
N THR A 772 22.20 3.92 -21.54
CA THR A 772 21.43 2.94 -20.76
C THR A 772 22.30 1.86 -20.11
N TRP A 773 23.59 1.80 -20.41
CA TRP A 773 24.48 0.81 -19.78
C TRP A 773 24.57 1.06 -18.27
N GLY A 774 24.19 0.05 -17.48
CA GLY A 774 24.11 0.16 -16.03
C GLY A 774 22.91 0.96 -15.50
N ALA A 775 22.00 1.44 -16.35
CA ALA A 775 20.79 2.10 -15.88
C ALA A 775 19.80 1.10 -15.28
N GLY A 776 19.03 1.50 -14.28
CA GLY A 776 17.94 0.70 -13.71
C GLY A 776 16.84 0.44 -14.73
N LYS A 777 16.11 -0.65 -14.53
CA LYS A 777 15.09 -1.21 -15.44
C LYS A 777 15.66 -1.50 -16.83
N THR A 778 16.87 -2.03 -16.89
CA THR A 778 17.48 -2.58 -18.11
C THR A 778 17.75 -4.08 -17.93
N ARG A 779 17.89 -4.82 -19.02
CA ARG A 779 18.24 -6.24 -18.97
C ARG A 779 19.60 -6.46 -18.29
N TYR A 780 19.76 -7.60 -17.63
CA TYR A 780 21.08 -8.03 -17.18
C TYR A 780 22.00 -8.30 -18.38
N LEU A 781 23.30 -8.04 -18.20
CA LEU A 781 24.32 -8.53 -19.10
C LEU A 781 24.43 -10.06 -18.96
N ARG A 782 24.91 -10.75 -20.00
CA ARG A 782 25.22 -12.17 -19.93
C ARG A 782 26.68 -12.41 -20.28
N LEU A 783 27.37 -13.18 -19.45
CA LEU A 783 28.74 -13.62 -19.75
C LEU A 783 28.72 -14.79 -20.74
N LEU A 784 27.70 -15.65 -20.66
CA LEU A 784 27.45 -16.72 -21.63
C LEU A 784 25.99 -16.68 -22.12
N PRO A 785 25.69 -17.10 -23.37
CA PRO A 785 24.32 -17.18 -23.87
C PRO A 785 23.43 -18.03 -22.95
N PRO A 786 22.13 -17.70 -22.78
CA PRO A 786 21.27 -18.45 -21.87
C PRO A 786 21.09 -19.90 -22.32
N LEU A 787 20.86 -20.78 -21.35
CA LEU A 787 20.42 -22.15 -21.57
C LEU A 787 18.99 -22.31 -21.00
N TYR A 788 18.02 -22.32 -21.90
CA TYR A 788 16.66 -22.78 -21.63
C TYR A 788 16.41 -24.07 -22.37
N GLU A 789 15.54 -24.91 -21.83
CA GLU A 789 15.27 -26.25 -22.36
C GLU A 789 14.58 -26.25 -23.71
N ASP A 790 13.80 -25.22 -24.01
CA ASP A 790 13.19 -24.92 -25.31
C ASP A 790 13.97 -23.86 -26.11
N ASN A 791 15.20 -23.52 -25.67
CA ASN A 791 16.00 -22.38 -26.14
C ASN A 791 15.31 -21.00 -26.00
N ILE A 792 14.13 -20.92 -25.39
CA ILE A 792 13.31 -19.71 -25.37
C ILE A 792 13.04 -19.25 -23.94
N SER A 793 12.48 -20.06 -23.06
CA SER A 793 12.09 -19.60 -21.71
C SER A 793 11.93 -20.68 -20.66
N ILE A 794 11.88 -21.96 -21.03
CA ILE A 794 11.60 -23.04 -20.08
C ILE A 794 12.88 -23.34 -19.29
N PRO A 795 12.86 -23.18 -17.95
CA PRO A 795 14.02 -23.47 -17.12
C PRO A 795 14.49 -24.92 -17.29
N VAL A 796 15.80 -25.16 -17.33
CA VAL A 796 16.36 -26.52 -17.36
C VAL A 796 15.89 -27.34 -16.16
N GLY A 797 15.66 -28.64 -16.35
CA GLY A 797 15.06 -29.51 -15.32
C GLY A 797 13.53 -29.56 -15.34
N THR A 798 12.87 -28.98 -16.36
CA THR A 798 11.40 -28.97 -16.46
C THR A 798 10.88 -30.12 -17.34
N ARG A 799 11.62 -30.52 -18.39
CA ARG A 799 11.22 -31.53 -19.37
C ARG A 799 12.24 -32.68 -19.50
N ASN A 800 13.14 -32.58 -20.48
CA ASN A 800 14.06 -33.60 -20.96
C ASN A 800 15.49 -33.47 -20.40
N ILE A 801 15.94 -32.26 -20.08
CA ILE A 801 17.26 -32.00 -19.50
C ILE A 801 17.19 -32.31 -18.01
N PHE A 802 17.75 -33.45 -17.62
CA PHE A 802 17.78 -33.85 -16.21
C PHE A 802 18.49 -32.83 -15.34
N ARG A 803 17.81 -32.42 -14.26
CA ARG A 803 18.36 -31.73 -13.11
C ARG A 803 17.66 -32.26 -11.86
N PRO A 804 18.36 -32.56 -10.76
CA PRO A 804 17.71 -32.99 -9.52
C PRO A 804 16.79 -31.90 -8.96
N SER A 805 15.86 -32.25 -8.07
CA SER A 805 15.03 -31.24 -7.40
C SER A 805 15.91 -30.24 -6.64
N PRO A 806 15.69 -28.91 -6.76
CA PRO A 806 16.41 -27.90 -5.97
C PRO A 806 16.36 -28.15 -4.46
N ARG A 807 15.23 -28.69 -3.97
CA ARG A 807 15.07 -29.05 -2.56
C ARG A 807 15.92 -30.25 -2.18
N SER A 808 16.01 -31.25 -3.06
CA SER A 808 16.89 -32.40 -2.85
C SER A 808 18.35 -31.96 -2.82
N ILE A 809 18.80 -31.11 -3.76
CA ILE A 809 20.14 -30.54 -3.73
C ILE A 809 20.39 -29.82 -2.40
N THR A 810 19.46 -28.97 -1.97
CA THR A 810 19.63 -28.25 -0.69
C THR A 810 19.78 -29.21 0.48
N ARG A 811 18.91 -30.20 0.62
CA ARG A 811 18.92 -31.13 1.75
C ARG A 811 20.14 -32.04 1.79
N TYR A 812 20.45 -32.68 0.66
CA TYR A 812 21.49 -33.70 0.60
C TYR A 812 22.88 -33.09 0.43
N LEU A 813 22.98 -31.93 -0.23
CA LEU A 813 24.26 -31.37 -0.68
C LEU A 813 24.61 -29.98 -0.15
N LEU A 814 23.70 -29.11 0.31
CA LEU A 814 24.09 -27.74 0.74
C LEU A 814 23.83 -27.43 2.21
N ASN A 815 22.76 -27.98 2.79
CA ASN A 815 22.39 -27.78 4.18
C ASN A 815 23.39 -28.45 5.13
N HIS A 816 23.96 -27.70 6.07
CA HIS A 816 24.84 -28.20 7.12
C HIS A 816 24.99 -27.14 8.23
N ASP A 817 24.66 -27.46 9.48
CA ASP A 817 24.65 -26.44 10.55
C ASP A 817 26.05 -26.11 11.12
N LYS A 818 27.04 -27.00 10.96
CA LYS A 818 28.42 -26.72 11.39
C LYS A 818 28.95 -25.44 10.74
N ASN A 819 29.44 -24.52 11.57
CA ASN A 819 30.10 -23.31 11.12
C ASN A 819 31.58 -23.59 10.86
N VAL A 820 32.05 -23.30 9.65
CA VAL A 820 33.48 -23.16 9.35
C VAL A 820 33.72 -21.66 9.20
N PHE A 821 34.57 -21.09 10.04
CA PHE A 821 34.77 -19.64 10.09
C PHE A 821 35.98 -19.20 9.24
N SER A 822 35.96 -17.95 8.78
CA SER A 822 37.13 -17.27 8.20
C SER A 822 37.73 -16.27 9.19
N ASN A 823 38.82 -15.61 8.79
CA ASN A 823 39.47 -14.55 9.57
C ASN A 823 38.76 -13.18 9.43
N PHE A 824 37.62 -13.13 8.73
CA PHE A 824 36.77 -11.95 8.64
C PHE A 824 35.56 -12.11 9.57
N ASN A 825 34.75 -11.07 9.73
CA ASN A 825 33.62 -11.07 10.65
C ASN A 825 32.26 -10.86 9.96
N GLN A 826 31.17 -10.97 10.72
CA GLN A 826 29.80 -10.89 10.19
C GLN A 826 29.43 -9.50 9.62
N LEU A 827 30.18 -8.44 9.93
CA LEU A 827 29.97 -7.14 9.28
C LEU A 827 30.27 -7.23 7.78
N ALA A 828 31.24 -8.05 7.36
CA ALA A 828 31.55 -8.28 5.95
C ALA A 828 30.37 -8.93 5.20
N MET A 829 29.66 -9.89 5.83
CA MET A 829 28.46 -10.47 5.24
C MET A 829 27.37 -9.42 5.00
N GLN A 830 27.10 -8.59 6.01
CA GLN A 830 26.11 -7.51 5.88
C GLN A 830 26.53 -6.46 4.85
N TRP A 831 27.82 -6.15 4.75
CA TRP A 831 28.34 -5.27 3.72
C TRP A 831 28.10 -5.85 2.32
N GLY A 832 28.39 -7.13 2.11
CA GLY A 832 28.09 -7.82 0.86
C GLY A 832 26.61 -7.72 0.48
N GLN A 833 25.70 -7.87 1.46
CA GLN A 833 24.28 -7.67 1.24
C GLN A 833 23.91 -6.21 0.92
N PHE A 834 24.51 -5.23 1.62
CA PHE A 834 24.30 -3.80 1.37
C PHE A 834 24.70 -3.39 -0.04
N ILE A 835 25.87 -3.86 -0.50
CA ILE A 835 26.35 -3.66 -1.86
C ILE A 835 25.46 -4.37 -2.89
N SER A 836 25.01 -5.60 -2.60
CA SER A 836 24.05 -6.27 -3.47
C SER A 836 22.76 -5.45 -3.61
N HIS A 837 22.26 -4.83 -2.54
CA HIS A 837 21.04 -4.03 -2.63
C HIS A 837 21.26 -2.72 -3.38
N ASP A 838 22.48 -2.20 -3.38
CA ASP A 838 22.85 -1.02 -4.18
C ASP A 838 22.80 -1.32 -5.68
N ILE A 839 23.43 -2.42 -6.11
CA ILE A 839 23.67 -2.65 -7.55
C ILE A 839 22.63 -3.54 -8.24
N LEU A 840 21.83 -4.31 -7.51
CA LEU A 840 20.87 -5.24 -8.13
C LEU A 840 19.53 -5.39 -7.39
N PHE A 841 18.45 -5.45 -8.16
CA PHE A 841 17.13 -5.89 -7.71
C PHE A 841 16.40 -6.69 -8.80
N ASN A 842 16.20 -7.98 -8.52
CA ASN A 842 15.42 -8.88 -9.37
C ASN A 842 13.93 -8.69 -9.10
N GLY A 843 13.26 -7.90 -9.94
CA GLY A 843 11.81 -7.77 -9.89
C GLY A 843 11.09 -9.10 -10.08
N ARG A 844 9.95 -9.27 -9.41
CA ARG A 844 9.05 -10.42 -9.56
C ARG A 844 7.68 -9.92 -10.00
N SER A 845 6.99 -10.72 -10.82
CA SER A 845 5.56 -10.52 -11.08
C SER A 845 4.74 -11.03 -9.88
N ASP A 846 3.44 -11.18 -10.07
CA ASP A 846 2.47 -11.66 -9.08
C ASP A 846 2.97 -12.86 -8.25
N PHE A 847 2.66 -12.85 -6.95
CA PHE A 847 3.14 -13.86 -6.02
C PHE A 847 2.50 -15.23 -6.31
N CYS A 848 3.35 -16.22 -6.59
CA CYS A 848 2.93 -17.61 -6.74
C CYS A 848 2.60 -18.23 -5.38
N SER A 849 1.69 -19.19 -5.38
CA SER A 849 1.36 -20.02 -4.23
C SER A 849 1.51 -21.49 -4.62
N CYS A 850 1.54 -22.39 -3.64
CA CYS A 850 1.53 -23.83 -3.92
C CYS A 850 0.25 -24.34 -4.59
N GLN A 851 -0.73 -23.48 -4.86
CA GLN A 851 -1.96 -23.84 -5.56
C GLN A 851 -1.90 -23.45 -7.04
N THR A 852 -1.01 -22.53 -7.44
CA THR A 852 -0.85 -22.06 -8.82
C THR A 852 0.18 -22.88 -9.61
N PHE A 853 -0.13 -24.15 -9.89
CA PHE A 853 0.74 -25.02 -10.70
C PHE A 853 0.65 -24.75 -12.21
N SER A 854 -0.46 -24.20 -12.71
CA SER A 854 -0.69 -23.96 -14.15
C SER A 854 -0.20 -22.59 -14.65
N ASN A 855 0.24 -21.70 -13.74
CA ASN A 855 0.67 -20.36 -14.12
C ASN A 855 2.12 -20.41 -14.65
N GLN A 856 2.33 -19.96 -15.90
CA GLN A 856 3.65 -19.92 -16.55
C GLN A 856 4.68 -19.01 -15.84
N ASN A 857 4.22 -18.09 -14.99
CA ASN A 857 5.08 -17.26 -14.14
C ASN A 857 5.47 -17.94 -12.82
N CYS A 858 4.98 -19.15 -12.54
CA CYS A 858 5.29 -19.92 -11.34
C CYS A 858 6.24 -21.09 -11.65
N MET A 859 7.19 -21.31 -10.73
CA MET A 859 8.19 -22.38 -10.81
C MET A 859 8.39 -23.06 -9.46
N ASN A 860 7.25 -23.37 -8.82
CA ASN A 860 7.16 -23.96 -7.49
C ASN A 860 7.98 -25.26 -7.39
N VAL A 861 8.67 -25.43 -6.27
CA VAL A 861 9.45 -26.65 -6.00
C VAL A 861 8.69 -27.51 -5.00
N ASN A 862 8.26 -28.70 -5.42
CA ASN A 862 7.55 -29.63 -4.55
C ASN A 862 8.47 -30.16 -3.44
N VAL A 863 7.96 -30.20 -2.22
CA VAL A 863 8.67 -30.80 -1.09
C VAL A 863 8.27 -32.27 -1.01
N ALA A 864 9.24 -33.16 -1.26
CA ALA A 864 9.03 -34.60 -1.31
C ALA A 864 8.40 -35.16 0.00
N LYS A 865 7.73 -36.31 -0.11
CA LYS A 865 7.00 -36.91 1.03
C LYS A 865 7.94 -37.41 2.13
N ASP A 866 9.12 -37.88 1.76
CA ASP A 866 10.23 -38.33 2.61
C ASP A 866 11.08 -37.17 3.16
N ASP A 867 10.63 -35.92 3.01
CA ASP A 867 11.32 -34.77 3.58
C ASP A 867 11.14 -34.69 5.10
N VAL A 868 12.17 -35.04 5.86
CA VAL A 868 12.15 -35.05 7.34
C VAL A 868 12.54 -33.70 7.98
N SER A 869 12.79 -32.67 7.17
CA SER A 869 13.22 -31.34 7.65
C SER A 869 12.13 -30.57 8.42
N LYS A 870 12.54 -29.52 9.14
CA LYS A 870 11.58 -28.62 9.81
C LYS A 870 10.64 -27.92 8.81
N LEU A 871 11.10 -27.70 7.58
CA LEU A 871 10.34 -27.05 6.51
C LEU A 871 9.16 -27.90 6.03
N LYS A 872 9.35 -29.23 5.89
CA LYS A 872 8.26 -30.12 5.44
C LYS A 872 7.04 -30.06 6.36
N LYS A 873 7.25 -29.85 7.65
CA LYS A 873 6.17 -29.72 8.64
C LYS A 873 5.28 -28.50 8.40
N LYS A 874 5.72 -27.54 7.57
CA LYS A 874 5.04 -26.25 7.37
C LYS A 874 4.56 -26.02 5.94
N VAL A 875 5.21 -26.60 4.93
CA VAL A 875 4.85 -26.39 3.52
C VAL A 875 4.90 -27.66 2.68
N LEU A 876 3.98 -27.76 1.71
CA LEU A 876 3.95 -28.86 0.73
C LEU A 876 4.81 -28.56 -0.51
N CYS A 877 5.02 -27.28 -0.81
CA CYS A 877 5.89 -26.81 -1.88
C CYS A 877 6.59 -25.53 -1.39
N ILE A 878 7.68 -25.14 -2.05
CA ILE A 878 8.30 -23.83 -1.90
C ILE A 878 7.81 -23.00 -3.09
N PRO A 879 6.95 -21.98 -2.86
CA PRO A 879 6.42 -21.18 -3.95
C PRO A 879 7.49 -20.23 -4.49
N ILE A 880 7.64 -20.19 -5.81
CA ILE A 880 8.66 -19.35 -6.45
C ILE A 880 8.07 -18.71 -7.71
N THR A 881 8.02 -17.37 -7.72
CA THR A 881 7.70 -16.58 -8.91
C THR A 881 8.96 -16.36 -9.74
N ARG A 882 8.83 -16.57 -11.06
CA ARG A 882 9.84 -16.24 -12.07
C ARG A 882 10.14 -14.73 -12.06
N SER A 883 11.38 -14.37 -12.35
CA SER A 883 11.78 -12.96 -12.45
C SER A 883 11.07 -12.28 -13.62
N ILE A 884 10.80 -10.97 -13.52
CA ILE A 884 10.14 -10.19 -14.57
C ILE A 884 10.93 -10.35 -15.89
N PRO A 885 10.28 -10.81 -16.98
CA PRO A 885 10.94 -10.89 -18.27
C PRO A 885 11.02 -9.50 -18.91
N VAL A 886 12.10 -9.24 -19.65
CA VAL A 886 12.19 -8.10 -20.55
C VAL A 886 11.20 -8.30 -21.71
N CYS A 887 10.47 -7.26 -22.09
CA CYS A 887 9.56 -7.34 -23.23
C CYS A 887 10.32 -7.64 -24.53
N ARG A 888 9.93 -8.72 -25.23
CA ARG A 888 10.53 -9.11 -26.52
C ARG A 888 10.01 -8.21 -27.64
N ASN A 889 10.90 -7.65 -28.45
CA ASN A 889 10.53 -6.97 -29.70
C ASN A 889 10.26 -8.03 -30.78
N THR A 890 8.99 -8.13 -31.20
CA THR A 890 8.43 -8.77 -32.42
C THR A 890 8.80 -10.21 -32.79
N SER A 891 9.74 -10.87 -32.11
CA SER A 891 10.12 -12.27 -32.32
C SER A 891 9.89 -13.08 -31.04
N PHE A 892 8.92 -14.00 -31.09
CA PHE A 892 8.66 -14.98 -30.03
C PHE A 892 9.85 -15.94 -29.79
N LEU A 893 10.84 -15.94 -30.68
CA LEU A 893 11.99 -16.85 -30.69
C LEU A 893 13.20 -16.35 -29.88
N THR A 894 13.16 -15.12 -29.36
CA THR A 894 14.27 -14.60 -28.54
C THR A 894 14.27 -15.24 -27.14
N PRO A 895 15.42 -15.68 -26.60
CA PRO A 895 15.50 -16.21 -25.23
C PRO A 895 14.98 -15.22 -24.18
N ARG A 896 14.46 -15.73 -23.05
CA ARG A 896 13.95 -14.94 -21.94
C ARG A 896 15.11 -14.23 -21.25
N GLU A 897 15.03 -12.91 -21.19
CA GLU A 897 15.93 -12.08 -20.39
C GLU A 897 15.23 -11.54 -19.16
N GLN A 898 16.00 -11.37 -18.08
CA GLN A 898 15.58 -10.74 -16.84
C GLN A 898 16.16 -9.32 -16.76
N MET A 899 15.58 -8.49 -15.90
CA MET A 899 16.00 -7.10 -15.74
C MET A 899 16.45 -6.77 -14.32
N ASN A 900 17.41 -5.86 -14.25
CA ASN A 900 17.80 -5.20 -13.02
C ASN A 900 16.92 -3.97 -12.81
N LEU A 901 16.23 -3.87 -11.68
CA LEU A 901 15.38 -2.72 -11.37
C LEU A 901 16.14 -1.56 -10.69
N ASN A 902 17.36 -1.80 -10.19
CA ASN A 902 18.21 -0.79 -9.56
C ASN A 902 19.30 -0.29 -10.52
N SER A 903 19.94 0.84 -10.21
CA SER A 903 21.16 1.24 -10.91
C SER A 903 22.23 0.16 -10.75
N GLY A 904 22.96 -0.13 -11.82
CA GLY A 904 24.04 -1.10 -11.80
C GLY A 904 25.35 -0.52 -11.27
N TYR A 905 25.33 0.54 -10.46
CA TYR A 905 26.52 1.25 -9.99
C TYR A 905 26.61 1.22 -8.46
N LEU A 906 27.83 1.23 -7.92
CA LEU A 906 28.07 1.48 -6.50
C LEU A 906 27.92 2.99 -6.24
N ASP A 907 26.68 3.46 -6.11
CA ASP A 907 26.32 4.88 -6.05
C ASP A 907 25.47 5.27 -4.83
N GLY A 908 25.21 4.31 -3.94
CA GLY A 908 24.39 4.51 -2.76
C GLY A 908 22.90 4.63 -3.06
N SER A 909 22.40 4.16 -4.21
CA SER A 909 20.96 4.01 -4.49
C SER A 909 20.20 3.25 -3.39
N THR A 910 20.86 2.38 -2.64
CA THR A 910 20.28 1.75 -1.44
C THR A 910 19.86 2.76 -0.34
N ILE A 911 20.52 3.94 -0.33
CA ILE A 911 20.26 5.09 0.56
C ILE A 911 19.35 6.11 -0.13
N TYR A 912 19.64 6.43 -1.40
CA TYR A 912 19.03 7.56 -2.13
C TYR A 912 17.83 7.19 -3.01
N GLY A 913 17.61 5.89 -3.26
CA GLY A 913 16.67 5.36 -4.24
C GLY A 913 17.20 5.46 -5.68
N SER A 914 16.63 4.65 -6.58
CA SER A 914 16.96 4.65 -8.02
C SER A 914 16.01 5.50 -8.89
N THR A 915 15.16 6.33 -8.29
CA THR A 915 14.26 7.25 -9.01
C THR A 915 14.17 8.60 -8.31
N THR A 916 13.97 9.66 -9.10
CA THR A 916 13.78 11.04 -8.59
C THR A 916 12.61 11.13 -7.60
N VAL A 917 11.55 10.35 -7.83
CA VAL A 917 10.39 10.30 -6.92
C VAL A 917 10.76 9.73 -5.56
N ASN A 918 11.48 8.60 -5.52
CA ASN A 918 11.90 7.98 -4.27
C ASN A 918 12.87 8.89 -3.51
N MET A 919 13.88 9.43 -4.19
CA MET A 919 14.85 10.36 -3.58
C MET A 919 14.17 11.58 -2.95
N ASN A 920 13.23 12.22 -3.66
CA ASN A 920 12.50 13.38 -3.13
C ASN A 920 11.62 13.02 -1.92
N GLN A 921 11.11 11.79 -1.85
CA GLN A 921 10.36 11.32 -0.67
C GLN A 921 11.26 11.11 0.54
N LEU A 922 12.53 10.73 0.34
CA LEU A 922 13.53 10.49 1.39
C LEU A 922 14.31 11.74 1.81
N ARG A 923 14.18 12.86 1.08
CA ARG A 923 15.00 14.06 1.28
C ARG A 923 14.26 15.20 2.01
N SER A 924 14.97 15.92 2.89
CA SER A 924 14.54 17.18 3.51
C SER A 924 15.64 18.23 3.37
N ASN A 925 15.49 19.17 2.43
CA ASN A 925 16.50 20.17 2.08
C ASN A 925 17.83 19.53 1.62
N HIS A 926 18.91 19.69 2.38
CA HIS A 926 20.22 19.08 2.10
C HIS A 926 20.45 17.77 2.86
N LEU A 927 19.48 17.36 3.69
CA LEU A 927 19.55 16.17 4.53
C LEU A 927 18.65 15.06 3.98
N LEU A 928 18.89 13.82 4.40
CA LEU A 928 17.90 12.75 4.37
C LEU A 928 16.93 12.94 5.54
N LYS A 929 15.65 12.63 5.33
CA LYS A 929 14.62 12.63 6.37
C LYS A 929 14.96 11.61 7.45
N PHE A 930 14.65 11.95 8.69
CA PHE A 930 14.88 11.08 9.82
C PHE A 930 13.82 11.28 10.91
N GLU A 931 13.68 10.28 11.78
CA GLU A 931 13.05 10.38 13.10
C GLU A 931 14.16 10.34 14.15
N ALA A 932 14.13 11.22 15.14
CA ALA A 932 15.08 11.21 16.25
C ALA A 932 14.47 10.54 17.47
N ASN A 933 15.24 9.69 18.16
CA ASN A 933 14.84 9.19 19.47
C ASN A 933 15.11 10.24 20.57
N LEU A 934 14.78 9.91 21.83
CA LEU A 934 14.99 10.80 22.98
C LEU A 934 16.47 11.18 23.23
N PHE A 935 17.42 10.41 22.68
CA PHE A 935 18.86 10.68 22.76
C PHE A 935 19.40 11.42 21.53
N GLY A 936 18.53 11.87 20.62
CA GLY A 936 18.92 12.59 19.40
C GLY A 936 19.49 11.70 18.29
N LYS A 937 19.49 10.37 18.45
CA LYS A 937 19.93 9.45 17.38
C LYS A 937 18.92 9.43 16.25
N GLU A 938 19.41 9.65 15.04
CA GLU A 938 18.60 9.68 13.82
C GLU A 938 18.32 8.26 13.31
N PHE A 939 17.09 7.99 12.94
CA PHE A 939 16.64 6.76 12.30
C PHE A 939 15.87 7.10 11.03
N ALA A 940 15.79 6.16 10.09
CA ALA A 940 14.98 6.35 8.89
C ALA A 940 13.51 6.62 9.26
N PRO A 941 12.74 7.37 8.45
CA PRO A 941 11.32 7.60 8.73
C PRO A 941 10.55 6.28 8.89
N GLU A 942 9.52 6.27 9.73
CA GLU A 942 8.75 5.09 10.16
C GLU A 942 9.44 4.15 11.14
N SER A 943 10.76 4.25 11.36
CA SER A 943 11.47 3.34 12.26
C SER A 943 10.94 3.42 13.70
N LEU A 944 10.81 4.62 14.26
CA LEU A 944 10.37 4.83 15.65
C LEU A 944 8.85 4.85 15.73
N THR A 945 8.20 5.58 14.81
CA THR A 945 6.73 5.72 14.78
C THR A 945 6.00 4.39 14.58
N LYS A 946 6.62 3.41 13.90
CA LYS A 946 6.10 2.03 13.79
C LYS A 946 6.89 1.00 14.60
N LEU A 947 7.59 1.42 15.66
CA LEU A 947 8.26 0.52 16.63
C LEU A 947 9.20 -0.53 15.99
N GLY A 948 9.81 -0.19 14.86
CA GLY A 948 10.74 -1.04 14.12
C GLY A 948 10.08 -2.02 13.16
N GLU A 949 8.77 -1.95 12.91
CA GLU A 949 8.08 -2.80 11.92
C GLU A 949 8.42 -2.43 10.48
N SER A 950 8.75 -1.16 10.20
CA SER A 950 9.20 -0.73 8.88
C SER A 950 10.17 0.45 8.93
N MET A 951 10.88 0.68 7.82
CA MET A 951 11.79 1.81 7.62
C MET A 951 11.63 2.33 6.19
N LYS A 952 11.52 3.64 6.00
CA LYS A 952 11.54 4.27 4.66
C LYS A 952 12.97 4.51 4.21
N LEU A 953 13.41 3.76 3.20
CA LEU A 953 14.79 3.71 2.71
C LEU A 953 14.81 3.80 1.17
N GLY A 954 16.00 4.04 0.60
CA GLY A 954 16.22 4.02 -0.86
C GLY A 954 15.90 2.66 -1.48
N ASP A 955 16.27 1.59 -0.78
CA ASP A 955 15.91 0.21 -1.12
C ASP A 955 14.93 -0.39 -0.11
N GLY A 956 13.81 -0.93 -0.60
CA GLY A 956 12.75 -1.50 0.23
C GLY A 956 13.11 -2.79 0.96
N ARG A 957 14.25 -3.41 0.67
CA ARG A 957 14.74 -4.63 1.33
C ARG A 957 15.60 -4.33 2.57
N GLY A 958 15.76 -3.05 2.93
CA GLY A 958 16.58 -2.64 4.07
C GLY A 958 16.13 -3.16 5.43
N THR A 959 14.89 -3.67 5.58
CA THR A 959 14.38 -4.30 6.81
C THR A 959 14.43 -5.84 6.79
N ILE A 960 14.99 -6.48 5.74
CA ILE A 960 15.04 -7.96 5.63
C ILE A 960 15.78 -8.58 6.81
N PHE A 961 16.82 -7.92 7.35
CA PHE A 961 17.52 -8.35 8.55
C PHE A 961 18.00 -7.14 9.37
N VAL A 962 18.02 -7.27 10.71
CA VAL A 962 18.46 -6.20 11.62
C VAL A 962 19.85 -5.64 11.33
N GLY A 963 20.77 -6.48 10.82
CA GLY A 963 22.13 -6.06 10.43
C GLY A 963 22.15 -5.12 9.23
N ILE A 964 21.38 -5.45 8.17
CA ILE A 964 21.28 -4.59 6.98
C ILE A 964 20.56 -3.28 7.32
N ALA A 965 19.50 -3.33 8.15
CA ALA A 965 18.79 -2.15 8.64
C ALA A 965 19.71 -1.20 9.44
N SER A 966 20.64 -1.78 10.20
CA SER A 966 21.66 -1.02 10.94
C SER A 966 22.64 -0.31 9.99
N LEU A 967 23.08 -0.97 8.91
CA LEU A 967 23.92 -0.35 7.86
C LEU A 967 23.18 0.81 7.18
N HIS A 968 21.93 0.63 6.77
CA HIS A 968 21.12 1.73 6.22
C HIS A 968 21.02 2.92 7.17
N THR A 969 20.84 2.66 8.46
CA THR A 969 20.71 3.73 9.47
C THR A 969 22.00 4.52 9.64
N ILE A 970 23.17 3.87 9.70
CA ILE A 970 24.44 4.60 9.84
C ILE A 970 24.78 5.40 8.59
N PHE A 971 24.48 4.91 7.38
CA PHE A 971 24.76 5.69 6.18
C PHE A 971 23.82 6.88 6.00
N LEU A 972 22.58 6.78 6.50
CA LEU A 972 21.69 7.93 6.64
C LEU A 972 22.30 8.98 7.58
N ARG A 973 22.77 8.56 8.76
CA ARG A 973 23.44 9.46 9.72
C ARG A 973 24.69 10.08 9.12
N TYR A 974 25.52 9.27 8.45
CA TYR A 974 26.76 9.72 7.85
C TYR A 974 26.50 10.74 6.74
N HIS A 975 25.49 10.55 5.89
CA HIS A 975 25.03 11.58 4.96
C HIS A 975 24.69 12.88 5.71
N ASN A 976 23.85 12.81 6.73
CA ASN A 976 23.39 14.00 7.43
C ASN A 976 24.53 14.74 8.17
N ILE A 977 25.52 14.02 8.69
CA ILE A 977 26.74 14.59 9.27
C ILE A 977 27.53 15.35 8.20
N ILE A 978 27.89 14.68 7.10
CA ILE A 978 28.67 15.28 6.01
C ILE A 978 27.94 16.47 5.38
N ALA A 979 26.62 16.38 5.18
CA ALA A 979 25.82 17.46 4.62
C ALA A 979 25.78 18.71 5.52
N ARG A 980 25.72 18.53 6.85
CA ARG A 980 25.80 19.64 7.80
C ARG A 980 27.17 20.32 7.76
N GLU A 981 28.24 19.54 7.76
CA GLU A 981 29.60 20.07 7.69
C GLU A 981 29.88 20.79 6.37
N LEU A 982 29.45 20.22 5.23
CA LEU A 982 29.52 20.90 3.94
C LEU A 982 28.68 22.19 3.91
N LYS A 983 27.52 22.23 4.58
CA LYS A 983 26.74 23.47 4.70
C LYS A 983 27.48 24.54 5.48
N ILE A 984 28.25 24.16 6.51
CA ILE A 984 29.07 25.09 7.29
C ILE A 984 30.25 25.61 6.44
N ILE A 985 31.00 24.71 5.82
CA ILE A 985 32.20 25.03 5.02
C ILE A 985 31.83 25.87 3.78
N ASN A 986 30.73 25.50 3.12
CA ASN A 986 30.24 26.13 1.89
C ASN A 986 28.84 26.72 2.13
N SER A 987 28.75 27.68 3.05
CA SER A 987 27.47 28.35 3.39
C SER A 987 26.73 28.94 2.19
N HIS A 988 27.48 29.35 1.16
CA HIS A 988 26.99 29.88 -0.13
C HIS A 988 26.37 28.82 -1.05
N TRP A 989 26.60 27.52 -0.83
CA TRP A 989 25.96 26.47 -1.62
C TRP A 989 24.47 26.36 -1.31
N THR A 990 23.70 26.11 -2.36
CA THR A 990 22.27 25.78 -2.23
C THR A 990 22.10 24.44 -1.53
N ASN A 991 20.93 24.21 -0.93
CA ASN A 991 20.60 22.92 -0.32
C ASN A 991 20.72 21.76 -1.34
N ASP A 992 20.47 22.05 -2.62
CA ASP A 992 20.57 21.07 -3.70
C ASP A 992 22.00 20.71 -4.06
N ARG A 993 22.88 21.71 -4.14
CA ARG A 993 24.32 21.49 -4.32
C ARG A 993 24.91 20.65 -3.18
N ILE A 994 24.55 20.97 -1.93
CA ILE A 994 25.05 20.24 -0.76
C ILE A 994 24.56 18.80 -0.77
N PHE A 995 23.28 18.57 -1.06
CA PHE A 995 22.74 17.22 -1.15
C PHE A 995 23.46 16.39 -2.22
N GLN A 996 23.64 16.95 -3.42
CA GLN A 996 24.27 16.23 -4.54
C GLN A 996 25.76 15.98 -4.30
N GLU A 997 26.49 16.94 -3.73
CA GLU A 997 27.90 16.73 -3.33
C GLU A 997 28.03 15.72 -2.20
N THR A 998 27.14 15.76 -1.21
CA THR A 998 27.09 14.75 -0.14
C THR A 998 26.81 13.37 -0.73
N ARG A 999 25.80 13.25 -1.61
CA ARG A 999 25.49 11.99 -2.33
C ARG A 999 26.70 11.45 -3.07
N LYS A 1000 27.40 12.31 -3.79
CA LYS A 1000 28.61 11.98 -4.54
C LYS A 1000 29.72 11.46 -3.60
N ILE A 1001 29.97 12.14 -2.48
CA ILE A 1001 30.96 11.72 -1.46
C ILE A 1001 30.59 10.37 -0.87
N ILE A 1002 29.33 10.18 -0.43
CA ILE A 1002 28.89 8.93 0.18
C ILE A 1002 28.99 7.75 -0.80
N GLY A 1003 28.57 7.92 -2.06
CA GLY A 1003 28.77 6.90 -3.09
C GLY A 1003 30.25 6.56 -3.28
N SER A 1004 31.13 7.55 -3.22
CA SER A 1004 32.58 7.36 -3.33
C SER A 1004 33.20 6.67 -2.11
N VAL A 1005 32.69 6.93 -0.91
CA VAL A 1005 33.06 6.21 0.32
C VAL A 1005 32.62 4.75 0.23
N ILE A 1006 31.41 4.47 -0.26
CA ILE A 1006 30.93 3.10 -0.49
C ILE A 1006 31.84 2.37 -1.50
N GLN A 1007 32.25 3.05 -2.58
CA GLN A 1007 33.23 2.51 -3.51
C GLN A 1007 34.56 2.21 -2.83
N SER A 1008 35.13 3.17 -2.09
CA SER A 1008 36.42 2.99 -1.43
C SER A 1008 36.40 1.82 -0.44
N ILE A 1009 35.39 1.74 0.44
CA ILE A 1009 35.25 0.61 1.39
C ILE A 1009 35.10 -0.72 0.63
N SER A 1010 34.35 -0.72 -0.48
CA SER A 1010 34.14 -1.94 -1.27
C SER A 1010 35.42 -2.46 -1.92
N TYR A 1011 36.20 -1.59 -2.58
CA TYR A 1011 37.41 -2.01 -3.28
C TYR A 1011 38.64 -2.16 -2.37
N ASN A 1012 38.75 -1.36 -1.30
CA ASN A 1012 39.94 -1.33 -0.44
C ASN A 1012 39.83 -2.23 0.80
N GLU A 1013 38.62 -2.53 1.31
CA GLU A 1013 38.44 -3.38 2.49
C GLU A 1013 37.67 -4.66 2.19
N PHE A 1014 36.51 -4.56 1.52
CA PHE A 1014 35.61 -5.72 1.36
C PHE A 1014 36.08 -6.73 0.31
N LEU A 1015 36.47 -6.29 -0.90
CA LEU A 1015 36.95 -7.22 -1.94
C LEU A 1015 38.22 -7.97 -1.53
N PRO A 1016 39.24 -7.34 -0.91
CA PRO A 1016 40.36 -8.07 -0.35
C PRO A 1016 39.94 -9.11 0.70
N ALA A 1017 38.91 -8.82 1.50
CA ALA A 1017 38.37 -9.78 2.46
C ALA A 1017 37.62 -10.96 1.81
N LEU A 1018 37.02 -10.73 0.65
CA LEU A 1018 36.24 -11.74 -0.07
C LEU A 1018 37.11 -12.67 -0.92
N ILE A 1019 38.05 -12.09 -1.68
CA ILE A 1019 38.86 -12.75 -2.71
C ILE A 1019 40.27 -13.07 -2.22
N GLY A 1020 40.77 -12.34 -1.23
CA GLY A 1020 42.18 -12.35 -0.81
C GLY A 1020 42.98 -11.31 -1.60
N GLU A 1021 43.86 -10.58 -0.91
CA GLU A 1021 44.58 -9.45 -1.47
C GLU A 1021 45.47 -9.82 -2.68
N GLU A 1022 46.24 -10.91 -2.57
CA GLU A 1022 47.12 -11.38 -3.66
C GLU A 1022 46.32 -11.87 -4.87
N ASN A 1023 45.24 -12.63 -4.64
CA ASN A 1023 44.36 -13.06 -5.73
C ASN A 1023 43.70 -11.86 -6.41
N LEU A 1024 43.31 -10.83 -5.65
CA LEU A 1024 42.70 -9.63 -6.22
C LEU A 1024 43.71 -8.85 -7.08
N LYS A 1025 44.98 -8.75 -6.65
CA LYS A 1025 46.06 -8.15 -7.47
C LYS A 1025 46.28 -8.89 -8.78
N GLN A 1026 46.14 -10.23 -8.77
CA GLN A 1026 46.29 -11.07 -9.95
C GLN A 1026 45.07 -11.01 -10.88
N LEU A 1027 43.86 -11.08 -10.32
CA LEU A 1027 42.60 -11.19 -11.06
C LEU A 1027 42.06 -9.83 -11.52
N MET A 1028 42.35 -8.75 -10.80
CA MET A 1028 41.88 -7.39 -11.10
C MET A 1028 43.06 -6.44 -11.29
N PRO A 1029 43.42 -6.07 -12.54
CA PRO A 1029 44.43 -5.07 -12.80
C PRO A 1029 44.16 -3.77 -12.03
N ARG A 1030 45.22 -3.04 -11.65
CA ARG A 1030 45.06 -1.73 -10.98
C ARG A 1030 44.25 -0.77 -11.86
N TYR A 1031 43.42 0.05 -11.22
CA TYR A 1031 42.64 1.07 -11.93
C TYR A 1031 43.57 2.04 -12.66
N SER A 1032 43.27 2.31 -13.94
CA SER A 1032 44.04 3.22 -14.77
C SER A 1032 43.23 4.45 -15.19
N LYS A 1033 42.07 4.22 -15.79
CA LYS A 1033 41.11 5.24 -16.23
C LYS A 1033 39.74 4.61 -16.49
N TYR A 1034 38.72 5.46 -16.54
CA TYR A 1034 37.42 5.08 -17.08
C TYR A 1034 37.53 4.67 -18.56
N ASN A 1035 36.84 3.59 -18.94
CA ASN A 1035 36.74 3.08 -20.31
C ASN A 1035 35.28 3.01 -20.75
N ASP A 1036 34.91 3.88 -21.69
CA ASP A 1036 33.54 4.00 -22.19
C ASP A 1036 33.10 2.87 -23.14
N ASN A 1037 33.97 1.90 -23.42
CA ASN A 1037 33.64 0.66 -24.13
C ASN A 1037 33.32 -0.51 -23.19
N ILE A 1038 33.45 -0.34 -21.87
CA ILE A 1038 33.12 -1.36 -20.88
C ILE A 1038 31.72 -1.10 -20.32
N SER A 1039 30.85 -2.11 -20.38
CA SER A 1039 29.52 -2.03 -19.77
C SER A 1039 29.56 -2.40 -18.28
N PRO A 1040 29.16 -1.49 -17.37
CA PRO A 1040 29.05 -1.77 -15.94
C PRO A 1040 27.79 -2.57 -15.57
N ALA A 1041 26.92 -2.88 -16.53
CA ALA A 1041 25.68 -3.62 -16.27
C ALA A 1041 25.93 -4.92 -15.51
N ILE A 1042 25.09 -5.23 -14.52
CA ILE A 1042 25.23 -6.45 -13.73
C ILE A 1042 25.03 -7.68 -14.63
N SER A 1043 25.90 -8.68 -14.51
CA SER A 1043 25.75 -9.95 -15.20
C SER A 1043 24.71 -10.82 -14.53
N ASN A 1044 24.02 -11.60 -15.33
CA ASN A 1044 23.00 -12.52 -14.86
C ASN A 1044 23.62 -13.57 -13.92
N GLU A 1045 24.81 -14.05 -14.28
CA GLU A 1045 25.66 -14.95 -13.50
C GLU A 1045 25.96 -14.43 -12.09
N PHE A 1046 26.36 -13.16 -11.98
CA PHE A 1046 26.65 -12.51 -10.71
C PHE A 1046 25.38 -12.40 -9.86
N SER A 1047 24.28 -11.92 -10.47
CA SER A 1047 23.00 -11.65 -9.79
C SER A 1047 22.25 -12.91 -9.33
N ALA A 1048 22.28 -13.98 -10.12
CA ALA A 1048 21.52 -15.20 -9.85
C ALA A 1048 22.37 -16.33 -9.22
N ALA A 1049 23.70 -16.23 -9.21
CA ALA A 1049 24.57 -17.24 -8.60
C ALA A 1049 25.74 -16.66 -7.79
N ALA A 1050 26.76 -16.07 -8.42
CA ALA A 1050 28.08 -15.88 -7.80
C ALA A 1050 28.06 -14.97 -6.55
N TYR A 1051 27.22 -13.93 -6.54
CA TYR A 1051 27.13 -13.01 -5.40
C TYR A 1051 26.08 -13.42 -4.35
N ARG A 1052 25.48 -14.62 -4.48
CA ARG A 1052 24.48 -15.16 -3.55
C ARG A 1052 25.09 -15.97 -2.41
N LEU A 1053 26.11 -15.42 -1.79
CA LEU A 1053 26.95 -16.08 -0.79
C LEU A 1053 26.27 -16.22 0.60
N HIS A 1054 24.99 -16.59 0.61
CA HIS A 1054 24.14 -16.70 1.79
C HIS A 1054 24.61 -17.74 2.82
N GLY A 1055 25.53 -18.64 2.44
CA GLY A 1055 26.20 -19.51 3.41
C GLY A 1055 27.04 -18.75 4.44
N MET A 1056 27.32 -17.45 4.23
CA MET A 1056 27.99 -16.60 5.21
C MET A 1056 27.14 -16.25 6.44
N ILE A 1057 25.83 -16.41 6.36
CA ILE A 1057 24.89 -16.10 7.44
C ILE A 1057 25.11 -17.06 8.60
N VAL A 1058 25.36 -16.54 9.81
CA VAL A 1058 25.37 -17.35 11.04
C VAL A 1058 23.99 -17.46 11.66
N SER A 1059 23.79 -18.48 12.49
CA SER A 1059 22.49 -18.73 13.12
C SER A 1059 22.13 -17.73 14.22
N ASN A 1060 23.11 -17.13 14.89
CA ASN A 1060 22.91 -16.21 16.01
C ASN A 1060 23.85 -15.01 15.91
N TYR A 1061 23.35 -13.83 16.27
CA TYR A 1061 24.10 -12.58 16.34
C TYR A 1061 24.08 -12.07 17.79
N PRO A 1062 25.24 -11.93 18.44
CA PRO A 1062 25.30 -11.38 19.79
C PRO A 1062 25.08 -9.86 19.77
N PHE A 1063 24.53 -9.35 20.88
CA PHE A 1063 24.59 -7.94 21.25
C PHE A 1063 25.68 -7.79 22.30
N ILE A 1064 26.67 -6.94 22.06
CA ILE A 1064 27.84 -6.79 22.93
C ILE A 1064 27.89 -5.37 23.49
N ASN A 1065 27.98 -5.23 24.82
CA ASN A 1065 28.05 -3.94 25.49
C ASN A 1065 29.46 -3.29 25.37
N ASN A 1066 29.66 -2.14 26.01
CA ASN A 1066 30.94 -1.41 25.95
C ASN A 1066 32.09 -2.15 26.66
N ASN A 1067 31.78 -3.09 27.56
CA ASN A 1067 32.75 -3.91 28.29
C ASN A 1067 33.07 -5.23 27.57
N TYR A 1068 32.70 -5.35 26.28
CA TYR A 1068 32.86 -6.56 25.47
C TYR A 1068 32.14 -7.81 26.03
N GLN A 1069 31.09 -7.60 26.84
CA GLN A 1069 30.25 -8.68 27.36
C GLN A 1069 29.01 -8.87 26.48
N VAL A 1070 28.68 -10.13 26.19
CA VAL A 1070 27.44 -10.49 25.48
C VAL A 1070 26.24 -10.23 26.40
N ILE A 1071 25.42 -9.24 26.06
CA ILE A 1071 24.20 -8.86 26.81
C ILE A 1071 22.93 -9.50 26.23
N GLY A 1072 23.09 -10.35 25.22
CA GLY A 1072 22.03 -11.17 24.66
C GLY A 1072 22.35 -11.56 23.23
N ASN A 1073 21.52 -12.43 22.67
CA ASN A 1073 21.67 -12.93 21.31
C ASN A 1073 20.34 -12.83 20.57
N ILE A 1074 20.38 -12.78 19.24
CA ILE A 1074 19.22 -12.90 18.38
C ILE A 1074 19.48 -13.98 17.33
N LYS A 1075 18.54 -14.91 17.14
CA LYS A 1075 18.62 -15.85 16.01
C LYS A 1075 18.44 -15.09 14.70
N PHE A 1076 19.11 -15.50 13.63
CA PHE A 1076 18.99 -14.86 12.33
C PHE A 1076 17.51 -14.63 11.94
N VAL A 1077 16.69 -15.68 12.02
CA VAL A 1077 15.25 -15.63 11.68
C VAL A 1077 14.44 -14.66 12.55
N GLN A 1078 14.81 -14.48 13.83
CA GLN A 1078 14.15 -13.53 14.73
C GLN A 1078 14.48 -12.08 14.36
N GLY A 1079 15.62 -11.85 13.72
CA GLY A 1079 16.02 -10.55 13.21
C GLY A 1079 15.52 -10.24 11.81
N THR A 1080 14.66 -11.09 11.21
CA THR A 1080 14.16 -10.86 9.84
C THR A 1080 12.85 -10.08 9.81
N ASN A 1081 12.68 -9.20 8.81
CA ASN A 1081 11.50 -8.33 8.62
C ASN A 1081 11.14 -7.49 9.87
N THR A 1082 12.15 -7.10 10.64
CA THR A 1082 11.99 -6.26 11.83
C THR A 1082 13.27 -5.49 12.10
N PHE A 1083 13.12 -4.30 12.69
CA PHE A 1083 14.17 -3.49 13.28
C PHE A 1083 13.97 -3.31 14.81
N THR A 1084 12.92 -3.91 15.38
CA THR A 1084 12.51 -3.75 16.78
C THR A 1084 13.62 -4.12 17.75
N HIS A 1085 14.34 -5.22 17.51
CA HIS A 1085 15.44 -5.66 18.38
C HIS A 1085 16.60 -4.66 18.43
N VAL A 1086 16.85 -3.94 17.32
CA VAL A 1086 17.88 -2.90 17.24
C VAL A 1086 17.42 -1.64 17.95
N LEU A 1087 16.14 -1.28 17.84
CA LEU A 1087 15.58 -0.17 18.61
C LEU A 1087 15.65 -0.42 20.12
N GLN A 1088 15.45 -1.67 20.55
CA GLN A 1088 15.49 -2.06 21.96
C GLN A 1088 16.91 -2.14 22.54
N LYS A 1089 17.86 -2.73 21.80
CA LYS A 1089 19.21 -3.04 22.33
C LYS A 1089 20.30 -2.10 21.83
N GLY A 1090 20.06 -1.38 20.75
CA GLY A 1090 20.97 -0.43 20.12
C GLY A 1090 21.79 -1.00 18.97
N ILE A 1091 22.04 -0.16 17.95
CA ILE A 1091 22.86 -0.46 16.78
C ILE A 1091 24.31 -0.76 17.19
N SER A 1092 24.86 0.05 18.10
CA SER A 1092 26.24 -0.05 18.57
C SER A 1092 26.54 -1.45 19.12
N GLN A 1093 25.59 -2.03 19.86
CA GLN A 1093 25.70 -3.35 20.47
C GLN A 1093 25.65 -4.46 19.42
N LEU A 1094 24.79 -4.33 18.41
CA LEU A 1094 24.73 -5.28 17.29
C LEU A 1094 26.01 -5.21 16.45
N PHE A 1095 26.54 -4.01 16.17
CA PHE A 1095 27.79 -3.84 15.42
C PHE A 1095 29.00 -4.41 16.15
N ARG A 1096 29.17 -4.17 17.46
CA ARG A 1096 30.21 -4.88 18.23
C ARG A 1096 30.03 -6.39 18.14
N GLY A 1097 28.79 -6.87 18.20
CA GLY A 1097 28.46 -8.28 18.00
C GLY A 1097 28.89 -8.82 16.64
N MET A 1098 28.59 -8.11 15.56
CA MET A 1098 28.96 -8.52 14.20
C MET A 1098 30.46 -8.45 13.96
N ILE A 1099 31.15 -7.44 14.49
CA ILE A 1099 32.61 -7.28 14.42
C ILE A 1099 33.31 -8.40 15.22
N ALA A 1100 32.76 -8.79 16.37
CA ALA A 1100 33.33 -9.84 17.21
C ALA A 1100 32.98 -11.27 16.74
N THR A 1101 31.96 -11.43 15.88
CA THR A 1101 31.52 -12.76 15.41
C THR A 1101 32.21 -13.10 14.10
N PRO A 1102 33.03 -14.17 14.05
CA PRO A 1102 33.67 -14.60 12.81
C PRO A 1102 32.68 -14.90 11.69
N LEU A 1103 33.08 -14.60 10.47
CA LEU A 1103 32.34 -14.83 9.24
C LEU A 1103 32.30 -16.32 8.98
N ARG A 1104 31.11 -16.87 8.73
CA ARG A 1104 30.99 -18.26 8.27
C ARG A 1104 31.40 -18.31 6.80
N LYS A 1105 32.20 -19.29 6.39
CA LYS A 1105 32.54 -19.46 4.98
C LYS A 1105 31.30 -19.92 4.18
N PRO A 1106 31.10 -19.47 2.94
CA PRO A 1106 29.85 -19.62 2.20
C PRO A 1106 29.53 -21.05 1.74
N GLN A 1107 30.47 -22.00 1.80
CA GLN A 1107 30.38 -23.30 1.11
C GLN A 1107 29.15 -24.13 1.48
N ARG A 1108 28.58 -23.91 2.68
CA ARG A 1108 27.40 -24.60 3.21
C ARG A 1108 26.40 -23.62 3.80
N LEU A 1109 25.11 -23.89 3.69
CA LEU A 1109 24.05 -23.09 4.30
C LEU A 1109 23.50 -23.77 5.57
N ASN A 1110 23.08 -23.00 6.58
CA ASN A 1110 22.47 -23.55 7.80
C ASN A 1110 20.94 -23.64 7.72
N SER A 1111 20.35 -24.35 8.68
CA SER A 1111 18.90 -24.55 8.80
C SER A 1111 18.11 -23.25 8.94
N GLN A 1112 18.72 -22.17 9.45
CA GLN A 1112 18.03 -20.89 9.62
C GLN A 1112 17.62 -20.28 8.27
N VAL A 1113 18.39 -20.53 7.21
CA VAL A 1113 18.11 -20.01 5.85
C VAL A 1113 17.53 -21.07 4.89
N THR A 1114 17.71 -22.36 5.18
CA THR A 1114 17.21 -23.47 4.35
C THR A 1114 15.93 -24.12 4.87
N GLU A 1115 15.57 -23.91 6.14
CA GLU A 1115 14.40 -24.56 6.75
C GLU A 1115 13.52 -23.65 7.61
N GLU A 1116 14.07 -22.61 8.22
CA GLU A 1116 13.36 -21.77 9.21
C GLU A 1116 13.09 -20.33 8.71
N LEU A 1117 13.59 -19.97 7.53
CA LEU A 1117 13.47 -18.62 6.97
C LEU A 1117 12.00 -18.22 6.78
N PHE A 1118 11.66 -16.99 7.19
CA PHE A 1118 10.29 -16.45 7.16
C PHE A 1118 9.28 -17.42 7.79
N ASN A 1119 9.54 -17.85 9.02
CA ASN A 1119 8.77 -18.85 9.76
C ASN A 1119 8.70 -20.23 9.10
N GLY A 1120 9.70 -20.59 8.30
CA GLY A 1120 9.80 -21.88 7.60
C GLY A 1120 8.92 -21.98 6.37
N HIS A 1121 8.59 -20.84 5.75
CA HIS A 1121 7.88 -20.77 4.48
C HIS A 1121 8.81 -20.62 3.27
N ALA A 1122 10.11 -20.42 3.50
CA ALA A 1122 11.10 -20.25 2.45
C ALA A 1122 12.35 -21.10 2.71
N ASP A 1123 12.98 -21.52 1.61
CA ASP A 1123 14.32 -22.11 1.57
C ASP A 1123 15.15 -21.31 0.58
N LEU A 1124 16.09 -20.53 1.11
CA LEU A 1124 16.88 -19.61 0.30
C LEU A 1124 17.79 -20.34 -0.69
N SER A 1125 18.31 -21.50 -0.32
CA SER A 1125 19.15 -22.32 -1.20
C SER A 1125 18.34 -22.85 -2.38
N THR A 1126 17.17 -23.45 -2.10
CA THR A 1126 16.23 -23.90 -3.15
C THR A 1126 15.82 -22.75 -4.06
N ILE A 1127 15.54 -21.57 -3.50
CA ILE A 1127 15.18 -20.38 -4.28
C ILE A 1127 16.34 -19.93 -5.19
N ASN A 1128 17.59 -19.97 -4.72
CA ASN A 1128 18.75 -19.56 -5.53
C ASN A 1128 19.05 -20.54 -6.67
N ILE A 1129 18.98 -21.85 -6.41
CA ILE A 1129 19.13 -22.88 -7.45
C ILE A 1129 18.05 -22.68 -8.52
N GLN A 1130 16.78 -22.56 -8.10
CA GLN A 1130 15.68 -22.37 -9.04
C GLN A 1130 15.75 -21.02 -9.76
N ARG A 1131 16.26 -19.96 -9.12
CA ARG A 1131 16.52 -18.66 -9.76
C ARG A 1131 17.58 -18.77 -10.85
N GLY A 1132 18.65 -19.54 -10.62
CA GLY A 1132 19.66 -19.81 -11.64
C GLY A 1132 19.07 -20.48 -12.87
N ARG A 1133 18.19 -21.47 -12.67
CA ARG A 1133 17.45 -22.15 -13.76
C ARG A 1133 16.47 -21.21 -14.48
N ASP A 1134 15.74 -20.38 -13.74
CA ASP A 1134 14.82 -19.36 -14.29
C ASP A 1134 15.52 -18.35 -15.17
N HIS A 1135 16.74 -17.99 -14.78
CA HIS A 1135 17.59 -17.05 -15.46
C HIS A 1135 18.34 -17.66 -16.65
N GLY A 1136 18.15 -18.96 -16.90
CA GLY A 1136 18.82 -19.68 -17.97
C GLY A 1136 20.33 -19.69 -17.81
N LEU A 1137 20.83 -19.74 -16.57
CA LEU A 1137 22.27 -19.89 -16.33
C LEU A 1137 22.75 -21.26 -16.80
N ARG A 1138 23.96 -21.28 -17.37
CA ARG A 1138 24.62 -22.50 -17.85
C ARG A 1138 25.16 -23.38 -16.71
N SER A 1139 25.73 -24.52 -17.08
CA SER A 1139 26.33 -25.42 -16.10
C SER A 1139 27.54 -24.79 -15.43
N TYR A 1140 27.88 -25.27 -14.24
CA TYR A 1140 29.10 -24.88 -13.54
C TYR A 1140 30.36 -25.06 -14.42
N ASN A 1141 30.48 -26.17 -15.16
CA ASN A 1141 31.62 -26.41 -16.07
C ASN A 1141 31.72 -25.38 -17.21
N ASP A 1142 30.60 -24.85 -17.71
CA ASP A 1142 30.61 -23.79 -18.72
C ASP A 1142 31.29 -22.52 -18.18
N TYR A 1143 31.04 -22.20 -16.91
CA TYR A 1143 31.64 -21.04 -16.25
C TYR A 1143 33.08 -21.28 -15.79
N ARG A 1144 33.43 -22.51 -15.42
CA ARG A 1144 34.84 -22.89 -15.23
C ARG A 1144 35.64 -22.66 -16.50
N LYS A 1145 35.11 -23.12 -17.64
CA LYS A 1145 35.72 -22.91 -18.95
C LYS A 1145 35.82 -21.42 -19.30
N PHE A 1146 34.77 -20.62 -19.02
CA PHE A 1146 34.82 -19.16 -19.17
C PHE A 1146 35.94 -18.53 -18.33
N CYS A 1147 36.13 -19.00 -17.10
CA CYS A 1147 37.18 -18.54 -16.19
C CYS A 1147 38.58 -19.13 -16.47
N GLY A 1148 38.75 -19.95 -17.52
CA GLY A 1148 40.03 -20.61 -17.83
C GLY A 1148 40.44 -21.67 -16.81
N LEU A 1149 39.49 -22.23 -16.05
CA LEU A 1149 39.71 -23.28 -15.06
C LEU A 1149 39.44 -24.66 -15.65
N ASP A 1150 40.17 -25.68 -15.17
CA ASP A 1150 39.93 -27.09 -15.52
C ASP A 1150 38.47 -27.47 -15.28
N ILE A 1151 37.79 -28.05 -16.26
CA ILE A 1151 36.43 -28.57 -16.08
C ILE A 1151 36.43 -29.80 -15.15
N VAL A 1152 35.30 -30.10 -14.54
CA VAL A 1152 35.10 -31.35 -13.79
C VAL A 1152 34.58 -32.40 -14.76
N ASP A 1153 35.39 -33.40 -15.08
CA ASP A 1153 35.03 -34.53 -15.97
C ASP A 1153 34.49 -35.74 -15.18
N ASP A 1154 35.03 -35.99 -13.99
CA ASP A 1154 34.54 -36.95 -13.01
C ASP A 1154 34.42 -36.31 -11.62
N PHE A 1155 33.30 -36.59 -10.92
CA PHE A 1155 33.03 -36.03 -9.59
C PHE A 1155 34.10 -36.36 -8.55
N ILE A 1156 34.71 -37.55 -8.63
CA ILE A 1156 35.76 -38.00 -7.70
C ILE A 1156 37.04 -37.19 -7.92
N ASN A 1157 37.32 -36.82 -9.17
CA ASN A 1157 38.48 -36.02 -9.57
C ASN A 1157 38.26 -34.50 -9.44
N TRP A 1158 37.12 -34.05 -8.91
CA TRP A 1158 36.86 -32.63 -8.68
C TRP A 1158 37.88 -32.06 -7.67
N LYS A 1159 38.93 -31.40 -8.18
CA LYS A 1159 40.09 -30.95 -7.39
C LYS A 1159 39.74 -29.89 -6.34
N ASP A 1160 38.81 -28.99 -6.68
CA ASP A 1160 38.40 -27.90 -5.79
C ASP A 1160 37.39 -28.30 -4.72
N VAL A 1161 37.01 -29.58 -4.61
CA VAL A 1161 36.20 -30.08 -3.49
C VAL A 1161 37.07 -31.06 -2.73
N SER A 1162 37.35 -30.81 -1.45
CA SER A 1162 38.21 -31.70 -0.67
C SER A 1162 37.44 -32.90 -0.09
N ASP A 1163 36.17 -32.72 0.27
CA ASP A 1163 35.35 -33.73 0.95
C ASP A 1163 34.81 -34.77 -0.05
N ILE A 1164 35.33 -36.01 0.05
CA ILE A 1164 34.90 -37.15 -0.77
C ILE A 1164 33.40 -37.46 -0.62
N ASN A 1165 32.79 -37.22 0.56
CA ASN A 1165 31.36 -37.46 0.75
C ASN A 1165 30.52 -36.45 -0.03
N ILE A 1166 30.99 -35.20 -0.15
CA ILE A 1166 30.33 -34.20 -0.99
C ILE A 1166 30.43 -34.61 -2.46
N LYS A 1167 31.59 -35.11 -2.90
CA LYS A 1167 31.77 -35.63 -4.28
C LYS A 1167 30.83 -36.78 -4.58
N ILE A 1168 30.73 -37.77 -3.68
CA ILE A 1168 29.84 -38.92 -3.83
C ILE A 1168 28.38 -38.47 -3.87
N ARG A 1169 27.95 -37.60 -2.94
CA ARG A 1169 26.57 -37.06 -2.95
C ARG A 1169 26.26 -36.23 -4.18
N ALA A 1170 27.22 -35.45 -4.68
CA ALA A 1170 27.07 -34.72 -5.93
C ALA A 1170 26.91 -35.67 -7.12
N LYS A 1171 27.71 -36.74 -7.17
CA LYS A 1171 27.60 -37.81 -8.18
C LYS A 1171 26.24 -38.48 -8.15
N GLU A 1172 25.75 -38.86 -6.98
CA GLU A 1172 24.44 -39.49 -6.78
C GLU A 1172 23.28 -38.57 -7.21
N LEU A 1173 23.37 -37.27 -6.92
CA LEU A 1173 22.30 -36.31 -7.22
C LEU A 1173 22.28 -35.85 -8.68
N TYR A 1174 23.43 -35.49 -9.24
CA TYR A 1174 23.53 -34.86 -10.56
C TYR A 1174 23.77 -35.84 -11.69
N LEU A 1175 24.30 -37.03 -11.38
CA LEU A 1175 24.71 -38.10 -12.31
C LEU A 1175 25.86 -37.73 -13.26
N LYS A 1176 25.92 -36.49 -13.75
CA LYS A 1176 26.96 -35.96 -14.64
C LYS A 1176 27.40 -34.55 -14.21
N PRO A 1177 28.70 -34.20 -14.28
CA PRO A 1177 29.17 -32.86 -13.88
C PRO A 1177 28.53 -31.71 -14.68
N GLU A 1178 28.15 -31.92 -15.94
CA GLU A 1178 27.46 -30.95 -16.80
C GLU A 1178 26.07 -30.56 -16.27
N ASN A 1179 25.57 -31.30 -15.28
CA ASN A 1179 24.28 -31.03 -14.65
C ASN A 1179 24.37 -30.09 -13.43
N ILE A 1180 25.56 -29.83 -12.91
CA ILE A 1180 25.78 -28.98 -11.73
C ILE A 1180 25.39 -27.54 -12.07
N GLU A 1181 24.47 -26.92 -11.31
CA GLU A 1181 24.21 -25.48 -11.46
C GLU A 1181 25.39 -24.64 -10.99
N LEU A 1182 25.64 -23.51 -11.66
CA LEU A 1182 26.67 -22.55 -11.26
C LEU A 1182 26.63 -22.21 -9.76
N TYR A 1183 25.44 -21.96 -9.21
CA TYR A 1183 25.28 -21.64 -7.79
C TYR A 1183 25.81 -22.75 -6.87
N VAL A 1184 25.53 -23.99 -7.22
CA VAL A 1184 25.88 -25.15 -6.40
C VAL A 1184 27.36 -25.46 -6.54
N GLY A 1185 27.86 -25.52 -7.79
CA GLY A 1185 29.26 -25.79 -8.05
C GLY A 1185 30.19 -24.77 -7.40
N GLY A 1186 29.94 -23.47 -7.59
CA GLY A 1186 30.79 -22.43 -7.00
C GLY A 1186 30.68 -22.29 -5.48
N LEU A 1187 29.60 -22.79 -4.86
CA LEU A 1187 29.56 -22.92 -3.40
C LEU A 1187 30.33 -24.14 -2.90
N LEU A 1188 30.36 -25.25 -3.63
CA LEU A 1188 31.06 -26.45 -3.14
C LEU A 1188 32.58 -26.33 -3.23
N GLU A 1189 33.10 -25.44 -4.07
CA GLU A 1189 34.52 -25.14 -4.16
C GLU A 1189 35.12 -24.69 -2.82
N GLU A 1190 36.26 -25.29 -2.47
CA GLU A 1190 37.13 -24.81 -1.41
C GLU A 1190 37.58 -23.38 -1.70
N PRO A 1191 37.68 -22.51 -0.67
CA PRO A 1191 38.17 -21.16 -0.86
C PRO A 1191 39.56 -21.12 -1.47
N ILE A 1192 39.80 -20.18 -2.38
CA ILE A 1192 41.16 -19.84 -2.80
C ILE A 1192 41.98 -19.32 -1.62
N PRO A 1193 43.31 -19.55 -1.58
CA PRO A 1193 44.16 -19.11 -0.47
C PRO A 1193 43.97 -17.61 -0.16
N GLY A 1194 43.66 -17.26 1.08
CA GLY A 1194 43.43 -15.88 1.52
C GLY A 1194 42.01 -15.33 1.24
N GLY A 1195 41.23 -15.98 0.38
CA GLY A 1195 39.82 -15.64 0.12
C GLY A 1195 38.85 -16.53 0.90
N ILE A 1196 37.54 -16.29 0.72
CA ILE A 1196 36.47 -17.12 1.30
C ILE A 1196 35.60 -17.81 0.25
N VAL A 1197 35.76 -17.49 -1.02
CA VAL A 1197 35.05 -18.10 -2.16
C VAL A 1197 36.00 -18.96 -2.98
N GLY A 1198 35.45 -19.95 -3.70
CA GLY A 1198 36.21 -20.77 -4.62
C GLY A 1198 36.63 -20.05 -5.90
N PRO A 1199 37.49 -20.66 -6.73
CA PRO A 1199 38.09 -20.03 -7.90
C PRO A 1199 37.06 -19.56 -8.94
N THR A 1200 35.96 -20.29 -9.15
CA THR A 1200 34.93 -19.88 -10.12
C THR A 1200 34.20 -18.61 -9.65
N PHE A 1201 33.77 -18.58 -8.39
CA PHE A 1201 33.14 -17.38 -7.85
C PHE A 1201 34.12 -16.22 -7.69
N ALA A 1202 35.39 -16.48 -7.39
CA ALA A 1202 36.40 -15.43 -7.37
C ALA A 1202 36.59 -14.76 -8.73
N CYS A 1203 36.63 -15.56 -9.81
CA CYS A 1203 36.66 -15.07 -11.18
C CYS A 1203 35.41 -14.21 -11.49
N LEU A 1204 34.20 -14.75 -11.28
CA LEU A 1204 32.95 -14.06 -11.65
C LEU A 1204 32.68 -12.79 -10.84
N ILE A 1205 33.03 -12.79 -9.55
CA ILE A 1205 32.89 -11.62 -8.68
C ILE A 1205 33.91 -10.56 -9.09
N THR A 1206 35.17 -10.94 -9.26
CA THR A 1206 36.23 -10.02 -9.70
C THR A 1206 35.92 -9.42 -11.07
N GLU A 1207 35.46 -10.22 -12.03
CA GLU A 1207 35.02 -9.77 -13.36
C GLU A 1207 33.96 -8.66 -13.26
N GLN A 1208 32.91 -8.90 -12.45
CA GLN A 1208 31.84 -7.93 -12.29
C GLN A 1208 32.31 -6.64 -11.62
N PHE A 1209 33.07 -6.74 -10.53
CA PHE A 1209 33.59 -5.55 -9.83
C PHE A 1209 34.61 -4.79 -10.69
N GLN A 1210 35.41 -5.47 -11.52
CA GLN A 1210 36.28 -4.78 -12.47
C GLN A 1210 35.45 -3.95 -13.46
N ARG A 1211 34.37 -4.49 -14.04
CA ARG A 1211 33.48 -3.74 -14.93
C ARG A 1211 32.76 -2.60 -14.22
N LEU A 1212 32.34 -2.79 -12.97
CA LEU A 1212 31.76 -1.74 -12.13
C LEU A 1212 32.72 -0.58 -11.87
N ARG A 1213 34.03 -0.85 -11.80
CA ARG A 1213 35.08 0.15 -11.60
C ARG A 1213 35.46 0.85 -12.91
N ASP A 1214 35.78 0.07 -13.93
CA ASP A 1214 36.39 0.56 -15.17
C ASP A 1214 35.33 1.16 -16.11
N GLY A 1215 34.09 0.67 -16.05
CA GLY A 1215 32.94 1.16 -16.81
C GLY A 1215 32.14 2.28 -16.12
N ASP A 1216 32.57 2.77 -14.95
CA ASP A 1216 31.92 3.84 -14.21
C ASP A 1216 32.66 5.17 -14.36
N ARG A 1217 32.10 6.11 -15.13
CA ARG A 1217 32.68 7.43 -15.34
C ARG A 1217 32.85 8.22 -14.04
N PHE A 1218 32.01 7.93 -13.06
CA PHE A 1218 32.00 8.58 -11.77
C PHE A 1218 32.73 7.78 -10.68
N PHE A 1219 33.47 6.72 -11.05
CA PHE A 1219 34.33 6.01 -10.11
C PHE A 1219 35.27 7.01 -9.43
N TYR A 1220 35.39 6.93 -8.11
CA TYR A 1220 35.91 8.04 -7.32
C TYR A 1220 37.38 8.42 -7.65
N GLN A 1221 38.17 7.50 -8.19
CA GLN A 1221 39.56 7.74 -8.61
C GLN A 1221 39.69 8.28 -10.05
N ASN A 1222 38.59 8.44 -10.80
CA ASN A 1222 38.66 9.00 -12.15
C ASN A 1222 39.02 10.50 -12.08
N LYS A 1223 40.05 10.93 -12.85
CA LYS A 1223 40.72 12.25 -12.77
C LYS A 1223 39.77 13.46 -12.81
N ASP A 1224 38.65 13.33 -13.50
CA ASP A 1224 37.71 14.44 -13.71
C ASP A 1224 36.66 14.55 -12.59
N ILE A 1225 36.61 13.64 -11.64
CA ILE A 1225 35.52 13.56 -10.65
C ILE A 1225 35.87 14.29 -9.37
N TYR A 1226 37.09 14.13 -8.88
CA TYR A 1226 37.62 14.73 -7.65
C TYR A 1226 39.03 15.25 -7.89
N THR A 1227 39.46 16.23 -7.10
CA THR A 1227 40.87 16.61 -7.05
C THR A 1227 41.69 15.51 -6.38
N GLU A 1228 43.01 15.47 -6.61
CA GLU A 1228 43.88 14.47 -5.99
C GLU A 1228 43.80 14.48 -4.45
N HIS A 1229 43.71 15.67 -3.84
CA HIS A 1229 43.48 15.80 -2.40
C HIS A 1229 42.15 15.18 -1.96
N GLN A 1230 41.07 15.40 -2.70
CA GLN A 1230 39.77 14.80 -2.40
C GLN A 1230 39.78 13.27 -2.57
N ILE A 1231 40.48 12.74 -3.58
CA ILE A 1231 40.68 11.30 -3.79
C ILE A 1231 41.45 10.69 -2.62
N ASN A 1232 42.51 11.36 -2.17
CA ASN A 1232 43.32 10.91 -1.03
C ASN A 1232 42.50 10.90 0.27
N GLU A 1233 41.61 11.88 0.47
CA GLU A 1233 40.71 11.90 1.62
C GLU A 1233 39.67 10.77 1.57
N ILE A 1234 38.99 10.57 0.42
CA ILE A 1234 38.04 9.47 0.26
C ILE A 1234 38.72 8.11 0.48
N SER A 1235 39.92 7.92 -0.05
CA SER A 1235 40.66 6.65 0.03
C SER A 1235 41.08 6.24 1.45
N LYS A 1236 41.09 7.20 2.40
CA LYS A 1236 41.40 6.94 3.82
C LYS A 1236 40.20 6.44 4.62
N ILE A 1237 38.98 6.59 4.09
CA ILE A 1237 37.76 6.29 4.83
C ILE A 1237 37.47 4.80 4.80
N SER A 1238 37.49 4.18 5.99
CA SER A 1238 37.09 2.79 6.22
C SER A 1238 35.65 2.69 6.73
N ILE A 1239 35.09 1.49 6.75
CA ILE A 1239 33.81 1.23 7.44
C ILE A 1239 33.93 1.53 8.94
N ALA A 1240 35.11 1.36 9.53
CA ALA A 1240 35.39 1.73 10.92
C ALA A 1240 35.21 3.25 11.13
N SER A 1241 35.67 4.07 10.18
CA SER A 1241 35.52 5.53 10.20
C SER A 1241 34.05 5.95 10.19
N VAL A 1242 33.25 5.33 9.31
CA VAL A 1242 31.79 5.58 9.24
C VAL A 1242 31.10 5.16 10.54
N ILE A 1243 31.45 4.00 11.11
CA ILE A 1243 30.87 3.52 12.37
C ILE A 1243 31.23 4.46 13.53
N CYS A 1244 32.51 4.82 13.70
CA CYS A 1244 32.95 5.76 14.72
C CYS A 1244 32.25 7.12 14.62
N SER A 1245 32.01 7.60 13.39
CA SER A 1245 31.36 8.89 13.15
C SER A 1245 29.85 8.87 13.45
N THR A 1246 29.21 7.70 13.47
CA THR A 1246 27.73 7.58 13.52
C THR A 1246 27.20 6.88 14.77
N GLU A 1247 28.07 6.16 15.49
CA GLU A 1247 27.78 5.42 16.72
C GLU A 1247 28.82 5.81 17.80
N PRO A 1248 28.66 6.96 18.48
CA PRO A 1248 29.64 7.45 19.45
C PRO A 1248 29.84 6.52 20.67
N GLU A 1249 28.91 5.60 20.93
CA GLU A 1249 29.08 4.58 21.97
C GLU A 1249 30.16 3.55 21.60
N ILE A 1250 30.46 3.34 20.31
CA ILE A 1250 31.62 2.55 19.88
C ILE A 1250 32.83 3.45 20.03
N ASN A 1251 33.51 3.35 21.18
CA ASN A 1251 34.72 4.12 21.48
C ASN A 1251 36.01 3.44 21.00
N LYS A 1252 35.97 2.11 20.78
CA LYS A 1252 37.06 1.31 20.23
C LYS A 1252 36.57 0.40 19.11
N ILE A 1253 37.33 0.33 18.03
CA ILE A 1253 37.06 -0.52 16.86
C ILE A 1253 38.37 -0.93 16.18
N PRO A 1254 38.48 -2.13 15.58
CA PRO A 1254 39.66 -2.48 14.79
C PRO A 1254 39.85 -1.52 13.61
N LEU A 1255 41.11 -1.26 13.23
CA LEU A 1255 41.46 -0.39 12.09
C LEU A 1255 40.75 -0.81 10.79
N ASN A 1256 40.74 -2.11 10.52
CA ASN A 1256 39.89 -2.73 9.50
C ASN A 1256 38.79 -3.53 10.22
N ALA A 1257 37.58 -2.99 10.24
CA ALA A 1257 36.48 -3.58 10.99
C ALA A 1257 35.85 -4.81 10.32
N PHE A 1258 36.37 -5.30 9.19
CA PHE A 1258 36.00 -6.62 8.64
C PHE A 1258 36.88 -7.76 9.18
N ASN A 1259 38.03 -7.47 9.78
CA ASN A 1259 38.87 -8.49 10.39
C ASN A 1259 38.22 -9.01 11.68
N ALA A 1260 38.19 -10.34 11.84
CA ALA A 1260 37.80 -10.96 13.10
C ALA A 1260 39.01 -11.04 14.03
N ASP A 1261 39.10 -10.10 14.96
CA ASP A 1261 40.13 -10.10 16.01
C ASP A 1261 39.55 -10.07 17.43
N LYS A 1262 38.22 -10.23 17.56
CA LYS A 1262 37.47 -10.19 18.83
C LYS A 1262 37.76 -8.92 19.66
N GLY A 1263 38.25 -7.85 19.04
CA GLY A 1263 38.61 -6.60 19.69
C GLY A 1263 40.05 -6.51 20.18
N GLU A 1264 40.90 -7.53 19.99
CA GLU A 1264 42.31 -7.52 20.44
C GLU A 1264 43.12 -6.37 19.82
N ARG A 1265 42.81 -5.96 18.59
CA ARG A 1265 43.46 -4.82 17.91
C ARG A 1265 42.53 -3.62 17.76
N ALA A 1266 41.49 -3.53 18.60
CA ALA A 1266 40.59 -2.39 18.60
C ALA A 1266 41.31 -1.14 19.13
N VAL A 1267 41.42 -0.11 18.29
CA VAL A 1267 42.01 1.19 18.64
C VAL A 1267 40.90 2.17 18.99
N ALA A 1268 41.23 3.26 19.68
CA ALA A 1268 40.26 4.32 19.96
C ALA A 1268 39.75 4.96 18.66
N CYS A 1269 38.47 5.33 18.59
CA CYS A 1269 37.91 5.99 17.41
C CYS A 1269 38.63 7.29 17.02
N SER A 1270 39.29 7.96 17.97
CA SER A 1270 40.14 9.13 17.70
C SER A 1270 41.39 8.82 16.86
N MET A 1271 41.79 7.55 16.76
CA MET A 1271 42.91 7.10 15.92
C MET A 1271 42.45 6.67 14.51
N ILE A 1272 41.14 6.57 14.28
CA ILE A 1272 40.59 6.20 12.96
C ILE A 1272 40.50 7.48 12.10
N PRO A 1273 41.08 7.49 10.88
CA PRO A 1273 41.00 8.64 9.98
C PRO A 1273 39.56 9.06 9.69
N THR A 1274 39.27 10.35 9.74
CA THR A 1274 38.00 10.96 9.35
C THR A 1274 38.16 11.80 8.08
N LEU A 1275 37.06 12.08 7.39
CA LEU A 1275 37.10 12.80 6.12
C LEU A 1275 37.33 14.30 6.35
N ASN A 1276 38.45 14.85 5.86
CA ASN A 1276 38.69 16.29 5.93
C ASN A 1276 37.94 17.03 4.80
N LEU A 1277 36.73 17.50 5.11
CA LEU A 1277 35.88 18.22 4.16
C LEU A 1277 36.39 19.62 3.77
N ASN A 1278 37.48 20.13 4.37
CA ASN A 1278 38.08 21.40 3.93
C ASN A 1278 38.57 21.33 2.49
N HIS A 1279 38.90 20.15 1.97
CA HIS A 1279 39.24 19.95 0.56
C HIS A 1279 38.04 20.10 -0.39
N TRP A 1280 36.81 20.21 0.13
CA TRP A 1280 35.59 20.58 -0.62
C TRP A 1280 35.22 22.05 -0.49
N LYS A 1281 36.00 22.85 0.26
CA LYS A 1281 35.76 24.29 0.38
C LYS A 1281 35.96 24.97 -0.97
N ASN A 1282 34.90 25.57 -1.51
CA ASN A 1282 34.99 26.46 -2.65
C ASN A 1282 35.24 27.90 -2.16
N LYS A 1283 36.10 28.66 -2.84
CA LYS A 1283 36.27 30.08 -2.52
C LYS A 1283 34.95 30.77 -2.80
N LYS A 1284 34.42 31.47 -1.78
CA LYS A 1284 33.27 32.36 -1.95
C LYS A 1284 33.72 33.44 -2.93
N ILE A 1285 33.23 33.38 -4.17
CA ILE A 1285 33.37 34.49 -5.10
C ILE A 1285 32.39 35.54 -4.59
N GLU A 1286 32.90 36.70 -4.18
CA GLU A 1286 32.07 37.85 -3.77
C GLU A 1286 31.15 38.32 -4.90
#